data_AF-A0A423KEW6-F1
#
_entry.id   AF-A0A423KEW6-F1
#
_cell.length_a   1.000
_cell.length_b   1.000
_cell.length_c   1.000
_cell.angle_alpha   90.00
_cell.angle_beta   90.00
_cell.angle_gamma   90.00
#
_symmetry.space_group_name_H-M   'P 1'
#
loop_
_entity.id
_entity.type
_entity.pdbx_description
1 polymer ?
#
loop_
_entity_poly.entity_id
_entity_poly.type
_entity_poly.pdbx_seq_one_letter_code
_entity_poly.pdbx_strand_id
1 'polypeptide(L)'
;MTRLPALESDSTLALRPPYFPSGTDLIDPRHYAGGIPIRALEGNLQCIISPWGVMGIGDEIELFWHSLTSPAASKPIQFDHEVNQQVVLWVPRSQVLEGDAMPVFYRVRRRSQGPEDSEPKETYLVKTTRPGGYDDSPEPGHSGFRYTFLTDISGGVDADMADRGVQLRIEPYENMTAFDRIVCRWGSQEVMHYPVTQEQVDDPVNNPIVITFTREVIEKAGDGSRVVVTYQVIDCVGNYPDERDPWAPFSYVLVDLGGNRLDAPLVLVNNRPTNSIDLDQLGDDDVEVRVYTTTADFAVGDSVRLTWTGTPAQGSPIIVGPLQELVDFVPFQLDFTIPNAAVKAIAQGFATVSYVRVRSGETDRPSKTASVSVQGDISRLPAPSVAQAPGGTLPPDSPYATISVPYFEGRKTGDLITVHCQGRRPGGGETYYPITIIVADSDGKAAITRDLPGSQIAPLQGGTLKIYYVVANDDLAVRSERDSLPLELNVGVALPDFKQPEITEADGDVLLPENTPNGTNVIAPFNVPDDTRAGDTVGLRWTGSVTGAHPLYEIPLTNQTAGKPVPFFIRPEHIHPNLNGTVTVDYYRKRAGEVTRFSVARVLSVGGAQLELKAPGIKEAPGTTLNPVAAKDVLTAVVDYDDMQVGDKITVTWAAAAGRPAEGSHTTTSIDIVTVSPKDVPLPNSLVAFCLGTTVTVTYSVTRGSDPAQPSLPLLLNVLNIPSGDLPTPTIAGVTARDLNVAGLKDDDKLAVNEWLLQLSGQRVWLSLKGTKENGAEDELIIWEGPAHNASSGLETPAPIDWLRTLKDGSELTITFMVNFDKVADRAMAVRFPVRTYTIRALALIAPTIASIRDSKGELTNPGTTVDTSVTLTGRATGGLTVQLYNGATPIGPVITVPANGTWTTPLSGLSVNTIYNLKARALYGTQPESAVWTVNVAAVVSPTIDSIRDSKGELANPGTTFDTSVTLTGKATGGLTVQLYNGATPVGPVITVPANGTWTTALSGLSVNTTYNLKARALYGTGQESRVWTVNVAAMVIPEIKSVQNRRQFEIGKGATTTTTTVAFKGTALPEQYVDIVAGGRTYISVKADAQGDWNTTLIGVTPGTHSFIAIGNYGNKPQSQPWNFSVVKGEDFNDLDLQTFPFTTTTFPWLFIINTGGQNVSSIVRAPNSAPGQFEEHAFKTNGRANSDIRITCISPGRFSKISFNYTISPAQTLTGSLRTGITDIVAERFSSNSGRVEFTRANILLVLVDTPANTVITIDNILVEYQ
;
A
#
# COMPACT_ATOMS: atom_id res chain seq x y z
N MET A 1 37.69 -19.98 -14.60
CA MET A 1 36.22 -19.75 -14.71
C MET A 1 35.45 -20.45 -13.58
N THR A 2 34.77 -19.74 -12.66
CA THR A 2 33.55 -20.19 -11.91
C THR A 2 33.13 -19.10 -10.90
N ARG A 3 32.30 -18.13 -11.31
CA ARG A 3 31.38 -17.32 -10.46
C ARG A 3 30.67 -16.16 -11.19
N LEU A 4 30.94 -15.94 -12.48
CA LEU A 4 29.89 -15.39 -13.34
C LEU A 4 29.04 -16.58 -13.80
N PRO A 5 27.77 -16.69 -13.37
CA PRO A 5 26.89 -17.66 -14.01
C PRO A 5 26.83 -17.28 -15.49
N ALA A 6 27.07 -18.26 -16.36
CA ALA A 6 26.76 -18.08 -17.77
C ALA A 6 25.32 -17.55 -17.90
N LEU A 7 25.07 -16.69 -18.88
CA LEU A 7 23.72 -16.39 -19.37
C LEU A 7 23.16 -17.64 -20.06
N GLU A 8 23.05 -18.75 -19.34
CA GLU A 8 22.32 -19.92 -19.77
C GLU A 8 20.86 -19.79 -19.31
N SER A 9 19.99 -20.02 -20.29
CA SER A 9 18.53 -19.95 -20.25
C SER A 9 17.91 -20.79 -19.13
N ASP A 10 16.76 -20.32 -18.61
CA ASP A 10 15.73 -21.05 -17.84
C ASP A 10 15.63 -20.94 -16.29
N SER A 11 15.85 -19.77 -15.69
CA SER A 11 15.24 -19.49 -14.37
C SER A 11 14.74 -18.04 -14.22
N THR A 12 13.60 -17.75 -14.86
CA THR A 12 13.09 -16.38 -15.05
C THR A 12 12.36 -15.74 -13.85
N LEU A 13 12.41 -16.28 -12.62
CA LEU A 13 11.60 -15.74 -11.51
C LEU A 13 12.21 -15.69 -10.09
N ALA A 14 13.41 -16.20 -9.80
CA ALA A 14 13.96 -16.21 -8.43
C ALA A 14 15.15 -15.24 -8.25
N LEU A 15 15.16 -14.49 -7.14
CA LEU A 15 16.29 -13.64 -6.73
C LEU A 15 17.52 -14.49 -6.41
N ARG A 16 18.66 -14.20 -7.05
CA ARG A 16 19.95 -14.89 -6.80
C ARG A 16 20.60 -14.40 -5.50
N PRO A 17 21.49 -15.15 -4.84
CA PRO A 17 22.23 -14.67 -3.67
C PRO A 17 23.12 -13.45 -3.95
N PRO A 18 23.47 -12.64 -2.94
CA PRO A 18 24.40 -11.52 -3.08
C PRO A 18 25.82 -11.99 -3.43
N TYR A 19 26.52 -11.25 -4.29
CA TYR A 19 27.89 -11.57 -4.69
C TYR A 19 28.89 -10.58 -4.07
N PHE A 20 29.98 -11.09 -3.50
CA PHE A 20 31.07 -10.29 -2.91
C PHE A 20 32.33 -10.46 -3.75
N PRO A 21 32.73 -9.45 -4.57
CA PRO A 21 33.82 -9.59 -5.53
C PRO A 21 35.18 -9.90 -4.90
N SER A 22 35.48 -9.29 -3.75
CA SER A 22 36.72 -9.52 -3.00
C SER A 22 36.61 -10.69 -2.01
N GLY A 23 35.49 -11.43 -2.03
CA GLY A 23 35.31 -12.63 -1.24
C GLY A 23 36.10 -13.81 -1.82
N THR A 24 36.49 -14.75 -0.96
CA THR A 24 37.24 -15.94 -1.34
C THR A 24 36.36 -17.17 -1.37
N ASP A 25 36.58 -18.01 -2.38
CA ASP A 25 36.08 -19.37 -2.35
C ASP A 25 36.90 -20.20 -1.35
N LEU A 26 36.20 -20.80 -0.40
CA LEU A 26 36.79 -21.66 0.61
C LEU A 26 37.05 -23.04 -0.02
N ILE A 27 38.22 -23.62 0.25
CA ILE A 27 38.59 -24.95 -0.27
C ILE A 27 37.64 -26.03 0.29
N ASP A 28 37.30 -25.92 1.57
CA ASP A 28 36.20 -26.66 2.20
C ASP A 28 35.20 -25.66 2.78
N PRO A 29 34.15 -25.31 2.01
CA PRO A 29 33.20 -24.28 2.40
C PRO A 29 32.31 -24.68 3.57
N ARG A 30 32.19 -25.97 3.91
CA ARG A 30 31.24 -26.48 4.92
C ARG A 30 29.82 -25.93 4.69
N HIS A 31 29.33 -25.06 5.59
CA HIS A 31 28.03 -24.38 5.50
C HIS A 31 28.14 -22.90 5.09
N TYR A 32 29.35 -22.42 4.81
CA TYR A 32 29.60 -21.05 4.37
C TYR A 32 29.47 -20.94 2.84
N ALA A 33 28.90 -19.84 2.37
CA ALA A 33 28.86 -19.49 0.95
C ALA A 33 30.18 -18.90 0.45
N GLY A 34 31.07 -18.47 1.34
CA GLY A 34 32.40 -17.95 1.03
C GLY A 34 33.10 -17.33 2.24
N GLY A 35 34.36 -16.93 2.04
CA GLY A 35 35.16 -16.19 3.00
C GLY A 35 35.23 -14.69 2.67
N ILE A 36 35.29 -13.85 3.68
CA ILE A 36 35.58 -12.41 3.55
C ILE A 36 36.98 -12.16 4.15
N PRO A 37 38.02 -12.01 3.31
CA PRO A 37 39.38 -11.75 3.76
C PRO A 37 39.58 -10.29 4.21
N ILE A 38 40.65 -10.01 4.95
CA ILE A 38 40.97 -8.66 5.46
C ILE A 38 41.13 -7.65 4.32
N ARG A 39 41.63 -8.09 3.16
CA ARG A 39 41.77 -7.24 1.95
C ARG A 39 40.44 -6.75 1.40
N ALA A 40 39.36 -7.51 1.57
CA ALA A 40 38.00 -7.08 1.18
C ALA A 40 37.48 -5.93 2.06
N LEU A 41 38.18 -5.64 3.16
CA LEU A 41 37.79 -4.65 4.16
C LEU A 41 38.68 -3.41 4.13
N GLU A 42 39.63 -3.25 3.20
CA GLU A 42 40.46 -2.03 3.10
C GLU A 42 39.63 -0.74 2.97
N GLY A 43 38.38 -0.85 2.52
CA GLY A 43 37.33 0.16 2.61
C GLY A 43 36.01 -0.43 3.11
N ASN A 44 34.88 0.08 2.62
CA ASN A 44 33.58 -0.56 2.84
C ASN A 44 33.51 -1.87 2.04
N LEU A 45 32.84 -2.89 2.58
CA LEU A 45 32.70 -4.18 1.91
C LEU A 45 31.74 -4.05 0.73
N GLN A 46 32.23 -4.35 -0.47
CA GLN A 46 31.45 -4.27 -1.70
C GLN A 46 30.54 -5.49 -1.89
N CYS A 47 29.29 -5.25 -2.26
CA CYS A 47 28.32 -6.27 -2.65
C CYS A 47 27.73 -5.94 -4.03
N ILE A 48 27.60 -6.93 -4.89
CA ILE A 48 26.99 -6.82 -6.22
C ILE A 48 25.74 -7.72 -6.26
N ILE A 49 24.64 -7.13 -6.69
CA ILE A 49 23.35 -7.80 -6.87
C ILE A 49 23.05 -7.84 -8.38
N SER A 50 22.73 -9.03 -8.88
CA SER A 50 22.35 -9.22 -10.28
C SER A 50 20.99 -8.58 -10.58
N PRO A 51 20.74 -8.11 -11.81
CA PRO A 51 19.40 -7.64 -12.20
C PRO A 51 18.38 -8.78 -12.05
N TRP A 52 17.16 -8.45 -11.59
CA TRP A 52 16.03 -9.39 -11.43
C TRP A 52 15.01 -9.23 -12.57
N GLY A 53 14.12 -10.21 -12.73
CA GLY A 53 13.29 -10.38 -13.93
C GLY A 53 12.37 -9.19 -14.31
N VAL A 54 11.99 -8.34 -13.35
CA VAL A 54 11.26 -7.07 -13.59
C VAL A 54 11.89 -5.98 -12.72
N MET A 55 13.08 -5.52 -13.11
CA MET A 55 13.76 -4.38 -12.50
C MET A 55 13.23 -3.07 -13.12
N GLY A 56 12.82 -2.12 -12.30
CA GLY A 56 12.27 -0.84 -12.77
C GLY A 56 12.60 0.36 -11.89
N ILE A 57 12.41 1.56 -12.43
CA ILE A 57 12.60 2.80 -11.66
C ILE A 57 11.63 2.84 -10.48
N GLY A 58 12.19 3.06 -9.30
CA GLY A 58 11.49 3.10 -8.03
C GLY A 58 11.45 1.77 -7.28
N ASP A 59 12.07 0.71 -7.80
CA ASP A 59 12.38 -0.46 -7.00
C ASP A 59 13.43 -0.09 -5.93
N GLU A 60 13.30 -0.64 -4.73
CA GLU A 60 14.23 -0.43 -3.62
C GLU A 60 14.91 -1.75 -3.24
N ILE A 61 16.23 -1.73 -3.11
CA ILE A 61 17.04 -2.88 -2.71
C ILE A 61 17.67 -2.58 -1.35
N GLU A 62 17.54 -3.55 -0.44
CA GLU A 62 18.04 -3.51 0.93
C GLU A 62 18.92 -4.75 1.15
N LEU A 63 20.23 -4.58 1.40
CA LEU A 63 21.15 -5.65 1.76
C LEU A 63 21.20 -5.80 3.28
N PHE A 64 21.09 -7.02 3.76
CA PHE A 64 21.13 -7.39 5.17
C PHE A 64 22.42 -8.14 5.50
N TRP A 65 23.09 -7.72 6.56
CA TRP A 65 24.35 -8.26 7.05
C TRP A 65 24.22 -8.50 8.56
N HIS A 66 24.31 -9.76 9.01
CA HIS A 66 24.08 -10.18 10.42
C HIS A 66 22.71 -9.79 11.01
N SER A 67 21.73 -9.43 10.18
CA SER A 67 20.42 -8.95 10.65
C SER A 67 19.29 -9.42 9.75
N LEU A 68 18.12 -9.72 10.33
CA LEU A 68 16.90 -10.04 9.56
C LEU A 68 16.02 -8.80 9.28
N THR A 69 16.31 -7.68 9.94
CA THR A 69 15.38 -6.54 10.01
C THR A 69 16.02 -5.19 9.73
N SER A 70 17.32 -5.05 9.97
CA SER A 70 18.05 -3.80 9.75
C SER A 70 18.96 -3.95 8.53
N PRO A 71 18.70 -3.22 7.43
CA PRO A 71 19.58 -3.28 6.27
C PRO A 71 20.91 -2.59 6.57
N ALA A 72 22.00 -3.23 6.16
CA ALA A 72 23.35 -2.72 6.24
C ALA A 72 23.65 -1.70 5.13
N ALA A 73 22.99 -1.84 3.97
CA ALA A 73 23.04 -0.90 2.86
C ALA A 73 21.72 -0.93 2.09
N SER A 74 21.32 0.19 1.50
CA SER A 74 20.16 0.24 0.60
C SER A 74 20.40 1.17 -0.57
N LYS A 75 19.72 0.89 -1.69
CA LYS A 75 19.77 1.72 -2.89
C LYS A 75 18.44 1.63 -3.65
N PRO A 76 17.77 2.77 -3.94
CA PRO A 76 16.68 2.81 -4.91
C PRO A 76 17.19 2.85 -6.35
N ILE A 77 16.45 2.25 -7.27
CA ILE A 77 16.67 2.42 -8.72
C ILE A 77 16.03 3.73 -9.15
N GLN A 78 16.83 4.71 -9.54
CA GLN A 78 16.35 6.09 -9.77
C GLN A 78 16.41 6.51 -11.23
N PHE A 79 17.30 5.91 -12.01
CA PHE A 79 17.59 6.33 -13.39
C PHE A 79 17.44 5.17 -14.37
N ASP A 80 17.07 5.47 -15.62
CA ASP A 80 16.87 4.47 -16.67
C ASP A 80 18.14 3.65 -16.96
N HIS A 81 19.32 4.27 -16.85
CA HIS A 81 20.59 3.58 -17.06
C HIS A 81 20.94 2.56 -15.95
N GLU A 82 20.23 2.58 -14.82
CA GLU A 82 20.38 1.60 -13.75
C GLU A 82 19.47 0.39 -13.95
N VAL A 83 18.42 0.51 -14.77
CA VAL A 83 17.44 -0.54 -15.03
C VAL A 83 18.11 -1.69 -15.78
N ASN A 84 17.88 -2.92 -15.31
CA ASN A 84 18.49 -4.15 -15.80
C ASN A 84 20.02 -4.17 -15.74
N GLN A 85 20.64 -3.30 -14.95
CA GLN A 85 22.08 -3.33 -14.66
C GLN A 85 22.35 -3.97 -13.29
N GLN A 86 23.60 -4.39 -13.06
CA GLN A 86 24.03 -4.85 -11.74
C GLN A 86 23.96 -3.70 -10.72
N VAL A 87 23.47 -4.01 -9.52
CA VAL A 87 23.35 -3.04 -8.43
C VAL A 87 24.51 -3.24 -7.46
N VAL A 88 25.32 -2.21 -7.26
CA VAL A 88 26.42 -2.21 -6.29
C VAL A 88 25.96 -1.55 -4.99
N LEU A 89 26.18 -2.25 -3.88
CA LEU A 89 25.95 -1.79 -2.50
C LEU A 89 27.26 -1.88 -1.71
N TRP A 90 27.40 -1.01 -0.70
CA TRP A 90 28.58 -0.94 0.14
C TRP A 90 28.18 -1.10 1.60
N VAL A 91 28.60 -2.20 2.23
CA VAL A 91 28.43 -2.43 3.66
C VAL A 91 29.53 -1.68 4.41
N PRO A 92 29.19 -0.75 5.33
CA PRO A 92 30.21 -0.02 6.07
C PRO A 92 31.19 -0.95 6.78
N ARG A 93 32.51 -0.70 6.67
CA ARG A 93 33.54 -1.54 7.30
C ARG A 93 33.25 -1.82 8.78
N SER A 94 32.75 -0.82 9.50
CA SER A 94 32.41 -0.91 10.92
C SER A 94 31.31 -1.92 11.26
N GLN A 95 30.52 -2.39 10.28
CA GLN A 95 29.48 -3.40 10.46
C GLN A 95 29.98 -4.82 10.16
N VAL A 96 31.16 -4.97 9.56
CA VAL A 96 31.73 -6.26 9.17
C VAL A 96 32.66 -6.75 10.27
N LEU A 97 32.13 -7.62 11.14
CA LEU A 97 32.83 -8.16 12.31
C LEU A 97 33.46 -9.52 12.00
N GLU A 98 34.54 -9.85 12.71
CA GLU A 98 35.20 -11.16 12.64
C GLU A 98 34.26 -12.30 13.07
N GLY A 99 34.34 -13.43 12.36
CA GLY A 99 33.52 -14.63 12.59
C GLY A 99 32.38 -14.79 11.57
N ASP A 100 31.31 -15.46 11.99
CA ASP A 100 30.22 -15.86 11.10
C ASP A 100 29.28 -14.68 10.79
N ALA A 101 29.13 -14.36 9.52
CA ALA A 101 28.12 -13.46 9.00
C ALA A 101 26.87 -14.22 8.59
N MET A 102 25.88 -14.25 9.49
CA MET A 102 24.60 -14.93 9.26
C MET A 102 23.42 -14.12 9.85
N PRO A 103 22.32 -13.92 9.12
CA PRO A 103 22.13 -14.21 7.69
C PRO A 103 22.67 -13.07 6.81
N VAL A 104 23.11 -13.42 5.60
CA VAL A 104 23.46 -12.48 4.52
C VAL A 104 22.52 -12.70 3.34
N PHE A 105 21.70 -11.69 3.03
CA PHE A 105 20.72 -11.72 1.95
C PHE A 105 20.32 -10.29 1.56
N TYR A 106 19.62 -10.11 0.44
CA TYR A 106 19.00 -8.83 0.11
C TYR A 106 17.50 -8.98 -0.10
N ARG A 107 16.80 -7.85 0.00
CA ARG A 107 15.36 -7.73 -0.26
C ARG A 107 15.12 -6.74 -1.38
N VAL A 108 14.24 -7.11 -2.29
CA VAL A 108 13.75 -6.20 -3.34
C VAL A 108 12.30 -5.82 -3.02
N ARG A 109 12.02 -4.51 -2.97
CA ARG A 109 10.67 -3.96 -2.89
C ARG A 109 10.30 -3.35 -4.24
N ARG A 110 9.30 -3.94 -4.90
CA ARG A 110 8.75 -3.44 -6.18
C ARG A 110 7.48 -2.65 -5.91
N ARG A 111 7.20 -1.60 -6.69
CA ARG A 111 6.06 -0.68 -6.46
C ARG A 111 4.67 -1.35 -6.37
N SER A 112 4.51 -2.57 -6.89
CA SER A 112 3.22 -3.27 -6.96
C SER A 112 3.26 -4.72 -6.44
N GLN A 113 4.28 -5.09 -5.67
CA GLN A 113 4.42 -6.44 -5.09
C GLN A 113 4.90 -6.36 -3.64
N GLY A 114 4.66 -7.42 -2.86
CA GLY A 114 5.26 -7.56 -1.53
C GLY A 114 6.80 -7.66 -1.62
N PRO A 115 7.53 -7.32 -0.55
CA PRO A 115 8.97 -7.51 -0.50
C PRO A 115 9.35 -8.97 -0.75
N GLU A 116 10.35 -9.19 -1.59
CA GLU A 116 10.90 -10.50 -1.92
C GLU A 116 12.35 -10.58 -1.40
N ASP A 117 12.66 -11.58 -0.58
CA ASP A 117 14.02 -11.85 -0.07
C ASP A 117 14.78 -12.77 -1.06
N SER A 118 16.09 -12.57 -1.20
CA SER A 118 16.95 -13.53 -1.88
C SER A 118 17.13 -14.79 -1.03
N GLU A 119 16.98 -15.96 -1.66
CA GLU A 119 17.19 -17.26 -1.01
C GLU A 119 18.28 -18.07 -1.75
N PRO A 120 19.07 -18.91 -1.05
CA PRO A 120 19.09 -19.05 0.41
C PRO A 120 19.69 -17.80 1.10
N LYS A 121 19.29 -17.58 2.36
CA LYS A 121 20.01 -16.67 3.27
C LYS A 121 21.36 -17.29 3.62
N GLU A 122 22.44 -16.68 3.15
CA GLU A 122 23.77 -17.26 3.19
C GLU A 122 24.52 -16.96 4.50
N THR A 123 25.55 -17.75 4.77
CA THR A 123 26.52 -17.51 5.85
C THR A 123 27.90 -17.28 5.26
N TYR A 124 28.60 -16.22 5.64
CA TYR A 124 29.98 -15.96 5.20
C TYR A 124 30.94 -16.00 6.40
N LEU A 125 32.15 -16.53 6.22
CA LEU A 125 33.18 -16.51 7.26
C LEU A 125 34.05 -15.27 7.09
N VAL A 126 34.11 -14.39 8.09
CA VAL A 126 34.88 -13.14 8.04
C VAL A 126 36.14 -13.29 8.89
N LYS A 127 37.32 -12.94 8.33
CA LYS A 127 38.56 -12.77 9.11
C LYS A 127 39.09 -11.36 8.91
N THR A 128 39.29 -10.65 10.03
CA THR A 128 39.83 -9.28 10.04
C THR A 128 41.29 -9.23 10.46
N THR A 129 41.90 -10.40 10.67
CA THR A 129 43.28 -10.60 11.12
C THR A 129 44.10 -11.40 10.10
N ARG A 130 45.43 -11.26 10.14
CA ARG A 130 46.37 -12.02 9.29
C ARG A 130 46.98 -13.19 10.08
N PRO A 131 47.25 -14.34 9.44
CA PRO A 131 47.99 -15.41 10.09
C PRO A 131 49.41 -14.91 10.45
N GLY A 132 49.85 -15.14 11.68
CA GLY A 132 51.13 -14.66 12.20
C GLY A 132 51.13 -13.24 12.75
N GLY A 133 50.12 -12.41 12.42
CA GLY A 133 50.05 -11.01 12.85
C GLY A 133 50.84 -10.07 11.94
N TYR A 134 51.25 -8.92 12.48
CA TYR A 134 52.22 -8.03 11.86
C TYR A 134 53.62 -8.34 12.41
N ASP A 135 54.63 -8.31 11.55
CA ASP A 135 56.02 -8.45 11.98
C ASP A 135 56.75 -7.11 11.92
N ASP A 136 57.24 -6.68 13.08
CA ASP A 136 58.08 -5.47 13.22
C ASP A 136 59.52 -5.85 13.61
N SER A 137 59.87 -7.13 13.51
CA SER A 137 61.24 -7.61 13.71
C SER A 137 62.17 -7.10 12.61
N PRO A 138 63.39 -6.64 12.94
CA PRO A 138 64.40 -6.30 11.95
C PRO A 138 65.13 -7.53 11.39
N GLU A 139 64.94 -8.71 11.98
CA GLU A 139 65.54 -9.96 11.53
C GLU A 139 64.81 -10.50 10.29
N PRO A 140 65.52 -11.05 9.28
CA PRO A 140 64.88 -11.55 8.06
C PRO A 140 63.88 -12.69 8.29
N GLY A 141 62.65 -12.51 7.80
CA GLY A 141 61.58 -13.50 7.85
C GLY A 141 60.71 -13.40 9.11
N HIS A 142 59.47 -13.88 8.98
CA HIS A 142 58.40 -13.65 9.94
C HIS A 142 58.72 -14.23 11.32
N SER A 143 58.96 -13.38 12.31
CA SER A 143 59.35 -13.77 13.67
C SER A 143 58.32 -14.65 14.39
N GLY A 144 57.03 -14.44 14.08
CA GLY A 144 55.90 -15.26 14.54
C GLY A 144 55.82 -16.68 13.92
N PHE A 145 56.54 -16.97 12.83
CA PHE A 145 56.52 -18.28 12.18
C PHE A 145 57.77 -19.07 12.52
N ARG A 146 57.61 -20.00 13.45
CA ARG A 146 58.71 -20.85 13.94
C ARG A 146 58.48 -22.31 13.55
N TYR A 147 59.57 -23.02 13.36
CA TYR A 147 59.57 -24.45 13.09
C TYR A 147 60.83 -25.11 13.65
N THR A 148 60.75 -26.42 13.89
CA THR A 148 61.84 -27.22 14.44
C THR A 148 62.00 -28.49 13.62
N PHE A 149 63.23 -28.84 13.23
CA PHE A 149 63.50 -30.15 12.64
C PHE A 149 63.43 -31.23 13.73
N LEU A 150 62.58 -32.24 13.52
CA LEU A 150 62.52 -33.43 14.38
C LEU A 150 63.61 -34.44 14.01
N THR A 151 64.05 -34.40 12.75
CA THR A 151 65.22 -35.13 12.26
C THR A 151 66.49 -34.32 12.56
N ASP A 152 67.52 -34.93 13.15
CA ASP A 152 68.82 -34.27 13.32
C ASP A 152 69.53 -34.13 11.96
N ILE A 153 69.54 -32.91 11.43
CA ILE A 153 70.13 -32.55 10.14
C ILE A 153 71.49 -31.83 10.29
N SER A 154 72.09 -31.83 11.48
CA SER A 154 73.34 -31.09 11.75
C SER A 154 74.52 -31.53 10.88
N GLY A 155 74.53 -32.79 10.43
CA GLY A 155 75.50 -33.34 9.47
C GLY A 155 75.15 -33.13 7.99
N GLY A 156 74.04 -32.47 7.68
CA GLY A 156 73.44 -32.46 6.34
C GLY A 156 72.50 -33.65 6.09
N VAL A 157 71.86 -33.65 4.93
CA VAL A 157 70.94 -34.70 4.47
C VAL A 157 71.63 -35.55 3.41
N ASP A 158 71.93 -36.78 3.76
CA ASP A 158 72.47 -37.81 2.87
C ASP A 158 71.36 -38.70 2.27
N ALA A 159 71.74 -39.64 1.41
CA ALA A 159 70.81 -40.55 0.76
C ALA A 159 69.99 -41.39 1.75
N ASP A 160 70.59 -41.87 2.85
CA ASP A 160 69.93 -42.68 3.88
C ASP A 160 68.94 -41.84 4.70
N MET A 161 69.27 -40.58 4.97
CA MET A 161 68.36 -39.65 5.62
C MET A 161 67.19 -39.27 4.70
N ALA A 162 67.45 -39.07 3.40
CA ALA A 162 66.40 -38.81 2.42
C ALA A 162 65.41 -40.00 2.31
N ASP A 163 65.89 -41.24 2.36
CA ASP A 163 65.03 -42.45 2.37
C ASP A 163 64.08 -42.51 3.57
N ARG A 164 64.52 -42.04 4.73
CA ARG A 164 63.69 -41.98 5.96
C ARG A 164 62.74 -40.78 5.98
N GLY A 165 62.98 -39.80 5.12
CA GLY A 165 62.30 -38.51 5.10
C GLY A 165 62.77 -37.56 6.22
N VAL A 166 62.68 -36.27 5.95
CA VAL A 166 63.03 -35.21 6.90
C VAL A 166 61.76 -34.61 7.48
N GLN A 167 61.62 -34.65 8.80
CA GLN A 167 60.43 -34.18 9.50
C GLN A 167 60.61 -32.79 10.10
N LEU A 168 59.65 -31.92 9.82
CA LEU A 168 59.57 -30.54 10.28
C LEU A 168 58.32 -30.36 11.14
N ARG A 169 58.49 -29.91 12.38
CA ARG A 169 57.38 -29.49 13.24
C ARG A 169 57.14 -28.01 13.06
N ILE A 170 55.89 -27.63 12.80
CA ILE A 170 55.44 -26.23 12.80
C ILE A 170 55.00 -25.87 14.22
N GLU A 171 55.51 -24.76 14.74
CA GLU A 171 55.09 -24.23 16.05
C GLU A 171 53.80 -23.42 15.91
N PRO A 172 52.96 -23.30 16.96
CA PRO A 172 51.76 -22.48 16.94
C PRO A 172 52.08 -21.01 16.62
N TYR A 173 51.21 -20.40 15.81
CA TYR A 173 51.36 -19.00 15.38
C TYR A 173 50.13 -18.17 15.74
N GLU A 174 50.29 -16.85 15.75
CA GLU A 174 49.20 -15.93 16.05
C GLU A 174 48.08 -16.02 14.98
N ASN A 175 46.82 -15.89 15.41
CA ASN A 175 45.63 -15.99 14.55
C ASN A 175 45.47 -17.33 13.80
N MET A 176 46.13 -18.39 14.30
CA MET A 176 45.98 -19.76 13.82
C MET A 176 44.52 -20.22 13.93
N THR A 177 43.96 -20.70 12.82
CA THR A 177 42.59 -21.21 12.75
C THR A 177 42.52 -22.54 12.03
N ALA A 178 41.44 -23.29 12.29
CA ALA A 178 41.17 -24.48 11.50
C ALA A 178 40.99 -24.08 10.03
N PHE A 179 41.40 -24.96 9.12
CA PHE A 179 41.41 -24.76 7.66
C PHE A 179 42.45 -23.77 7.15
N ASP A 180 43.37 -23.32 7.99
CA ASP A 180 44.59 -22.69 7.50
C ASP A 180 45.40 -23.69 6.65
N ARG A 181 46.14 -23.16 5.68
CA ARG A 181 47.04 -23.88 4.79
C ARG A 181 48.47 -23.53 5.17
N ILE A 182 49.30 -24.55 5.31
CA ILE A 182 50.74 -24.35 5.55
C ILE A 182 51.49 -24.82 4.31
N VAL A 183 52.16 -23.88 3.65
CA VAL A 183 52.96 -24.10 2.45
C VAL A 183 54.42 -24.22 2.86
N CYS A 184 54.94 -25.44 2.95
CA CYS A 184 56.36 -25.66 3.25
C CYS A 184 57.19 -25.78 1.98
N ARG A 185 58.40 -25.22 1.99
CA ARG A 185 59.33 -25.24 0.87
C ARG A 185 60.59 -26.04 1.22
N TRP A 186 61.03 -26.87 0.29
CA TRP A 186 62.34 -27.52 0.28
C TRP A 186 63.02 -27.23 -1.05
N GLY A 187 63.89 -26.22 -1.08
CA GLY A 187 64.39 -25.63 -2.32
C GLY A 187 63.23 -25.14 -3.19
N SER A 188 63.19 -25.60 -4.45
CA SER A 188 62.10 -25.29 -5.39
C SER A 188 60.82 -26.10 -5.16
N GLN A 189 60.85 -27.12 -4.30
CA GLN A 189 59.72 -28.03 -4.12
C GLN A 189 58.78 -27.57 -3.01
N GLU A 190 57.49 -27.86 -3.20
CA GLU A 190 56.42 -27.50 -2.28
C GLU A 190 55.85 -28.75 -1.59
N VAL A 191 55.57 -28.64 -0.30
CA VAL A 191 54.77 -29.61 0.45
C VAL A 191 53.70 -28.83 1.22
N MET A 192 52.43 -29.08 0.87
CA MET A 192 51.28 -28.44 1.49
C MET A 192 50.72 -29.28 2.64
N HIS A 193 50.39 -28.65 3.76
CA HIS A 193 49.56 -29.23 4.81
C HIS A 193 48.23 -28.51 4.89
N TYR A 194 47.15 -29.25 4.65
CA TYR A 194 45.78 -28.77 4.71
C TYR A 194 44.82 -29.93 5.04
N PRO A 195 43.77 -29.68 5.83
CA PRO A 195 43.57 -28.48 6.64
C PRO A 195 44.38 -28.56 7.94
N VAL A 196 44.79 -27.41 8.48
CA VAL A 196 45.01 -27.30 9.93
C VAL A 196 43.70 -27.70 10.62
N THR A 197 43.72 -28.70 11.50
CA THR A 197 42.50 -29.21 12.15
C THR A 197 42.16 -28.43 13.40
N GLN A 198 40.90 -28.46 13.84
CA GLN A 198 40.50 -27.82 15.09
C GLN A 198 41.25 -28.38 16.31
N GLU A 199 41.55 -29.68 16.33
CA GLU A 199 42.33 -30.32 17.40
C GLU A 199 43.77 -29.80 17.48
N GLN A 200 44.39 -29.47 16.33
CA GLN A 200 45.72 -28.85 16.26
C GLN A 200 45.70 -27.39 16.72
N VAL A 201 44.56 -26.70 16.59
CA VAL A 201 44.38 -25.31 17.07
C VAL A 201 44.13 -25.29 18.58
N ASP A 202 43.23 -26.15 19.06
CA ASP A 202 42.80 -26.18 20.46
C ASP A 202 43.87 -26.75 21.39
N ASP A 203 44.66 -27.73 20.91
CA ASP A 203 45.74 -28.39 21.66
C ASP A 203 46.95 -28.72 20.77
N PRO A 204 47.72 -27.71 20.33
CA PRO A 204 48.87 -27.90 19.45
C PRO A 204 50.04 -28.66 20.08
N VAL A 205 50.03 -28.83 21.41
CA VAL A 205 51.09 -29.54 22.12
C VAL A 205 50.92 -31.05 21.94
N ASN A 206 49.69 -31.55 22.12
CA ASN A 206 49.40 -32.98 21.96
C ASN A 206 49.07 -33.36 20.52
N ASN A 207 48.64 -32.40 19.69
CA ASN A 207 48.37 -32.58 18.26
C ASN A 207 49.28 -31.67 17.42
N PRO A 208 50.59 -31.96 17.33
CA PRO A 208 51.52 -31.12 16.58
C PRO A 208 51.32 -31.23 15.07
N ILE A 209 51.58 -30.14 14.36
CA ILE A 209 51.66 -30.15 12.89
C ILE A 209 53.05 -30.61 12.48
N VAL A 210 53.12 -31.78 11.84
CA VAL A 210 54.38 -32.37 11.36
C VAL A 210 54.33 -32.56 9.85
N ILE A 211 55.30 -31.97 9.17
CA ILE A 211 55.49 -32.02 7.72
C ILE A 211 56.63 -32.96 7.42
N THR A 212 56.45 -33.89 6.47
CA THR A 212 57.50 -34.82 6.07
C THR A 212 57.92 -34.52 4.63
N PHE A 213 59.18 -34.14 4.45
CA PHE A 213 59.81 -34.04 3.13
C PHE A 213 60.31 -35.43 2.74
N THR A 214 59.69 -36.02 1.72
CA THR A 214 60.04 -37.36 1.23
C THR A 214 61.31 -37.34 0.39
N ARG A 215 61.91 -38.51 0.15
CA ARG A 215 63.04 -38.67 -0.77
C ARG A 215 62.79 -37.98 -2.12
N GLU A 216 61.62 -38.19 -2.71
CA GLU A 216 61.26 -37.63 -4.02
C GLU A 216 61.33 -36.09 -4.03
N VAL A 217 60.82 -35.45 -2.98
CA VAL A 217 60.87 -34.00 -2.81
C VAL A 217 62.32 -33.51 -2.70
N ILE A 218 63.13 -34.21 -1.90
CA ILE A 218 64.54 -33.86 -1.67
C ILE A 218 65.37 -34.05 -2.95
N GLU A 219 65.21 -35.16 -3.65
CA GLU A 219 65.91 -35.46 -4.91
C GLU A 219 65.58 -34.45 -6.02
N LYS A 220 64.30 -34.07 -6.14
CA LYS A 220 63.80 -33.15 -7.16
C LYS A 220 64.22 -31.70 -6.90
N ALA A 221 64.33 -31.29 -5.63
CA ALA A 221 64.95 -30.01 -5.27
C ALA A 221 66.46 -29.98 -5.62
N GLY A 222 67.10 -31.14 -5.49
CA GLY A 222 68.48 -31.37 -5.87
C GLY A 222 69.51 -31.07 -4.78
N ASP A 223 70.70 -31.64 -4.96
CA ASP A 223 71.82 -31.52 -4.02
C ASP A 223 72.34 -30.07 -4.01
N GLY A 224 72.80 -29.60 -2.86
CA GLY A 224 73.28 -28.23 -2.73
C GLY A 224 73.83 -27.96 -1.34
N SER A 225 74.78 -27.03 -1.24
CA SER A 225 75.38 -26.64 0.04
C SER A 225 74.44 -25.79 0.91
N ARG A 226 73.38 -25.24 0.32
CA ARG A 226 72.45 -24.28 0.94
C ARG A 226 71.03 -24.42 0.37
N VAL A 227 70.43 -25.60 0.48
CA VAL A 227 69.02 -25.79 0.10
C VAL A 227 68.15 -25.05 1.11
N VAL A 228 67.29 -24.14 0.64
CA VAL A 228 66.42 -23.33 1.49
C VAL A 228 65.26 -24.17 2.00
N VAL A 229 64.98 -24.09 3.30
CA VAL A 229 63.78 -24.62 3.94
C VAL A 229 63.07 -23.48 4.65
N THR A 230 61.76 -23.36 4.47
CA THR A 230 60.90 -22.35 5.10
C THR A 230 59.44 -22.76 4.97
N TYR A 231 58.52 -22.01 5.57
CA TYR A 231 57.09 -22.14 5.32
C TYR A 231 56.37 -20.79 5.31
N GLN A 232 55.17 -20.79 4.76
CA GLN A 232 54.22 -19.68 4.81
C GLN A 232 52.85 -20.22 5.20
N VAL A 233 52.03 -19.40 5.85
CA VAL A 233 50.65 -19.71 6.19
C VAL A 233 49.69 -18.90 5.32
N ILE A 234 48.66 -19.55 4.79
CA ILE A 234 47.53 -18.89 4.15
C ILE A 234 46.29 -19.28 4.93
N ASP A 235 45.59 -18.32 5.52
CA ASP A 235 44.48 -18.64 6.41
C ASP A 235 43.27 -19.24 5.67
N CYS A 236 42.28 -19.66 6.45
CA CYS A 236 41.06 -20.29 5.96
C CYS A 236 40.25 -19.44 4.97
N VAL A 237 40.36 -18.11 4.98
CA VAL A 237 39.71 -17.21 4.00
C VAL A 237 40.71 -16.63 2.99
N GLY A 238 41.93 -17.15 2.92
CA GLY A 238 42.92 -16.75 1.93
C GLY A 238 43.66 -15.45 2.23
N ASN A 239 43.80 -15.06 3.49
CA ASN A 239 44.75 -14.01 3.88
C ASN A 239 46.17 -14.57 3.94
N TYR A 240 47.09 -13.83 3.34
CA TYR A 240 48.53 -14.05 3.51
C TYR A 240 49.03 -13.36 4.80
N PRO A 241 50.23 -13.72 5.29
CA PRO A 241 50.86 -13.10 6.45
C PRO A 241 51.23 -11.63 6.19
N ASP A 242 51.98 -11.01 7.11
CA ASP A 242 52.59 -9.71 6.84
C ASP A 242 53.31 -9.72 5.49
N GLU A 243 53.06 -8.70 4.69
CA GLU A 243 53.60 -8.56 3.34
C GLU A 243 55.09 -8.22 3.36
N ARG A 244 55.58 -7.64 4.45
CA ARG A 244 57.01 -7.32 4.59
C ARG A 244 57.85 -8.58 4.79
N ASP A 245 57.34 -9.52 5.57
CA ASP A 245 58.01 -10.75 5.94
C ASP A 245 57.05 -11.94 5.83
N PRO A 246 56.75 -12.42 4.62
CA PRO A 246 55.66 -13.35 4.38
C PRO A 246 56.03 -14.83 4.60
N TRP A 247 57.33 -15.12 4.77
CA TRP A 247 57.91 -16.44 4.96
C TRP A 247 58.51 -16.57 6.36
N ALA A 248 58.47 -17.77 6.95
CA ALA A 248 59.27 -18.09 8.12
C ALA A 248 60.77 -17.87 7.86
N PRO A 249 61.59 -17.58 8.88
CA PRO A 249 63.03 -17.40 8.72
C PRO A 249 63.68 -18.58 7.98
N PHE A 250 64.52 -18.29 6.97
CA PHE A 250 65.10 -19.33 6.12
C PHE A 250 66.11 -20.21 6.88
N SER A 251 65.94 -21.52 6.83
CA SER A 251 67.00 -22.48 7.14
C SER A 251 67.75 -22.89 5.87
N TYR A 252 69.08 -22.98 5.96
CA TYR A 252 69.91 -23.47 4.86
C TYR A 252 70.46 -24.85 5.22
N VAL A 253 70.06 -25.86 4.44
CA VAL A 253 70.40 -27.26 4.68
C VAL A 253 71.41 -27.73 3.64
N LEU A 254 72.47 -28.40 4.09
CA LEU A 254 73.39 -29.13 3.23
C LEU A 254 72.70 -30.43 2.77
N VAL A 255 72.56 -30.63 1.46
CA VAL A 255 72.01 -31.86 0.88
C VAL A 255 73.06 -32.46 -0.06
N ASP A 256 73.47 -33.70 0.23
CA ASP A 256 74.40 -34.47 -0.59
C ASP A 256 73.94 -35.93 -0.66
N LEU A 257 73.22 -36.27 -1.72
CA LEU A 257 72.70 -37.62 -1.93
C LEU A 257 73.75 -38.57 -2.55
N GLY A 258 75.02 -38.14 -2.66
CA GLY A 258 76.10 -38.92 -3.26
C GLY A 258 75.95 -39.11 -4.78
N GLY A 259 75.15 -38.27 -5.44
CA GLY A 259 74.89 -38.32 -6.87
C GLY A 259 76.05 -37.80 -7.73
N ASN A 260 76.13 -38.23 -8.99
CA ASN A 260 77.14 -37.73 -9.95
C ASN A 260 76.76 -36.35 -10.52
N ARG A 261 76.66 -35.33 -9.65
CA ARG A 261 76.26 -33.97 -10.03
C ARG A 261 77.44 -33.03 -10.29
N LEU A 262 77.23 -32.05 -11.18
CA LEU A 262 78.18 -30.97 -11.47
C LEU A 262 78.15 -29.91 -10.36
N ASP A 263 79.17 -29.05 -10.30
CA ASP A 263 79.17 -27.93 -9.34
C ASP A 263 78.02 -26.95 -9.58
N ALA A 264 77.59 -26.25 -8.52
CA ALA A 264 76.49 -25.30 -8.60
C ALA A 264 76.90 -24.05 -9.40
N PRO A 265 75.97 -23.40 -10.11
CA PRO A 265 76.23 -22.11 -10.73
C PRO A 265 76.43 -21.01 -9.66
N LEU A 266 77.11 -19.92 -10.03
CA LEU A 266 77.24 -18.73 -9.17
C LEU A 266 76.24 -17.67 -9.60
N VAL A 267 75.49 -17.10 -8.64
CA VAL A 267 74.65 -15.91 -8.87
C VAL A 267 75.47 -14.67 -8.58
N LEU A 268 75.51 -13.72 -9.51
CA LEU A 268 76.32 -12.50 -9.43
C LEU A 268 75.46 -11.24 -9.50
N VAL A 269 75.77 -10.29 -8.64
CA VAL A 269 75.30 -8.90 -8.71
C VAL A 269 76.55 -8.02 -8.78
N ASN A 270 76.62 -7.09 -9.74
CA ASN A 270 77.81 -6.26 -9.96
C ASN A 270 79.11 -7.08 -10.11
N ASN A 271 79.05 -8.21 -10.85
CA ASN A 271 80.15 -9.15 -11.04
C ASN A 271 80.71 -9.78 -9.74
N ARG A 272 79.94 -9.76 -8.64
CA ARG A 272 80.31 -10.39 -7.36
C ARG A 272 79.35 -11.52 -7.00
N PRO A 273 79.85 -12.73 -6.67
CA PRO A 273 79.00 -13.81 -6.18
C PRO A 273 78.24 -13.40 -4.93
N THR A 274 76.93 -13.67 -4.90
CA THR A 274 76.07 -13.35 -3.75
C THR A 274 75.05 -14.46 -3.46
N ASN A 275 74.61 -14.51 -2.20
CA ASN A 275 73.50 -15.34 -1.72
C ASN A 275 72.27 -14.50 -1.31
N SER A 276 72.34 -13.18 -1.50
CA SER A 276 71.24 -12.25 -1.30
C SER A 276 71.28 -11.14 -2.35
N ILE A 277 70.14 -10.87 -2.97
CA ILE A 277 69.97 -9.81 -3.95
C ILE A 277 69.16 -8.70 -3.28
N ASP A 278 69.78 -7.54 -3.10
CA ASP A 278 69.11 -6.32 -2.64
C ASP A 278 68.62 -5.56 -3.88
N LEU A 279 67.31 -5.40 -4.03
CA LEU A 279 66.70 -4.77 -5.19
C LEU A 279 67.02 -3.27 -5.29
N ASP A 280 67.24 -2.58 -4.17
CA ASP A 280 67.63 -1.16 -4.18
C ASP A 280 69.06 -0.99 -4.70
N GLN A 281 69.94 -1.94 -4.38
CA GLN A 281 71.32 -1.97 -4.89
C GLN A 281 71.41 -2.50 -6.32
N LEU A 282 70.51 -3.41 -6.71
CA LEU A 282 70.42 -3.93 -8.08
C LEU A 282 69.89 -2.87 -9.05
N GLY A 283 68.99 -2.00 -8.61
CA GLY A 283 68.39 -0.96 -9.44
C GLY A 283 67.66 -1.55 -10.65
N ASP A 284 68.06 -1.11 -11.84
CA ASP A 284 67.51 -1.59 -13.13
C ASP A 284 68.41 -2.62 -13.83
N ASP A 285 69.50 -3.06 -13.18
CA ASP A 285 70.44 -4.02 -13.76
C ASP A 285 69.91 -5.46 -13.66
N ASP A 286 70.22 -6.29 -14.65
CA ASP A 286 69.90 -7.73 -14.66
C ASP A 286 70.83 -8.52 -13.70
N VAL A 287 70.40 -9.71 -13.29
CA VAL A 287 71.23 -10.64 -12.50
C VAL A 287 71.98 -11.57 -13.44
N GLU A 288 73.29 -11.74 -13.24
CA GLU A 288 74.09 -12.69 -14.01
C GLU A 288 74.23 -14.02 -13.26
N VAL A 289 74.15 -15.13 -13.98
CA VAL A 289 74.42 -16.47 -13.44
C VAL A 289 75.55 -17.12 -14.24
N ARG A 290 76.66 -17.45 -13.56
CA ARG A 290 77.88 -17.98 -14.18
C ARG A 290 78.03 -19.48 -13.94
N VAL A 291 78.31 -20.21 -15.01
CA VAL A 291 78.68 -21.64 -15.00
C VAL A 291 80.12 -21.79 -15.44
N TYR A 292 80.96 -22.43 -14.61
CA TYR A 292 82.35 -22.74 -15.00
C TYR A 292 82.42 -24.10 -15.68
N THR A 293 82.88 -24.13 -16.93
CA THR A 293 83.07 -25.36 -17.69
C THR A 293 84.49 -25.88 -17.45
N THR A 294 84.66 -26.92 -16.63
CA THR A 294 85.97 -27.52 -16.34
C THR A 294 86.37 -28.56 -17.39
N THR A 295 87.68 -28.78 -17.59
CA THR A 295 88.18 -29.84 -18.49
C THR A 295 87.86 -31.26 -18.03
N ALA A 296 87.49 -31.44 -16.76
CA ALA A 296 87.12 -32.72 -16.21
C ALA A 296 85.66 -33.09 -16.54
N ASP A 297 84.77 -32.09 -16.57
CA ASP A 297 83.33 -32.32 -16.63
C ASP A 297 82.68 -31.93 -17.97
N PHE A 298 83.33 -31.08 -18.77
CA PHE A 298 82.78 -30.52 -20.00
C PHE A 298 83.69 -30.76 -21.20
N ALA A 299 83.09 -30.80 -22.38
CA ALA A 299 83.77 -30.90 -23.67
C ALA A 299 83.19 -29.87 -24.65
N VAL A 300 83.97 -29.50 -25.66
CA VAL A 300 83.49 -28.62 -26.74
C VAL A 300 82.31 -29.29 -27.46
N GLY A 301 81.21 -28.55 -27.63
CA GLY A 301 79.95 -29.04 -28.19
C GLY A 301 78.92 -29.51 -27.17
N ASP A 302 79.23 -29.53 -25.88
CA ASP A 302 78.23 -29.74 -24.83
C ASP A 302 77.23 -28.58 -24.82
N SER A 303 75.96 -28.87 -24.48
CA SER A 303 74.93 -27.85 -24.26
C SER A 303 74.64 -27.71 -22.77
N VAL A 304 74.72 -26.47 -22.26
CA VAL A 304 74.38 -26.13 -20.87
C VAL A 304 73.01 -25.47 -20.86
N ARG A 305 72.05 -26.10 -20.15
CA ARG A 305 70.67 -25.62 -20.00
C ARG A 305 70.42 -25.17 -18.58
N LEU A 306 70.34 -23.86 -18.34
CA LEU A 306 70.15 -23.25 -17.03
C LEU A 306 68.68 -22.94 -16.74
N THR A 307 68.22 -23.29 -15.54
CA THR A 307 66.87 -22.98 -15.07
C THR A 307 66.95 -22.20 -13.75
N TRP A 308 66.29 -21.05 -13.73
CA TRP A 308 66.06 -20.24 -12.54
C TRP A 308 64.60 -20.41 -12.11
N THR A 309 64.37 -20.74 -10.83
CA THR A 309 63.04 -20.84 -10.23
C THR A 309 62.97 -19.91 -9.04
N GLY A 310 62.31 -18.77 -9.21
CA GLY A 310 62.03 -17.80 -8.17
C GLY A 310 60.72 -18.10 -7.47
N THR A 311 60.70 -18.06 -6.14
CA THR A 311 59.53 -18.20 -5.29
C THR A 311 59.20 -16.83 -4.72
N PRO A 312 58.10 -16.18 -5.14
CA PRO A 312 57.73 -14.86 -4.64
C PRO A 312 57.18 -14.91 -3.21
N ALA A 313 57.05 -13.75 -2.58
CA ALA A 313 56.29 -13.54 -1.34
C ALA A 313 54.85 -14.09 -1.40
N GLN A 314 54.19 -13.93 -2.54
CA GLN A 314 52.81 -14.35 -2.79
C GLN A 314 52.66 -14.83 -4.24
N GLY A 315 51.87 -15.88 -4.45
CA GLY A 315 51.55 -16.44 -5.77
C GLY A 315 52.54 -17.50 -6.27
N SER A 316 52.40 -17.85 -7.55
CA SER A 316 53.13 -18.96 -8.16
C SER A 316 54.62 -18.65 -8.42
N PRO A 317 55.49 -19.68 -8.45
CA PRO A 317 56.89 -19.51 -8.82
C PRO A 317 57.11 -18.89 -10.20
N ILE A 318 58.12 -18.03 -10.31
CA ILE A 318 58.58 -17.38 -11.54
C ILE A 318 59.75 -18.20 -12.11
N ILE A 319 59.54 -18.84 -13.26
CA ILE A 319 60.55 -19.70 -13.90
C ILE A 319 61.17 -18.96 -15.08
N VAL A 320 62.51 -18.84 -15.09
CA VAL A 320 63.29 -18.33 -16.23
C VAL A 320 64.16 -19.46 -16.79
N GLY A 321 63.91 -19.83 -18.04
CA GLY A 321 64.62 -20.89 -18.75
C GLY A 321 63.75 -22.07 -19.20
N PRO A 322 64.36 -23.16 -19.70
CA PRO A 322 65.80 -23.39 -19.74
C PRO A 322 66.49 -22.43 -20.73
N LEU A 323 67.40 -21.60 -20.22
CA LEU A 323 68.31 -20.79 -21.03
C LEU A 323 69.43 -21.69 -21.52
N GLN A 324 69.79 -21.63 -22.80
CA GLN A 324 70.72 -22.59 -23.39
C GLN A 324 71.93 -21.89 -24.01
N GLU A 325 73.12 -22.35 -23.63
CA GLU A 325 74.40 -21.96 -24.24
C GLU A 325 75.20 -23.20 -24.67
N LEU A 326 76.05 -23.04 -25.69
CA LEU A 326 76.96 -24.09 -26.16
C LEU A 326 78.36 -23.89 -25.58
N VAL A 327 79.02 -25.00 -25.27
CA VAL A 327 80.41 -24.99 -24.81
C VAL A 327 81.34 -24.91 -26.02
N ASP A 328 81.84 -23.73 -26.34
CA ASP A 328 82.79 -23.54 -27.45
C ASP A 328 84.27 -23.76 -27.03
N PHE A 329 84.58 -23.54 -25.75
CA PHE A 329 85.93 -23.66 -25.19
C PHE A 329 85.88 -24.28 -23.78
N VAL A 330 86.92 -25.05 -23.43
CA VAL A 330 87.09 -25.64 -22.09
C VAL A 330 88.57 -25.56 -21.67
N PRO A 331 88.91 -25.01 -20.49
CA PRO A 331 88.00 -24.44 -19.50
C PRO A 331 87.52 -23.04 -19.87
N PHE A 332 86.26 -22.70 -19.58
CA PHE A 332 85.69 -21.38 -19.83
C PHE A 332 84.58 -21.04 -18.83
N GLN A 333 84.01 -19.84 -18.92
CA GLN A 333 82.82 -19.43 -18.16
C GLN A 333 81.67 -19.14 -19.13
N LEU A 334 80.47 -19.64 -18.81
CA LEU A 334 79.24 -19.30 -19.51
C LEU A 334 78.39 -18.42 -18.60
N ASP A 335 77.97 -17.27 -19.11
CA ASP A 335 77.17 -16.29 -18.37
C ASP A 335 75.74 -16.27 -18.92
N PHE A 336 74.76 -16.44 -18.03
CA PHE A 336 73.34 -16.42 -18.31
C PHE A 336 72.70 -15.21 -17.65
N THR A 337 71.94 -14.42 -18.41
CA THR A 337 71.25 -13.23 -17.88
C THR A 337 69.86 -13.59 -17.37
N ILE A 338 69.57 -13.25 -16.12
CA ILE A 338 68.24 -13.32 -15.51
C ILE A 338 67.66 -11.90 -15.48
N PRO A 339 66.54 -11.65 -16.19
CA PRO A 339 65.97 -10.31 -16.27
C PRO A 339 65.65 -9.71 -14.91
N ASN A 340 66.00 -8.44 -14.69
CA ASN A 340 65.72 -7.66 -13.49
C ASN A 340 64.24 -7.75 -13.09
N ALA A 341 63.33 -7.71 -14.06
CA ALA A 341 61.90 -7.85 -13.83
C ALA A 341 61.51 -9.19 -13.19
N ALA A 342 62.16 -10.30 -13.57
CA ALA A 342 61.90 -11.61 -12.97
C ALA A 342 62.43 -11.70 -11.54
N VAL A 343 63.50 -10.96 -11.22
CA VAL A 343 64.09 -10.86 -9.89
C VAL A 343 63.25 -9.95 -8.99
N LYS A 344 62.80 -8.79 -9.48
CA LYS A 344 61.85 -7.90 -8.78
C LYS A 344 60.53 -8.62 -8.48
N ALA A 345 60.03 -9.44 -9.40
CA ALA A 345 58.78 -10.18 -9.22
C ALA A 345 58.78 -11.17 -8.03
N ILE A 346 59.96 -11.51 -7.49
CA ILE A 346 60.11 -12.42 -6.34
C ILE A 346 60.66 -11.72 -5.09
N ALA A 347 60.51 -10.40 -5.01
CA ALA A 347 60.83 -9.60 -3.82
C ALA A 347 60.24 -10.20 -2.53
N GLN A 348 60.98 -10.09 -1.43
CA GLN A 348 60.73 -10.77 -0.15
C GLN A 348 60.59 -12.30 -0.26
N GLY A 349 61.15 -12.88 -1.31
CA GLY A 349 61.17 -14.32 -1.58
C GLY A 349 62.59 -14.86 -1.75
N PHE A 350 62.71 -15.94 -2.52
CA PHE A 350 64.00 -16.59 -2.79
C PHE A 350 63.98 -17.29 -4.15
N ALA A 351 65.16 -17.57 -4.72
CA ALA A 351 65.28 -18.34 -5.94
C ALA A 351 66.25 -19.50 -5.79
N THR A 352 65.99 -20.55 -6.56
CA THR A 352 66.89 -21.68 -6.76
C THR A 352 67.31 -21.74 -8.22
N VAL A 353 68.59 -21.96 -8.47
CA VAL A 353 69.16 -22.04 -9.81
C VAL A 353 70.03 -23.27 -9.97
N SER A 354 69.84 -23.96 -11.08
CA SER A 354 70.58 -25.15 -11.47
C SER A 354 70.68 -25.24 -12.98
N TYR A 355 71.59 -26.08 -13.47
CA TYR A 355 71.74 -26.33 -14.90
C TYR A 355 71.91 -27.81 -15.19
N VAL A 356 71.67 -28.19 -16.43
CA VAL A 356 71.89 -29.55 -16.95
C VAL A 356 72.87 -29.50 -18.10
N ARG A 357 73.90 -30.35 -18.05
CA ARG A 357 74.80 -30.58 -19.18
C ARG A 357 74.24 -31.69 -20.05
N VAL A 358 73.92 -31.36 -21.29
CA VAL A 358 73.42 -32.26 -22.33
C VAL A 358 74.56 -32.56 -23.31
N ARG A 359 74.87 -33.84 -23.47
CA ARG A 359 75.88 -34.33 -24.43
C ARG A 359 75.28 -35.48 -25.24
N SER A 360 75.42 -35.41 -26.56
CA SER A 360 74.92 -36.45 -27.45
C SER A 360 75.48 -37.83 -27.08
N GLY A 361 74.60 -38.78 -26.76
CA GLY A 361 74.96 -40.17 -26.44
C GLY A 361 75.29 -40.44 -24.96
N GLU A 362 75.28 -39.41 -24.10
CA GLU A 362 75.34 -39.56 -22.64
C GLU A 362 73.98 -39.20 -22.02
N THR A 363 73.71 -39.73 -20.82
CA THR A 363 72.58 -39.27 -20.02
C THR A 363 72.83 -37.86 -19.51
N ASP A 364 71.79 -37.02 -19.51
CA ASP A 364 71.81 -35.67 -18.97
C ASP A 364 72.38 -35.64 -17.54
N ARG A 365 73.37 -34.78 -17.32
CA ARG A 365 74.06 -34.66 -16.03
C ARG A 365 73.68 -33.34 -15.36
N PRO A 366 72.89 -33.36 -14.26
CA PRO A 366 72.46 -32.15 -13.57
C PRO A 366 73.57 -31.57 -12.68
N SER A 367 73.49 -30.28 -12.40
CA SER A 367 74.30 -29.59 -11.40
C SER A 367 73.74 -29.75 -9.99
N LYS A 368 74.55 -29.38 -9.00
CA LYS A 368 74.08 -28.94 -7.70
C LYS A 368 73.29 -27.63 -7.84
N THR A 369 72.41 -27.35 -6.89
CA THR A 369 71.53 -26.18 -6.87
C THR A 369 72.16 -25.07 -6.02
N ALA A 370 72.14 -23.84 -6.52
CA ALA A 370 72.43 -22.64 -5.72
C ALA A 370 71.12 -21.95 -5.31
N SER A 371 71.10 -21.33 -4.14
CA SER A 371 69.94 -20.62 -3.59
C SER A 371 70.30 -19.19 -3.22
N VAL A 372 69.41 -18.25 -3.52
CA VAL A 372 69.60 -16.81 -3.27
C VAL A 372 68.31 -16.20 -2.71
N SER A 373 68.43 -15.36 -1.69
CA SER A 373 67.30 -14.58 -1.14
C SER A 373 67.14 -13.26 -1.90
N VAL A 374 65.94 -12.70 -1.97
CA VAL A 374 65.69 -11.39 -2.61
C VAL A 374 65.07 -10.44 -1.61
N GLN A 375 65.80 -9.36 -1.29
CA GLN A 375 65.41 -8.30 -0.36
C GLN A 375 64.95 -7.06 -1.11
N GLY A 376 63.92 -6.40 -0.61
CA GLY A 376 63.31 -5.21 -1.21
C GLY A 376 61.78 -5.30 -1.18
N ASP A 377 61.09 -4.19 -1.42
CA ASP A 377 59.63 -4.16 -1.37
C ASP A 377 58.99 -5.13 -2.37
N ILE A 378 57.90 -5.81 -1.98
CA ILE A 378 57.14 -6.70 -2.88
C ILE A 378 56.82 -5.94 -4.17
N SER A 379 57.34 -6.40 -5.30
CA SER A 379 56.92 -5.92 -6.61
C SER A 379 55.48 -6.38 -6.87
N ARG A 380 54.51 -5.57 -6.42
CA ARG A 380 53.12 -5.62 -6.89
C ARG A 380 53.09 -5.43 -8.40
N LEU A 381 52.01 -5.88 -9.06
CA LEU A 381 51.89 -5.61 -10.48
C LEU A 381 51.93 -4.08 -10.71
N PRO A 382 52.63 -3.60 -11.75
CA PRO A 382 52.80 -2.17 -11.97
C PRO A 382 51.45 -1.45 -12.08
N ALA A 383 51.35 -0.21 -11.58
CA ALA A 383 50.09 0.53 -11.66
C ALA A 383 49.66 0.73 -13.13
N PRO A 384 48.36 0.71 -13.42
CA PRO A 384 47.88 1.14 -14.72
C PRO A 384 48.19 2.64 -14.93
N SER A 385 48.23 3.08 -16.18
CA SER A 385 48.36 4.50 -16.52
C SER A 385 47.13 4.99 -17.29
N VAL A 386 46.82 6.29 -17.18
CA VAL A 386 45.71 6.92 -17.93
C VAL A 386 46.27 8.01 -18.84
N ALA A 387 46.09 7.85 -20.16
CA ALA A 387 46.67 8.74 -21.16
C ALA A 387 46.19 10.20 -21.02
N GLN A 388 44.94 10.42 -20.60
CA GLN A 388 44.32 11.73 -20.41
C GLN A 388 44.62 12.35 -19.04
N ALA A 389 45.37 11.66 -18.17
CA ALA A 389 45.71 12.13 -16.83
C ALA A 389 47.21 11.95 -16.50
N PRO A 390 48.16 12.39 -17.35
CA PRO A 390 49.59 12.19 -17.13
C PRO A 390 50.12 12.89 -15.85
N GLY A 391 49.35 13.84 -15.31
CA GLY A 391 49.66 14.56 -14.06
C GLY A 391 48.82 14.14 -12.85
N GLY A 392 48.14 12.99 -12.87
CA GLY A 392 47.32 12.53 -11.74
C GLY A 392 45.98 13.28 -11.59
N THR A 393 45.61 14.10 -12.57
CA THR A 393 44.30 14.76 -12.64
C THR A 393 43.66 14.45 -13.98
N LEU A 394 42.44 13.94 -13.93
CA LEU A 394 41.63 13.60 -15.10
C LEU A 394 40.59 14.72 -15.31
N PRO A 395 40.55 15.38 -16.48
CA PRO A 395 39.53 16.37 -16.78
C PRO A 395 38.12 15.73 -16.69
N PRO A 396 37.17 16.35 -15.96
CA PRO A 396 35.84 15.77 -15.73
C PRO A 396 35.01 15.66 -17.02
N ASP A 397 35.34 16.46 -18.02
CA ASP A 397 34.74 16.50 -19.36
C ASP A 397 35.44 15.55 -20.36
N SER A 398 36.40 14.74 -19.91
CA SER A 398 37.06 13.76 -20.77
C SER A 398 36.02 12.79 -21.37
N PRO A 399 35.91 12.67 -22.71
CA PRO A 399 34.94 11.78 -23.34
C PRO A 399 35.25 10.30 -23.07
N TYR A 400 36.51 9.99 -22.76
CA TYR A 400 37.00 8.70 -22.28
C TYR A 400 38.35 8.87 -21.58
N ALA A 401 38.71 7.90 -20.74
CA ALA A 401 40.05 7.74 -20.16
C ALA A 401 40.63 6.40 -20.63
N THR A 402 41.69 6.45 -21.42
CA THR A 402 42.40 5.28 -21.93
C THR A 402 43.33 4.74 -20.86
N ILE A 403 42.90 3.65 -20.22
CA ILE A 403 43.65 2.92 -19.21
C ILE A 403 44.58 1.95 -19.93
N SER A 404 45.87 2.05 -19.64
CA SER A 404 46.90 1.16 -20.16
C SER A 404 47.43 0.29 -19.03
N VAL A 405 47.16 -1.02 -19.15
CA VAL A 405 47.73 -2.07 -18.29
C VAL A 405 49.10 -2.45 -18.86
N PRO A 406 50.21 -2.09 -18.20
CA PRO A 406 51.55 -2.42 -18.67
C PRO A 406 51.77 -3.94 -18.76
N TYR A 407 52.71 -4.36 -19.60
CA TYR A 407 53.16 -5.75 -19.60
C TYR A 407 53.82 -6.10 -18.27
N PHE A 408 53.58 -7.31 -17.78
CA PHE A 408 54.23 -7.88 -16.61
C PHE A 408 54.72 -9.29 -16.94
N GLU A 409 55.90 -9.63 -16.44
CA GLU A 409 56.49 -10.96 -16.63
C GLU A 409 55.64 -12.03 -15.94
N GLY A 410 55.38 -13.13 -16.66
CA GLY A 410 54.46 -14.20 -16.23
C GLY A 410 53.04 -14.15 -16.81
N ARG A 411 52.68 -13.10 -17.56
CA ARG A 411 51.40 -13.02 -18.31
C ARG A 411 51.31 -14.11 -19.39
N LYS A 412 50.26 -14.93 -19.37
CA LYS A 412 49.99 -16.00 -20.34
C LYS A 412 48.74 -15.72 -21.17
N THR A 413 48.70 -16.26 -22.39
CA THR A 413 47.46 -16.31 -23.19
C THR A 413 46.40 -17.09 -22.41
N GLY A 414 45.20 -16.53 -22.31
CA GLY A 414 44.10 -17.09 -21.51
C GLY A 414 43.96 -16.50 -20.10
N ASP A 415 44.94 -15.72 -19.62
CA ASP A 415 44.80 -15.02 -18.33
C ASP A 415 43.61 -14.04 -18.36
N LEU A 416 42.91 -13.93 -17.23
CA LEU A 416 41.81 -13.00 -17.05
C LEU A 416 42.30 -11.78 -16.26
N ILE A 417 42.32 -10.62 -16.90
CA ILE A 417 42.65 -9.33 -16.27
C ILE A 417 41.36 -8.55 -16.03
N THR A 418 41.08 -8.16 -14.80
CA THR A 418 39.96 -7.26 -14.46
C THR A 418 40.50 -5.94 -13.96
N VAL A 419 40.21 -4.85 -14.67
CA VAL A 419 40.55 -3.48 -14.27
C VAL A 419 39.40 -2.93 -13.43
N HIS A 420 39.68 -2.55 -12.20
CA HIS A 420 38.75 -1.98 -11.24
C HIS A 420 38.86 -0.46 -11.27
N CYS A 421 37.80 0.24 -11.68
CA CYS A 421 37.71 1.70 -11.62
C CYS A 421 36.74 2.10 -10.50
N GLN A 422 37.25 2.63 -9.39
CA GLN A 422 36.49 3.04 -8.22
C GLN A 422 36.48 4.57 -8.09
N GLY A 423 35.31 5.18 -8.25
CA GLY A 423 35.14 6.63 -8.17
C GLY A 423 34.50 7.06 -6.86
N ARG A 424 34.89 8.22 -6.33
CA ARG A 424 34.25 8.87 -5.17
C ARG A 424 33.79 10.27 -5.56
N ARG A 425 32.49 10.52 -5.41
CA ARG A 425 31.87 11.82 -5.74
C ARG A 425 32.17 12.89 -4.66
N PRO A 426 32.19 14.18 -5.02
CA PRO A 426 32.23 15.26 -4.02
C PRO A 426 30.99 15.21 -3.14
N GLY A 427 31.19 15.21 -1.82
CA GLY A 427 30.09 15.12 -0.83
C GLY A 427 29.72 13.69 -0.41
N GLY A 428 30.37 12.66 -0.97
CA GLY A 428 30.13 11.25 -0.62
C GLY A 428 29.31 10.49 -1.68
N GLY A 429 29.49 9.17 -1.71
CA GLY A 429 28.93 8.28 -2.75
C GLY A 429 30.03 7.65 -3.60
N GLU A 430 30.05 6.33 -3.67
CA GLU A 430 31.06 5.53 -4.40
C GLU A 430 30.46 4.96 -5.69
N THR A 431 31.20 5.05 -6.78
CA THR A 431 30.89 4.44 -8.08
C THR A 431 31.93 3.38 -8.40
N TYR A 432 31.53 2.35 -9.15
CA TYR A 432 32.42 1.26 -9.52
C TYR A 432 32.13 0.78 -10.94
N TYR A 433 33.20 0.62 -11.72
CA TYR A 433 33.13 0.16 -13.10
C TYR A 433 34.27 -0.85 -13.38
N PRO A 434 33.98 -2.16 -13.47
CA PRO A 434 34.96 -3.18 -13.82
C PRO A 434 35.10 -3.34 -15.34
N ILE A 435 36.32 -3.55 -15.81
CA ILE A 435 36.63 -3.86 -17.22
C ILE A 435 37.37 -5.18 -17.28
N THR A 436 36.72 -6.22 -17.78
CA THR A 436 37.30 -7.56 -17.90
C THR A 436 37.95 -7.77 -19.28
N ILE A 437 39.13 -8.38 -19.27
CA ILE A 437 39.99 -8.55 -20.43
C ILE A 437 40.51 -10.00 -20.40
N ILE A 438 40.29 -10.75 -21.47
CA ILE A 438 40.95 -12.04 -21.68
C ILE A 438 42.20 -11.78 -22.53
N VAL A 439 43.37 -12.22 -22.05
CA VAL A 439 44.63 -12.07 -22.79
C VAL A 439 44.60 -13.00 -24.00
N ALA A 440 44.46 -12.43 -25.21
CA ALA A 440 44.32 -13.18 -26.46
C ALA A 440 45.60 -13.26 -27.30
N ASP A 441 46.68 -12.60 -26.87
CA ASP A 441 47.85 -12.36 -27.72
C ASP A 441 48.88 -13.48 -27.63
N SER A 442 49.44 -13.92 -28.77
CA SER A 442 50.45 -14.98 -28.87
C SER A 442 51.89 -14.46 -28.94
N ASP A 443 52.08 -13.16 -29.18
CA ASP A 443 53.40 -12.53 -29.39
C ASP A 443 53.83 -11.58 -28.24
N GLY A 444 52.96 -11.38 -27.24
CA GLY A 444 52.70 -10.05 -26.66
C GLY A 444 53.47 -9.62 -25.40
N LYS A 445 54.51 -8.79 -25.59
CA LYS A 445 55.05 -7.86 -24.57
C LYS A 445 54.42 -6.45 -24.57
N ALA A 446 53.37 -6.22 -25.37
CA ALA A 446 52.69 -4.92 -25.44
C ALA A 446 51.74 -4.68 -24.25
N ALA A 447 51.57 -3.40 -23.89
CA ALA A 447 50.56 -2.98 -22.91
C ALA A 447 49.15 -3.19 -23.47
N ILE A 448 48.20 -3.57 -22.61
CA ILE A 448 46.80 -3.76 -22.99
C ILE A 448 46.02 -2.51 -22.63
N THR A 449 45.34 -1.90 -23.61
CA THR A 449 44.56 -0.66 -23.40
C THR A 449 43.06 -0.92 -23.35
N ARG A 450 42.34 -0.21 -22.49
CA ARG A 450 40.87 -0.16 -22.43
C ARG A 450 40.39 1.24 -22.05
N ASP A 451 39.24 1.63 -22.59
CA ASP A 451 38.68 2.95 -22.34
C ASP A 451 37.61 2.90 -21.23
N LEU A 452 37.75 3.78 -20.24
CA LEU A 452 36.69 4.15 -19.31
C LEU A 452 35.87 5.29 -19.96
N PRO A 453 34.58 5.10 -20.26
CA PRO A 453 33.78 6.11 -20.95
C PRO A 453 33.53 7.35 -20.07
N GLY A 454 33.41 8.52 -20.69
CA GLY A 454 33.19 9.81 -20.03
C GLY A 454 31.95 9.87 -19.14
N SER A 455 30.94 9.02 -19.41
CA SER A 455 29.76 8.87 -18.54
C SER A 455 30.09 8.34 -17.13
N GLN A 456 31.22 7.66 -16.97
CA GLN A 456 31.74 7.20 -15.67
C GLN A 456 32.70 8.22 -15.03
N ILE A 457 33.23 9.17 -15.82
CA ILE A 457 34.20 10.19 -15.38
C ILE A 457 33.48 11.46 -14.91
N ALA A 458 32.52 11.97 -15.68
CA ALA A 458 31.81 13.21 -15.41
C ALA A 458 31.14 13.29 -14.01
N PRO A 459 30.51 12.21 -13.49
CA PRO A 459 29.92 12.24 -12.15
C PRO A 459 30.93 12.44 -11.00
N LEU A 460 32.22 12.27 -11.28
CA LEU A 460 33.30 12.39 -10.31
C LEU A 460 33.91 13.80 -10.26
N GLN A 461 33.37 14.77 -11.01
CA GLN A 461 33.85 16.16 -10.99
C GLN A 461 33.92 16.72 -9.56
N GLY A 462 35.12 17.05 -9.09
CA GLY A 462 35.45 17.50 -7.73
C GLY A 462 35.73 16.37 -6.73
N GLY A 463 35.86 15.13 -7.21
CA GLY A 463 36.06 13.91 -6.45
C GLY A 463 37.33 13.15 -6.87
N THR A 464 37.40 11.85 -6.59
CA THR A 464 38.58 11.01 -6.88
C THR A 464 38.22 9.76 -7.69
N LEU A 465 39.21 9.20 -8.38
CA LEU A 465 39.12 7.95 -9.15
C LEU A 465 40.35 7.09 -8.86
N LYS A 466 40.15 5.92 -8.25
CA LYS A 466 41.17 4.89 -8.00
C LYS A 466 41.06 3.78 -9.04
N ILE A 467 42.16 3.45 -9.70
CA ILE A 467 42.21 2.44 -10.76
C ILE A 467 43.29 1.41 -10.44
N TYR A 468 42.94 0.13 -10.38
CA TYR A 468 43.91 -0.97 -10.24
C TYR A 468 43.43 -2.17 -11.06
N TYR A 469 44.26 -3.19 -11.25
CA TYR A 469 43.84 -4.41 -11.96
C TYR A 469 44.25 -5.67 -11.21
N VAL A 470 43.44 -6.72 -11.41
CA VAL A 470 43.63 -8.06 -10.85
C VAL A 470 43.85 -9.04 -11.99
N VAL A 471 44.81 -9.95 -11.82
CA VAL A 471 45.11 -11.02 -12.78
C VAL A 471 44.76 -12.36 -12.17
N ALA A 472 43.93 -13.14 -12.83
CA ALA A 472 43.54 -14.50 -12.42
C ALA A 472 43.92 -15.54 -13.48
N ASN A 473 44.47 -16.68 -13.03
CA ASN A 473 44.78 -17.85 -13.86
C ASN A 473 44.16 -19.13 -13.28
N ASP A 474 44.02 -20.18 -14.11
CA ASP A 474 43.36 -21.44 -13.75
C ASP A 474 44.31 -22.46 -13.06
N ASP A 475 45.39 -22.01 -12.39
CA ASP A 475 46.33 -22.92 -11.71
C ASP A 475 45.76 -23.41 -10.37
N LEU A 476 45.64 -24.73 -10.22
CA LEU A 476 44.83 -25.41 -9.20
C LEU A 476 45.42 -25.33 -7.76
N ALA A 477 46.63 -24.81 -7.58
CA ALA A 477 47.29 -24.72 -6.27
C ALA A 477 46.89 -23.47 -5.47
N VAL A 478 46.64 -22.34 -6.14
CA VAL A 478 46.01 -21.13 -5.60
C VAL A 478 45.43 -20.41 -6.81
N ARG A 479 44.12 -20.14 -6.82
CA ARG A 479 43.49 -19.15 -7.73
C ARG A 479 44.17 -17.79 -7.49
N SER A 480 45.34 -17.60 -8.07
CA SER A 480 46.31 -16.57 -7.69
C SER A 480 45.87 -15.25 -8.30
N GLU A 481 44.97 -14.56 -7.61
CA GLU A 481 44.69 -13.15 -7.86
C GLU A 481 45.90 -12.33 -7.42
N ARG A 482 46.60 -11.71 -8.38
CA ARG A 482 47.63 -10.70 -8.09
C ARG A 482 47.05 -9.32 -8.37
N ASP A 483 47.13 -8.43 -7.38
CA ASP A 483 46.71 -7.04 -7.50
C ASP A 483 47.85 -6.15 -8.05
N SER A 484 47.47 -5.13 -8.81
CA SER A 484 48.37 -4.03 -9.16
C SER A 484 48.43 -2.96 -8.09
N LEU A 485 49.48 -2.14 -8.15
CA LEU A 485 49.46 -0.84 -7.49
C LEU A 485 48.26 -0.02 -8.01
N PRO A 486 47.55 0.70 -7.13
CA PRO A 486 46.48 1.58 -7.56
C PRO A 486 47.04 2.89 -8.13
N LEU A 487 46.44 3.35 -9.22
CA LEU A 487 46.55 4.71 -9.73
C LEU A 487 45.42 5.54 -9.12
N GLU A 488 45.77 6.55 -8.32
CA GLU A 488 44.80 7.52 -7.80
C GLU A 488 44.81 8.81 -8.63
N LEU A 489 43.62 9.23 -9.06
CA LEU A 489 43.40 10.42 -9.86
C LEU A 489 42.42 11.36 -9.17
N ASN A 490 42.69 12.67 -9.21
CA ASN A 490 41.68 13.68 -8.96
C ASN A 490 40.86 13.90 -10.23
N VAL A 491 39.54 14.05 -10.11
CA VAL A 491 38.69 14.35 -11.27
C VAL A 491 38.20 15.80 -11.12
N GLY A 492 38.69 16.71 -11.96
CA GLY A 492 38.44 18.16 -11.80
C GLY A 492 39.53 18.91 -11.00
N VAL A 493 39.28 20.21 -10.73
CA VAL A 493 40.32 21.16 -10.29
C VAL A 493 40.81 20.86 -8.87
N ALA A 494 42.04 20.36 -8.75
CA ALA A 494 42.83 20.48 -7.52
C ALA A 494 43.25 21.95 -7.35
N LEU A 495 43.03 22.53 -6.17
CA LEU A 495 43.44 23.91 -5.88
C LEU A 495 44.97 24.00 -5.88
N PRO A 496 45.59 24.93 -6.63
CA PRO A 496 47.04 25.12 -6.60
C PRO A 496 47.48 25.64 -5.23
N ASP A 497 48.47 24.97 -4.63
CA ASP A 497 48.99 25.28 -3.29
C ASP A 497 50.04 26.41 -3.32
N PHE A 498 50.70 26.61 -4.47
CA PHE A 498 51.80 27.57 -4.61
C PHE A 498 51.52 28.67 -5.64
N LYS A 499 52.16 29.83 -5.45
CA LYS A 499 52.06 30.98 -6.37
C LYS A 499 52.65 30.65 -7.73
N GLN A 500 52.26 31.40 -8.76
CA GLN A 500 52.82 31.23 -10.10
C GLN A 500 54.35 31.49 -10.14
N PRO A 501 55.09 30.83 -11.04
CA PRO A 501 56.53 31.06 -11.20
C PRO A 501 56.86 32.49 -11.67
N GLU A 502 57.99 33.01 -11.19
CA GLU A 502 58.53 34.31 -11.59
C GLU A 502 59.59 34.13 -12.69
N ILE A 503 59.64 35.03 -13.67
CA ILE A 503 60.51 34.90 -14.85
C ILE A 503 61.20 36.24 -15.02
N THR A 504 62.53 36.24 -14.89
CA THR A 504 63.30 37.48 -14.66
C THR A 504 63.34 38.37 -15.91
N GLU A 505 63.36 37.76 -17.09
CA GLU A 505 63.51 38.43 -18.38
C GLU A 505 62.16 38.68 -19.09
N ALA A 506 61.03 38.32 -18.46
CA ALA A 506 59.68 38.59 -18.98
C ALA A 506 59.17 39.96 -18.51
N ASP A 507 58.58 40.74 -19.42
CA ASP A 507 57.82 41.95 -19.09
C ASP A 507 56.32 41.61 -19.09
N GLY A 508 55.71 41.56 -17.91
CA GLY A 508 54.37 40.99 -17.74
C GLY A 508 54.32 39.53 -18.21
N ASP A 509 53.41 39.23 -19.13
CA ASP A 509 53.28 37.90 -19.75
C ASP A 509 53.86 37.85 -21.17
N VAL A 510 54.84 38.72 -21.47
CA VAL A 510 55.55 38.78 -22.75
C VAL A 510 57.03 38.47 -22.53
N LEU A 511 57.53 37.47 -23.25
CA LEU A 511 58.94 37.10 -23.27
C LEU A 511 59.53 37.41 -24.65
N LEU A 512 60.24 38.53 -24.73
CA LEU A 512 60.89 38.96 -25.97
C LEU A 512 62.17 38.13 -26.21
N PRO A 513 62.31 37.47 -27.37
CA PRO A 513 63.53 36.72 -27.71
C PRO A 513 64.83 37.54 -27.61
N GLU A 514 64.76 38.84 -27.90
CA GLU A 514 65.87 39.78 -27.77
C GLU A 514 66.31 40.03 -26.31
N ASN A 515 65.42 39.82 -25.33
CA ASN A 515 65.73 39.93 -23.90
C ASN A 515 66.27 38.62 -23.31
N THR A 516 66.23 37.53 -24.07
CA THR A 516 66.72 36.20 -23.66
C THR A 516 67.85 35.67 -24.56
N PRO A 517 68.87 36.48 -24.93
CA PRO A 517 69.92 36.03 -25.85
C PRO A 517 70.74 34.85 -25.30
N ASN A 518 70.78 34.71 -23.97
CA ASN A 518 71.49 33.63 -23.27
C ASN A 518 70.55 32.66 -22.53
N GLY A 519 69.23 32.85 -22.58
CA GLY A 519 68.24 32.05 -21.82
C GLY A 519 67.45 32.91 -20.83
N THR A 520 66.65 32.28 -19.97
CA THR A 520 65.88 32.95 -18.90
C THR A 520 65.91 32.14 -17.60
N ASN A 521 65.82 32.82 -16.46
CA ASN A 521 65.64 32.17 -15.16
C ASN A 521 64.17 32.17 -14.75
N VAL A 522 63.67 30.97 -14.44
CA VAL A 522 62.36 30.73 -13.83
C VAL A 522 62.56 30.45 -12.34
N ILE A 523 61.92 31.24 -11.48
CA ILE A 523 62.04 31.16 -10.03
C ILE A 523 60.74 30.58 -9.47
N ALA A 524 60.85 29.53 -8.67
CA ALA A 524 59.78 29.04 -7.81
C ALA A 524 59.82 29.79 -6.46
N PRO A 525 58.89 30.73 -6.18
CA PRO A 525 59.00 31.70 -5.08
C PRO A 525 58.53 31.15 -3.72
N PHE A 526 59.08 30.03 -3.27
CA PHE A 526 58.85 29.55 -1.90
C PHE A 526 59.42 30.57 -0.91
N ASN A 527 58.54 31.26 -0.18
CA ASN A 527 58.92 32.39 0.69
C ASN A 527 58.63 32.13 2.17
N VAL A 528 58.19 30.92 2.54
CA VAL A 528 57.86 30.54 3.92
C VAL A 528 58.66 29.29 4.34
N PRO A 529 59.24 29.23 5.56
CA PRO A 529 59.97 28.05 6.05
C PRO A 529 59.18 26.74 6.05
N ASP A 530 57.84 26.82 6.03
CA ASP A 530 56.95 25.66 6.03
C ASP A 530 56.67 25.10 4.62
N ASP A 531 56.91 25.89 3.56
CA ASP A 531 56.60 25.49 2.18
C ASP A 531 57.53 24.38 1.68
N THR A 532 58.81 24.43 2.09
CA THR A 532 59.84 23.47 1.68
C THR A 532 60.76 23.07 2.86
N ARG A 533 61.16 21.80 2.90
CA ARG A 533 62.04 21.19 3.92
C ARG A 533 63.23 20.48 3.26
N ALA A 534 64.27 20.20 4.03
CA ALA A 534 65.36 19.36 3.55
C ALA A 534 64.84 17.95 3.23
N GLY A 535 65.19 17.43 2.06
CA GLY A 535 64.66 16.18 1.52
C GLY A 535 63.45 16.36 0.59
N ASP A 536 62.87 17.57 0.47
CA ASP A 536 61.88 17.86 -0.56
C ASP A 536 62.55 17.92 -1.94
N THR A 537 61.84 17.50 -2.98
CA THR A 537 62.28 17.68 -4.37
C THR A 537 61.36 18.68 -5.07
N VAL A 538 61.92 19.75 -5.61
CA VAL A 538 61.17 20.76 -6.38
C VAL A 538 61.37 20.51 -7.87
N GLY A 539 60.28 20.40 -8.62
CA GLY A 539 60.32 20.20 -10.06
C GLY A 539 59.73 21.37 -10.86
N LEU A 540 60.27 21.65 -12.05
CA LEU A 540 59.74 22.63 -13.02
C LEU A 540 59.26 21.94 -14.30
N ARG A 541 58.13 22.39 -14.82
CA ARG A 541 57.60 22.05 -16.15
C ARG A 541 57.57 23.29 -17.04
N TRP A 542 58.14 23.16 -18.24
CA TRP A 542 58.12 24.18 -19.30
C TRP A 542 57.59 23.58 -20.59
N THR A 543 56.56 24.18 -21.17
CA THR A 543 55.93 23.70 -22.40
C THR A 543 55.78 24.84 -23.40
N GLY A 544 56.50 24.77 -24.52
CA GLY A 544 56.34 25.73 -25.62
C GLY A 544 55.34 25.23 -26.65
N SER A 545 54.59 26.14 -27.27
CA SER A 545 53.60 25.83 -28.31
C SER A 545 54.22 25.22 -29.56
N VAL A 546 55.51 25.50 -29.82
CA VAL A 546 56.29 24.94 -30.94
C VAL A 546 57.26 23.87 -30.45
N THR A 547 57.93 24.10 -29.32
CA THR A 547 58.96 23.19 -28.80
C THR A 547 58.41 22.01 -28.01
N GLY A 548 57.11 22.00 -27.70
CA GLY A 548 56.48 20.98 -26.86
C GLY A 548 56.93 21.03 -25.40
N ALA A 549 56.60 19.98 -24.65
CA ALA A 549 56.99 19.83 -23.25
C ALA A 549 58.49 19.51 -23.15
N HIS A 550 59.21 20.30 -22.38
CA HIS A 550 60.62 20.09 -22.08
C HIS A 550 60.79 19.09 -20.92
N PRO A 551 61.87 18.28 -20.88
CA PRO A 551 62.14 17.40 -19.73
C PRO A 551 62.09 18.14 -18.39
N LEU A 552 61.52 17.43 -17.42
CA LEU A 552 61.35 17.87 -16.04
C LEU A 552 62.70 18.14 -15.40
N TYR A 553 62.87 19.34 -14.85
CA TYR A 553 64.00 19.65 -13.99
C TYR A 553 63.59 19.35 -12.56
N GLU A 554 64.30 18.48 -11.84
CA GLU A 554 64.09 18.24 -10.42
C GLU A 554 65.33 18.62 -9.61
N ILE A 555 65.13 19.40 -8.55
CA ILE A 555 66.19 19.84 -7.64
C ILE A 555 65.85 19.32 -6.24
N PRO A 556 66.65 18.38 -5.67
CA PRO A 556 66.51 17.98 -4.28
C PRO A 556 67.00 19.10 -3.36
N LEU A 557 66.22 19.40 -2.31
CA LEU A 557 66.52 20.44 -1.36
C LEU A 557 67.32 19.90 -0.17
N THR A 558 68.31 20.69 0.25
CA THR A 558 69.13 20.44 1.44
C THR A 558 68.69 21.36 2.57
N ASN A 559 69.23 21.14 3.78
CA ASN A 559 69.03 22.07 4.90
C ASN A 559 69.43 23.52 4.60
N GLN A 560 70.29 23.76 3.60
CA GLN A 560 70.75 25.10 3.23
C GLN A 560 69.88 25.77 2.16
N THR A 561 69.08 24.99 1.41
CA THR A 561 68.25 25.46 0.29
C THR A 561 66.75 25.41 0.58
N ALA A 562 66.32 24.62 1.57
CA ALA A 562 64.95 24.64 2.09
C ALA A 562 64.54 26.03 2.60
N GLY A 563 63.30 26.43 2.34
CA GLY A 563 62.72 27.73 2.72
C GLY A 563 63.16 28.91 1.84
N LYS A 564 63.84 28.67 0.72
CA LYS A 564 64.31 29.71 -0.22
C LYS A 564 63.69 29.52 -1.61
N PRO A 565 63.59 30.60 -2.42
CA PRO A 565 63.21 30.48 -3.82
C PRO A 565 64.16 29.57 -4.61
N VAL A 566 63.61 28.72 -5.47
CA VAL A 566 64.38 27.73 -6.24
C VAL A 566 64.46 28.19 -7.71
N PRO A 567 65.66 28.56 -8.21
CA PRO A 567 65.82 28.98 -9.60
C PRO A 567 66.04 27.79 -10.54
N PHE A 568 65.46 27.89 -11.73
CA PHE A 568 65.63 26.98 -12.86
C PHE A 568 66.02 27.78 -14.09
N PHE A 569 67.02 27.29 -14.84
CA PHE A 569 67.51 27.98 -16.03
C PHE A 569 66.98 27.33 -17.31
N ILE A 570 66.32 28.12 -18.15
CA ILE A 570 65.79 27.69 -19.45
C ILE A 570 66.68 28.23 -20.56
N ARG A 571 67.18 27.32 -21.41
CA ARG A 571 68.09 27.66 -22.51
C ARG A 571 67.35 28.35 -23.67
N PRO A 572 68.02 29.20 -24.46
CA PRO A 572 67.46 29.86 -25.64
C PRO A 572 66.75 28.94 -26.63
N GLU A 573 67.28 27.71 -26.79
CA GLU A 573 66.76 26.69 -27.71
C GLU A 573 65.32 26.23 -27.38
N HIS A 574 64.82 26.50 -26.17
CA HIS A 574 63.45 26.21 -25.75
C HIS A 574 62.55 27.45 -25.71
N ILE A 575 63.08 28.62 -26.09
CA ILE A 575 62.41 29.92 -26.03
C ILE A 575 62.25 30.47 -27.45
N HIS A 576 63.36 30.67 -28.17
CA HIS A 576 63.37 31.35 -29.48
C HIS A 576 62.56 30.65 -30.57
N PRO A 577 62.50 29.31 -30.67
CA PRO A 577 61.65 28.65 -31.67
C PRO A 577 60.15 28.87 -31.45
N ASN A 578 59.75 29.34 -30.25
CA ASN A 578 58.37 29.67 -29.95
C ASN A 578 57.99 31.10 -30.38
N LEU A 579 58.79 31.80 -31.19
CA LEU A 579 58.46 33.12 -31.75
C LEU A 579 57.07 33.12 -32.42
N ASN A 580 56.24 34.10 -32.06
CA ASN A 580 54.80 34.22 -32.38
C ASN A 580 53.91 33.12 -31.77
N GLY A 581 54.41 32.41 -30.77
CA GLY A 581 53.71 31.37 -30.01
C GLY A 581 53.64 31.67 -28.51
N THR A 582 53.36 30.64 -27.71
CA THR A 582 53.23 30.77 -26.25
C THR A 582 54.10 29.75 -25.51
N VAL A 583 54.48 30.07 -24.28
CA VAL A 583 55.13 29.13 -23.34
C VAL A 583 54.32 29.07 -22.04
N THR A 584 54.03 27.86 -21.57
CA THR A 584 53.35 27.60 -20.30
C THR A 584 54.32 26.99 -19.30
N VAL A 585 54.34 27.51 -18.08
CA VAL A 585 55.30 27.12 -17.06
C VAL A 585 54.65 26.98 -15.68
N ASP A 586 54.98 25.90 -14.97
CA ASP A 586 54.53 25.61 -13.61
C ASP A 586 55.60 24.82 -12.83
N TYR A 587 55.47 24.76 -11.50
CA TYR A 587 56.38 24.01 -10.62
C TYR A 587 55.63 23.20 -9.55
N TYR A 588 56.31 22.23 -8.95
CA TYR A 588 55.76 21.37 -7.90
C TYR A 588 56.78 21.03 -6.81
N ARG A 589 56.28 20.55 -5.66
CA ARG A 589 57.08 20.05 -4.54
C ARG A 589 56.65 18.63 -4.17
N LYS A 590 57.58 17.68 -4.29
CA LYS A 590 57.48 16.30 -3.80
C LYS A 590 58.09 16.20 -2.39
N ARG A 591 57.41 15.46 -1.50
CA ARG A 591 57.92 15.06 -0.19
C ARG A 591 57.51 13.61 0.06
N ALA A 592 58.45 12.78 0.50
CA ALA A 592 58.18 11.37 0.78
C ALA A 592 57.02 11.21 1.77
N GLY A 593 56.03 10.37 1.41
CA GLY A 593 54.82 10.14 2.22
C GLY A 593 53.76 11.26 2.19
N GLU A 594 53.98 12.35 1.46
CA GLU A 594 52.97 13.40 1.23
C GLU A 594 52.55 13.46 -0.24
N VAL A 595 51.32 13.92 -0.48
CA VAL A 595 50.82 14.24 -1.83
C VAL A 595 51.64 15.38 -2.44
N THR A 596 51.95 15.26 -3.74
CA THR A 596 52.68 16.30 -4.48
C THR A 596 51.81 17.54 -4.60
N ARG A 597 52.39 18.71 -4.28
CA ARG A 597 51.70 20.01 -4.32
C ARG A 597 52.20 20.84 -5.51
N PHE A 598 51.31 21.63 -6.13
CA PHE A 598 51.58 22.31 -7.41
C PHE A 598 51.39 23.83 -7.34
N SER A 599 52.05 24.55 -8.23
CA SER A 599 51.86 25.98 -8.45
C SER A 599 50.69 26.30 -9.38
N VAL A 600 50.23 27.55 -9.35
CA VAL A 600 49.48 28.12 -10.48
C VAL A 600 50.39 28.12 -11.71
N ALA A 601 49.86 27.70 -12.87
CA ALA A 601 50.60 27.77 -14.14
C ALA A 601 50.61 29.22 -14.68
N ARG A 602 51.75 29.65 -15.24
CA ARG A 602 51.90 30.95 -15.91
C ARG A 602 52.07 30.75 -17.41
N VAL A 603 51.39 31.56 -18.22
CA VAL A 603 51.45 31.50 -19.69
C VAL A 603 52.07 32.80 -20.20
N LEU A 604 53.06 32.72 -21.09
CA LEU A 604 53.70 33.86 -21.73
C LEU A 604 53.57 33.78 -23.26
N SER A 605 53.56 34.94 -23.91
CA SER A 605 53.70 35.09 -25.37
C SER A 605 55.14 35.39 -25.77
N VAL A 606 55.59 34.94 -26.94
CA VAL A 606 56.99 35.11 -27.39
C VAL A 606 57.05 35.94 -28.70
N GLY A 607 57.34 37.24 -28.62
CA GLY A 607 57.60 38.17 -29.76
C GLY A 607 56.44 39.06 -30.24
N GLY A 608 56.78 40.26 -30.76
CA GLY A 608 55.94 41.22 -31.54
C GLY A 608 54.98 42.13 -30.75
N ALA A 609 55.03 43.46 -30.97
CA ALA A 609 54.09 44.41 -30.36
C ALA A 609 52.67 44.23 -30.92
N GLN A 610 51.82 43.58 -30.13
CA GLN A 610 50.40 43.31 -30.38
C GLN A 610 49.61 44.63 -30.53
N LEU A 611 48.69 44.73 -31.51
CA LEU A 611 47.60 45.73 -31.42
C LEU A 611 46.82 45.46 -30.11
N GLU A 612 46.55 46.47 -29.29
CA GLU A 612 45.66 46.29 -28.13
C GLU A 612 44.20 46.21 -28.58
N LEU A 613 43.79 45.02 -29.02
CA LEU A 613 42.44 44.76 -29.52
C LEU A 613 41.50 44.44 -28.34
N LYS A 614 40.74 45.45 -27.89
CA LYS A 614 39.71 45.30 -26.84
C LYS A 614 38.61 44.32 -27.23
N ALA A 615 37.89 43.78 -26.25
CA ALA A 615 36.80 42.83 -26.51
C ALA A 615 35.66 43.48 -27.32
N PRO A 616 35.00 42.73 -28.23
CA PRO A 616 33.83 43.24 -28.94
C PRO A 616 32.67 43.51 -27.98
N GLY A 617 31.75 44.39 -28.37
CA GLY A 617 30.45 44.54 -27.71
C GLY A 617 29.34 43.77 -28.42
N ILE A 618 28.23 43.49 -27.74
CA ILE A 618 26.97 43.06 -28.37
C ILE A 618 25.91 44.12 -28.11
N LYS A 619 25.28 44.63 -29.17
CA LYS A 619 24.34 45.76 -29.07
C LYS A 619 23.09 45.41 -28.26
N GLU A 620 22.62 44.17 -28.38
CA GLU A 620 21.47 43.63 -27.67
C GLU A 620 21.79 43.17 -26.23
N ALA A 621 23.05 43.27 -25.81
CA ALA A 621 23.52 42.92 -24.47
C ALA A 621 24.45 44.01 -23.92
N PRO A 622 23.92 45.04 -23.23
CA PRO A 622 24.75 46.06 -22.59
C PRO A 622 25.51 45.44 -21.40
N GLY A 623 26.66 44.81 -21.67
CA GLY A 623 27.50 44.09 -20.70
C GLY A 623 27.86 42.68 -21.15
N THR A 624 27.98 41.75 -20.21
CA THR A 624 28.38 40.35 -20.45
C THR A 624 27.20 39.38 -20.38
N THR A 625 25.96 39.85 -20.41
CA THR A 625 24.76 39.01 -20.31
C THR A 625 23.76 39.36 -21.40
N LEU A 626 23.36 38.37 -22.20
CA LEU A 626 22.36 38.50 -23.25
C LEU A 626 21.04 37.86 -22.81
N ASN A 627 19.97 38.66 -22.76
CA ASN A 627 18.62 38.15 -22.68
C ASN A 627 18.14 37.76 -24.09
N PRO A 628 17.77 36.48 -24.34
CA PRO A 628 17.31 36.03 -25.66
C PRO A 628 16.16 36.84 -26.26
N VAL A 629 15.31 37.45 -25.42
CA VAL A 629 14.20 38.32 -25.88
C VAL A 629 14.73 39.56 -26.61
N ALA A 630 15.88 40.09 -26.20
CA ALA A 630 16.49 41.28 -26.79
C ALA A 630 17.11 41.00 -28.18
N ALA A 631 17.53 39.75 -28.42
CA ALA A 631 18.12 39.31 -29.69
C ALA A 631 17.17 38.45 -30.54
N LYS A 632 15.85 38.59 -30.35
CA LYS A 632 14.86 37.77 -31.06
C LYS A 632 14.78 38.10 -32.55
N ASP A 633 14.98 39.37 -32.92
CA ASP A 633 14.83 39.86 -34.29
C ASP A 633 16.20 40.09 -34.96
N VAL A 634 17.20 40.54 -34.18
CA VAL A 634 18.54 40.91 -34.65
C VAL A 634 19.60 40.54 -33.60
N LEU A 635 20.82 40.29 -34.05
CA LEU A 635 22.00 40.11 -33.20
C LEU A 635 23.17 40.85 -33.84
N THR A 636 23.79 41.76 -33.11
CA THR A 636 24.79 42.68 -33.68
C THR A 636 26.03 42.75 -32.80
N ALA A 637 27.18 42.36 -33.37
CA ALA A 637 28.47 42.60 -32.74
C ALA A 637 28.98 44.01 -33.07
N VAL A 638 29.57 44.68 -32.10
CA VAL A 638 30.15 46.01 -32.26
C VAL A 638 31.66 45.86 -32.12
N VAL A 639 32.37 46.07 -33.22
CA VAL A 639 33.84 46.05 -33.25
C VAL A 639 34.36 47.48 -33.23
N ASP A 640 35.14 47.78 -32.22
CA ASP A 640 35.82 49.04 -32.04
C ASP A 640 37.19 48.73 -31.45
N TYR A 641 38.26 49.32 -31.99
CA TYR A 641 39.62 49.12 -31.49
C TYR A 641 40.49 50.34 -31.78
N ASP A 642 41.47 50.55 -30.91
CA ASP A 642 42.37 51.68 -31.01
C ASP A 642 43.33 51.47 -32.20
N ASP A 643 43.71 52.55 -32.88
CA ASP A 643 44.50 52.51 -34.12
C ASP A 643 43.85 51.76 -35.31
N MET A 644 42.52 51.70 -35.38
CA MET A 644 41.81 51.24 -36.57
C MET A 644 42.18 52.03 -37.83
N GLN A 645 42.53 51.35 -38.92
CA GLN A 645 43.00 51.96 -40.17
C GLN A 645 42.15 51.56 -41.38
N VAL A 646 42.10 52.46 -42.38
CA VAL A 646 41.50 52.14 -43.68
C VAL A 646 42.37 51.08 -44.37
N GLY A 647 41.75 49.97 -44.76
CA GLY A 647 42.42 48.80 -45.34
C GLY A 647 42.64 47.64 -44.37
N ASP A 648 42.37 47.81 -43.07
CA ASP A 648 42.25 46.69 -42.14
C ASP A 648 41.07 45.79 -42.55
N LYS A 649 41.19 44.49 -42.31
CA LYS A 649 40.11 43.52 -42.51
C LYS A 649 39.69 42.90 -41.20
N ILE A 650 38.39 42.91 -40.90
CA ILE A 650 37.86 42.32 -39.67
C ILE A 650 37.01 41.08 -39.96
N THR A 651 37.13 40.07 -39.09
CA THR A 651 36.20 38.93 -39.03
C THR A 651 35.73 38.74 -37.60
N VAL A 652 34.42 38.60 -37.39
CA VAL A 652 33.83 38.35 -36.07
C VAL A 652 33.50 36.87 -35.94
N THR A 653 33.89 36.28 -34.82
CA THR A 653 33.60 34.89 -34.47
C THR A 653 32.73 34.86 -33.22
N TRP A 654 31.54 34.29 -33.38
CA TRP A 654 30.69 33.82 -32.28
C TRP A 654 30.95 32.32 -32.10
N ALA A 655 31.59 31.94 -31.01
CA ALA A 655 31.86 30.55 -30.68
C ALA A 655 30.92 30.07 -29.57
N ALA A 656 30.10 29.07 -29.87
CA ALA A 656 29.31 28.38 -28.86
C ALA A 656 30.20 27.61 -27.88
N ALA A 657 29.68 27.31 -26.69
CA ALA A 657 30.35 26.47 -25.71
C ALA A 657 30.66 25.06 -26.28
N ALA A 658 31.73 24.44 -25.79
CA ALA A 658 32.11 23.09 -26.19
C ALA A 658 30.96 22.08 -25.98
N GLY A 659 30.73 21.21 -26.96
CA GLY A 659 29.61 20.26 -26.95
C GLY A 659 28.31 20.78 -27.57
N ARG A 660 28.22 22.07 -27.94
CA ARG A 660 27.10 22.60 -28.72
C ARG A 660 27.22 22.29 -30.21
N PRO A 661 26.10 22.18 -30.95
CA PRO A 661 26.12 21.97 -32.39
C PRO A 661 26.92 23.06 -33.13
N ALA A 662 27.55 22.69 -34.25
CA ALA A 662 28.30 23.63 -35.08
C ALA A 662 27.44 24.82 -35.55
N GLU A 663 26.13 24.61 -35.73
CA GLU A 663 25.15 25.66 -36.08
C GLU A 663 25.03 26.78 -35.03
N GLY A 664 25.47 26.54 -33.79
CA GLY A 664 25.54 27.56 -32.74
C GLY A 664 26.78 28.46 -32.81
N SER A 665 27.73 28.15 -33.71
CA SER A 665 28.91 28.98 -33.94
C SER A 665 28.88 29.60 -35.32
N HIS A 666 29.42 30.81 -35.46
CA HIS A 666 29.47 31.52 -36.72
C HIS A 666 30.72 32.39 -36.81
N THR A 667 31.34 32.39 -37.98
CA THR A 667 32.40 33.35 -38.32
C THR A 667 31.94 34.13 -39.54
N THR A 668 31.93 35.44 -39.43
CA THR A 668 31.53 36.30 -40.54
C THR A 668 32.55 36.23 -41.66
N THR A 669 32.10 36.53 -42.88
CA THR A 669 33.04 36.84 -43.96
C THR A 669 33.87 38.08 -43.58
N SER A 670 35.04 38.20 -44.20
CA SER A 670 35.94 39.35 -43.99
C SER A 670 35.27 40.66 -44.42
N ILE A 671 35.34 41.67 -43.55
CA ILE A 671 34.77 43.00 -43.74
C ILE A 671 35.92 44.00 -43.84
N ASP A 672 36.00 44.73 -44.96
CA ASP A 672 37.01 45.77 -45.16
C ASP A 672 36.66 47.05 -44.38
N ILE A 673 37.62 47.58 -43.63
CA ILE A 673 37.50 48.89 -42.99
C ILE A 673 37.74 49.97 -44.05
N VAL A 674 36.64 50.58 -44.51
CA VAL A 674 36.66 51.71 -45.46
C VAL A 674 36.56 53.08 -44.77
N THR A 675 36.27 53.11 -43.48
CA THR A 675 36.14 54.33 -42.67
C THR A 675 36.46 53.99 -41.22
N VAL A 676 37.31 54.77 -40.56
CA VAL A 676 37.74 54.55 -39.18
C VAL A 676 36.62 54.98 -38.21
N SER A 677 35.81 54.03 -37.78
CA SER A 677 34.71 54.19 -36.82
C SER A 677 34.30 52.82 -36.26
N PRO A 678 33.64 52.73 -35.10
CA PRO A 678 33.01 51.49 -34.64
C PRO A 678 32.15 50.86 -35.74
N LYS A 679 32.20 49.52 -35.85
CA LYS A 679 31.51 48.75 -36.88
C LYS A 679 30.47 47.82 -36.26
N ASP A 680 29.22 48.03 -36.67
CA ASP A 680 28.12 47.11 -36.42
C ASP A 680 28.23 45.96 -37.43
N VAL A 681 28.48 44.76 -36.92
CA VAL A 681 28.62 43.52 -37.68
C VAL A 681 27.40 42.64 -37.40
N PRO A 682 26.51 42.42 -38.38
CA PRO A 682 25.33 41.59 -38.20
C PRO A 682 25.73 40.12 -38.03
N LEU A 683 25.16 39.47 -37.01
CA LEU A 683 25.28 38.03 -36.76
C LEU A 683 23.91 37.37 -36.93
N PRO A 684 23.85 36.09 -37.33
CA PRO A 684 22.59 35.35 -37.33
C PRO A 684 21.99 35.28 -35.91
N ASN A 685 20.79 35.83 -35.71
CA ASN A 685 20.08 35.74 -34.43
C ASN A 685 19.73 34.29 -34.04
N SER A 686 19.64 33.38 -35.02
CA SER A 686 19.44 31.94 -34.80
C SER A 686 20.51 31.31 -33.90
N LEU A 687 21.71 31.89 -33.82
CA LEU A 687 22.78 31.42 -32.93
C LEU A 687 22.36 31.40 -31.46
N VAL A 688 21.51 32.35 -31.04
CA VAL A 688 21.05 32.47 -29.66
C VAL A 688 20.28 31.22 -29.22
N ALA A 689 19.53 30.58 -30.13
CA ALA A 689 18.76 29.37 -29.84
C ALA A 689 19.67 28.20 -29.42
N PHE A 690 20.83 28.05 -30.05
CA PHE A 690 21.79 26.97 -29.77
C PHE A 690 22.61 27.22 -28.50
N CYS A 691 22.61 28.44 -27.99
CA CYS A 691 23.48 28.87 -26.89
C CYS A 691 22.73 29.22 -25.60
N LEU A 692 21.42 28.96 -25.52
CA LEU A 692 20.61 29.24 -24.33
C LEU A 692 21.21 28.60 -23.07
N GLY A 693 21.32 29.40 -22.00
CA GLY A 693 21.85 28.97 -20.71
C GLY A 693 23.36 28.72 -20.68
N THR A 694 24.11 29.14 -21.71
CA THR A 694 25.56 28.94 -21.80
C THR A 694 26.31 30.25 -22.00
N THR A 695 27.60 30.23 -21.66
CA THR A 695 28.51 31.30 -22.01
C THR A 695 29.10 31.05 -23.40
N VAL A 696 28.89 32.00 -24.30
CA VAL A 696 29.53 32.03 -25.63
C VAL A 696 30.77 32.92 -25.60
N THR A 697 31.72 32.64 -26.47
CA THR A 697 32.90 33.46 -26.65
C THR A 697 32.74 34.25 -27.94
N VAL A 698 32.69 35.58 -27.84
CA VAL A 698 32.69 36.47 -29.01
C VAL A 698 34.06 37.10 -29.15
N THR A 699 34.70 36.90 -30.29
CA THR A 699 35.99 37.51 -30.65
C THR A 699 35.88 38.16 -32.01
N TYR A 700 36.78 39.10 -32.31
CA TYR A 700 37.07 39.46 -33.69
C TYR A 700 38.56 39.33 -33.95
N SER A 701 38.95 39.24 -35.21
CA SER A 701 40.34 39.35 -35.62
C SER A 701 40.53 40.44 -36.64
N VAL A 702 41.68 41.10 -36.59
CA VAL A 702 42.09 42.17 -37.49
C VAL A 702 43.26 41.67 -38.33
N THR A 703 43.15 41.73 -39.65
CA THR A 703 44.26 41.48 -40.57
C THR A 703 44.70 42.82 -41.16
N ARG A 704 45.97 43.20 -40.95
CA ARG A 704 46.56 44.42 -41.50
C ARG A 704 47.56 44.06 -42.60
N GLY A 705 47.27 44.46 -43.84
CA GLY A 705 48.14 44.16 -44.98
C GLY A 705 48.37 42.65 -45.19
N SER A 706 49.63 42.21 -45.08
CA SER A 706 50.04 40.80 -45.17
C SER A 706 50.30 40.16 -43.79
N ASP A 707 50.10 40.90 -42.70
CA ASP A 707 50.35 40.39 -41.36
C ASP A 707 49.30 39.33 -40.98
N PRO A 708 49.66 38.33 -40.16
CA PRO A 708 48.70 37.34 -39.66
C PRO A 708 47.51 38.00 -38.97
N ALA A 709 46.32 37.40 -39.09
CA ALA A 709 45.12 37.90 -38.43
C ALA A 709 45.31 37.88 -36.90
N GLN A 710 45.24 39.06 -36.28
CA GLN A 710 45.43 39.22 -34.85
C GLN A 710 44.08 39.18 -34.13
N PRO A 711 43.88 38.31 -33.12
CA PRO A 711 42.63 38.20 -32.39
C PRO A 711 42.48 39.29 -31.31
N SER A 712 41.23 39.66 -31.02
CA SER A 712 40.84 40.51 -29.91
C SER A 712 40.85 39.78 -28.57
N LEU A 713 40.79 40.54 -27.48
CA LEU A 713 40.32 40.00 -26.20
C LEU A 713 38.93 39.35 -26.39
N PRO A 714 38.66 38.21 -25.74
CA PRO A 714 37.36 37.56 -25.83
C PRO A 714 36.30 38.29 -24.98
N LEU A 715 35.11 38.49 -25.54
CA LEU A 715 33.92 38.75 -24.75
C LEU A 715 33.31 37.40 -24.35
N LEU A 716 33.37 37.08 -23.05
CA LEU A 716 32.59 35.98 -22.48
C LEU A 716 31.16 36.48 -22.22
N LEU A 717 30.23 36.09 -23.09
CA LEU A 717 28.84 36.53 -23.06
C LEU A 717 27.95 35.40 -22.53
N ASN A 718 27.36 35.60 -21.36
CA ASN A 718 26.40 34.68 -20.78
C ASN A 718 25.03 34.84 -21.46
N VAL A 719 24.61 33.84 -22.24
CA VAL A 719 23.29 33.82 -22.88
C VAL A 719 22.30 33.18 -21.90
N LEU A 720 21.32 33.94 -21.44
CA LEU A 720 20.35 33.46 -20.47
C LEU A 720 19.41 32.40 -21.07
N ASN A 721 18.77 31.61 -20.21
CA ASN A 721 17.61 30.81 -20.61
C ASN A 721 16.42 31.73 -20.92
N ILE A 722 15.51 31.28 -21.78
CA ILE A 722 14.25 31.98 -22.02
C ILE A 722 13.41 31.91 -20.73
N PRO A 723 12.99 33.05 -20.16
CA PRO A 723 12.12 33.06 -18.99
C PRO A 723 10.81 32.33 -19.27
N SER A 724 10.31 31.57 -18.30
CA SER A 724 9.08 30.77 -18.48
C SER A 724 7.84 31.61 -18.82
N GLY A 725 7.80 32.88 -18.39
CA GLY A 725 6.73 33.82 -18.74
C GLY A 725 6.70 34.25 -20.21
N ASP A 726 7.82 34.09 -20.93
CA ASP A 726 7.95 34.40 -22.35
C ASP A 726 7.71 33.15 -23.24
N LEU A 727 7.43 31.99 -22.63
CA LEU A 727 7.12 30.75 -23.33
C LEU A 727 5.59 30.51 -23.36
N PRO A 728 5.01 30.11 -24.51
CA PRO A 728 3.59 29.81 -24.60
C PRO A 728 3.23 28.58 -23.78
N THR A 729 2.00 28.55 -23.27
CA THR A 729 1.49 27.37 -22.55
C THR A 729 0.68 26.50 -23.52
N PRO A 730 0.88 25.17 -23.59
CA PRO A 730 0.08 24.29 -24.44
C PRO A 730 -1.41 24.38 -24.09
N THR A 731 -2.27 24.16 -25.06
CA THR A 731 -3.73 24.20 -24.90
C THR A 731 -4.42 23.16 -25.77
N ILE A 732 -5.64 22.78 -25.38
CA ILE A 732 -6.58 22.15 -26.31
C ILE A 732 -7.30 23.30 -27.02
N ALA A 733 -7.23 23.34 -28.35
CA ALA A 733 -7.78 24.40 -29.18
C ALA A 733 -9.27 24.62 -28.87
N GLY A 734 -9.67 25.87 -28.65
CA GLY A 734 -11.05 26.23 -28.29
C GLY A 734 -11.41 26.06 -26.80
N VAL A 735 -10.54 25.48 -25.96
CA VAL A 735 -10.78 25.31 -24.52
C VAL A 735 -10.04 26.39 -23.71
N THR A 736 -10.79 27.38 -23.24
CA THR A 736 -10.27 28.50 -22.42
C THR A 736 -10.48 28.32 -20.92
N ALA A 737 -11.48 27.54 -20.51
CA ALA A 737 -11.76 27.23 -19.11
C ALA A 737 -10.80 26.18 -18.54
N ARG A 738 -10.60 26.19 -17.21
CA ARG A 738 -9.80 25.17 -16.50
C ARG A 738 -10.55 23.85 -16.32
N ASP A 739 -11.88 23.88 -16.33
CA ASP A 739 -12.70 22.68 -16.39
C ASP A 739 -12.76 22.16 -17.84
N LEU A 740 -12.25 20.96 -18.08
CA LEU A 740 -12.27 20.31 -19.38
C LEU A 740 -13.44 19.31 -19.44
N ASN A 741 -14.51 19.69 -20.14
CA ASN A 741 -15.60 18.78 -20.47
C ASN A 741 -15.18 17.83 -21.61
N VAL A 742 -14.72 16.64 -21.24
CA VAL A 742 -14.23 15.64 -22.21
C VAL A 742 -15.33 15.06 -23.11
N ALA A 743 -16.60 15.13 -22.69
CA ALA A 743 -17.73 14.70 -23.50
C ALA A 743 -18.12 15.72 -24.58
N GLY A 744 -17.72 16.99 -24.42
CA GLY A 744 -17.97 18.06 -25.37
C GLY A 744 -16.91 18.19 -26.47
N LEU A 745 -15.80 17.45 -26.36
CA LEU A 745 -14.71 17.47 -27.34
C LEU A 745 -15.10 16.71 -28.61
N LYS A 746 -14.77 17.30 -29.76
CA LYS A 746 -14.95 16.72 -31.09
C LYS A 746 -13.69 15.96 -31.51
N ASP A 747 -13.86 14.94 -32.35
CA ASP A 747 -12.74 14.10 -32.79
C ASP A 747 -11.69 14.86 -33.63
N ASP A 748 -12.04 16.05 -34.15
CA ASP A 748 -11.15 16.95 -34.89
C ASP A 748 -10.54 18.08 -34.04
N ASP A 749 -10.83 18.13 -32.73
CA ASP A 749 -10.19 19.08 -31.81
C ASP A 749 -8.68 18.80 -31.72
N LYS A 750 -7.89 19.87 -31.57
CA LYS A 750 -6.42 19.81 -31.63
C LYS A 750 -5.77 20.21 -30.33
N LEU A 751 -4.61 19.63 -30.05
CA LEU A 751 -3.62 20.18 -29.14
C LEU A 751 -2.80 21.21 -29.88
N ALA A 752 -2.65 22.40 -29.29
CA ALA A 752 -1.97 23.52 -29.88
C ALA A 752 -0.95 24.14 -28.92
N VAL A 753 0.22 24.47 -29.44
CA VAL A 753 1.22 25.32 -28.81
C VAL A 753 1.44 26.50 -29.74
N ASN A 754 1.23 27.73 -29.26
CA ASN A 754 1.49 28.93 -30.04
C ASN A 754 2.97 29.04 -30.41
N GLU A 755 3.29 29.90 -31.38
CA GLU A 755 4.68 30.22 -31.73
C GLU A 755 5.47 30.64 -30.48
N TRP A 756 6.70 30.13 -30.37
CA TRP A 756 7.61 30.43 -29.26
C TRP A 756 8.85 31.19 -29.72
N LEU A 757 9.46 31.91 -28.78
CA LEU A 757 10.65 32.69 -29.00
C LEU A 757 11.79 31.82 -29.56
N LEU A 758 12.43 32.24 -30.65
CA LEU A 758 13.50 31.49 -31.35
C LEU A 758 13.05 30.11 -31.88
N GLN A 759 11.78 29.96 -32.26
CA GLN A 759 11.30 28.77 -32.96
C GLN A 759 12.02 28.59 -34.31
N LEU A 760 12.64 27.42 -34.52
CA LEU A 760 13.35 27.09 -35.76
C LEU A 760 13.03 25.68 -36.22
N SER A 761 12.83 25.50 -37.53
CA SER A 761 12.68 24.17 -38.11
C SER A 761 13.88 23.28 -37.77
N GLY A 762 13.59 22.05 -37.33
CA GLY A 762 14.57 21.05 -36.91
C GLY A 762 14.73 20.92 -35.39
N GLN A 763 14.20 21.86 -34.59
CA GLN A 763 14.23 21.71 -33.13
C GLN A 763 13.45 20.46 -32.70
N ARG A 764 13.88 19.84 -31.59
CA ARG A 764 13.28 18.60 -31.10
C ARG A 764 12.24 18.92 -30.04
N VAL A 765 11.07 18.29 -30.15
CA VAL A 765 9.92 18.63 -29.29
C VAL A 765 9.41 17.41 -28.53
N TRP A 766 8.92 17.63 -27.31
CA TRP A 766 8.26 16.61 -26.52
C TRP A 766 6.90 17.14 -26.09
N LEU A 767 5.88 16.31 -26.21
CA LEU A 767 4.52 16.63 -25.79
C LEU A 767 3.93 15.39 -25.11
N SER A 768 3.54 15.53 -23.85
CA SER A 768 2.83 14.49 -23.12
C SER A 768 1.65 15.03 -22.34
N LEU A 769 0.66 14.17 -22.15
CA LEU A 769 -0.53 14.41 -21.35
C LEU A 769 -0.54 13.42 -20.21
N LYS A 770 -0.72 13.88 -18.98
CA LYS A 770 -0.80 13.01 -17.80
C LYS A 770 -2.12 13.25 -17.08
N GLY A 771 -2.89 12.19 -16.85
CA GLY A 771 -4.17 12.23 -16.16
C GLY A 771 -4.43 10.98 -15.33
N THR A 772 -5.48 10.99 -14.51
CA THR A 772 -5.87 9.83 -13.69
C THR A 772 -7.05 9.09 -14.35
N LYS A 773 -6.96 7.78 -14.53
CA LYS A 773 -8.05 6.92 -15.02
C LYS A 773 -9.09 6.64 -13.92
N GLU A 774 -10.27 6.15 -14.31
CA GLU A 774 -11.38 5.86 -13.38
C GLU A 774 -10.99 4.91 -12.23
N ASN A 775 -10.08 3.95 -12.50
CA ASN A 775 -9.55 3.01 -11.50
C ASN A 775 -8.55 3.64 -10.50
N GLY A 776 -8.26 4.93 -10.62
CA GLY A 776 -7.30 5.66 -9.78
C GLY A 776 -5.84 5.54 -10.23
N ALA A 777 -5.54 4.79 -11.29
CA ALA A 777 -4.19 4.73 -11.84
C ALA A 777 -3.85 6.03 -12.58
N GLU A 778 -2.65 6.54 -12.38
CA GLU A 778 -2.09 7.59 -13.24
C GLU A 778 -1.72 7.00 -14.60
N ASP A 779 -2.00 7.73 -15.67
CA ASP A 779 -1.65 7.38 -17.03
C ASP A 779 -1.01 8.58 -17.73
N GLU A 780 0.13 8.36 -18.37
CA GLU A 780 0.81 9.36 -19.19
C GLU A 780 0.76 8.90 -20.66
N LEU A 781 0.21 9.76 -21.51
CA LEU A 781 0.18 9.57 -22.95
C LEU A 781 1.23 10.46 -23.60
N ILE A 782 2.22 9.84 -24.24
CA ILE A 782 3.27 10.51 -25.00
C ILE A 782 2.75 10.75 -26.42
N ILE A 783 2.66 12.02 -26.83
CA ILE A 783 2.27 12.42 -28.19
C ILE A 783 3.51 12.59 -29.07
N TRP A 784 4.52 13.27 -28.56
CA TRP A 784 5.81 13.48 -29.22
C TRP A 784 6.95 13.15 -28.29
N GLU A 785 7.93 12.41 -28.82
CA GLU A 785 9.13 12.00 -28.10
C GLU A 785 10.39 12.36 -28.89
N GLY A 786 10.69 13.66 -28.92
CA GLY A 786 11.86 14.19 -29.62
C GLY A 786 11.83 14.17 -31.16
N PRO A 787 10.69 14.16 -31.88
CA PRO A 787 10.71 14.39 -33.32
C PRO A 787 11.21 15.81 -33.64
N ALA A 788 11.87 15.95 -34.79
CA ALA A 788 12.16 17.25 -35.38
C ALA A 788 10.87 17.87 -35.91
N HIS A 789 10.56 19.11 -35.53
CA HIS A 789 9.43 19.82 -36.13
C HIS A 789 9.85 20.61 -37.37
N ASN A 790 8.95 20.77 -38.33
CA ASN A 790 9.16 21.55 -39.55
C ASN A 790 8.27 22.81 -39.64
N ALA A 791 7.47 23.07 -38.60
CA ALA A 791 6.59 24.23 -38.56
C ALA A 791 7.35 25.53 -38.27
N SER A 792 6.98 26.59 -38.99
CA SER A 792 7.53 27.95 -38.85
C SER A 792 6.75 28.84 -37.87
N SER A 793 5.59 28.40 -37.38
CA SER A 793 4.74 29.18 -36.47
C SER A 793 3.88 28.25 -35.61
N GLY A 794 4.31 28.01 -34.37
CA GLY A 794 3.61 27.12 -33.43
C GLY A 794 3.56 25.66 -33.89
N LEU A 795 2.84 24.83 -33.14
CA LEU A 795 2.60 23.44 -33.45
C LEU A 795 1.18 23.02 -33.10
N GLU A 796 0.59 22.21 -33.98
CA GLU A 796 -0.70 21.58 -33.76
C GLU A 796 -0.64 20.07 -34.04
N THR A 797 -1.41 19.30 -33.27
CA THR A 797 -1.60 17.86 -33.48
C THR A 797 -3.00 17.46 -33.03
N PRO A 798 -3.63 16.41 -33.59
CA PRO A 798 -4.92 15.93 -33.10
C PRO A 798 -4.88 15.68 -31.59
N ALA A 799 -5.92 16.13 -30.88
CA ALA A 799 -6.05 15.83 -29.46
C ALA A 799 -6.45 14.34 -29.29
N PRO A 800 -5.90 13.63 -28.29
CA PRO A 800 -6.19 12.22 -28.08
C PRO A 800 -7.55 12.05 -27.37
N ILE A 801 -8.65 12.34 -28.08
CA ILE A 801 -10.00 12.45 -27.50
C ILE A 801 -10.46 11.15 -26.84
N ASP A 802 -10.24 10.00 -27.48
CA ASP A 802 -10.62 8.70 -26.91
C ASP A 802 -9.92 8.45 -25.58
N TRP A 803 -8.64 8.78 -25.49
CA TRP A 803 -7.88 8.67 -24.25
C TRP A 803 -8.37 9.66 -23.19
N LEU A 804 -8.62 10.93 -23.57
CA LEU A 804 -9.16 11.96 -22.65
C LEU A 804 -10.51 11.54 -22.04
N ARG A 805 -11.35 10.83 -22.80
CA ARG A 805 -12.64 10.30 -22.33
C ARG A 805 -12.51 9.14 -21.33
N THR A 806 -11.32 8.53 -21.18
CA THR A 806 -11.06 7.48 -20.17
C THR A 806 -10.66 8.02 -18.80
N LEU A 807 -10.40 9.33 -18.72
CA LEU A 807 -9.93 9.97 -17.49
C LEU A 807 -11.08 10.19 -16.50
N LYS A 808 -10.74 10.09 -15.22
CA LYS A 808 -11.66 10.14 -14.08
C LYS A 808 -12.23 11.54 -13.89
N ASP A 809 -13.54 11.62 -13.64
CA ASP A 809 -14.18 12.89 -13.28
C ASP A 809 -13.53 13.53 -12.05
N GLY A 810 -13.32 14.85 -12.11
CA GLY A 810 -12.69 15.65 -11.06
C GLY A 810 -11.18 15.47 -10.93
N SER A 811 -10.54 14.59 -11.71
CA SER A 811 -9.08 14.41 -11.70
C SER A 811 -8.36 15.52 -12.49
N GLU A 812 -7.07 15.71 -12.21
CA GLU A 812 -6.25 16.67 -12.95
C GLU A 812 -5.69 16.04 -14.22
N LEU A 813 -5.76 16.79 -15.32
CA LEU A 813 -5.02 16.55 -16.55
C LEU A 813 -3.93 17.61 -16.68
N THR A 814 -2.69 17.17 -16.85
CA THR A 814 -1.56 18.06 -17.13
C THR A 814 -1.04 17.84 -18.56
N ILE A 815 -0.74 18.92 -19.26
CA ILE A 815 -0.09 18.90 -20.58
C ILE A 815 1.28 19.52 -20.43
N THR A 816 2.31 18.73 -20.71
CA THR A 816 3.71 19.17 -20.67
C THR A 816 4.25 19.24 -22.07
N PHE A 817 4.83 20.39 -22.43
CA PHE A 817 5.52 20.59 -23.68
C PHE A 817 6.96 21.04 -23.41
N MET A 818 7.91 20.54 -24.19
CA MET A 818 9.33 20.88 -24.07
C MET A 818 9.96 20.98 -25.45
N VAL A 819 10.93 21.88 -25.60
CA VAL A 819 11.67 22.07 -26.85
C VAL A 819 13.16 22.07 -26.55
N ASN A 820 13.91 21.24 -27.26
CA ASN A 820 15.36 21.39 -27.33
C ASN A 820 15.71 22.25 -28.56
N PHE A 821 16.24 23.43 -28.26
CA PHE A 821 16.56 24.47 -29.22
C PHE A 821 17.82 24.17 -30.04
N ASP A 822 18.67 23.25 -29.57
CA ASP A 822 19.92 22.85 -30.24
C ASP A 822 19.72 21.81 -31.37
N LYS A 823 18.48 21.39 -31.62
CA LYS A 823 18.09 20.38 -32.63
C LYS A 823 18.62 18.96 -32.39
N VAL A 824 19.19 18.69 -31.22
CA VAL A 824 19.59 17.35 -30.77
C VAL A 824 18.42 16.69 -30.04
N ALA A 825 18.22 15.39 -30.27
CA ALA A 825 17.15 14.60 -29.63
C ALA A 825 17.53 14.22 -28.19
N ASP A 826 17.91 15.21 -27.39
CA ASP A 826 18.19 15.08 -25.97
C ASP A 826 17.10 15.79 -25.17
N ARG A 827 16.30 14.99 -24.45
CA ARG A 827 15.20 15.48 -23.62
C ARG A 827 15.71 16.21 -22.36
N ALA A 828 16.88 15.87 -21.84
CA ALA A 828 17.43 16.47 -20.63
C ALA A 828 17.84 17.93 -20.85
N MET A 829 18.26 18.25 -22.07
CA MET A 829 18.60 19.60 -22.52
C MET A 829 17.38 20.39 -23.06
N ALA A 830 16.19 19.78 -23.11
CA ALA A 830 14.99 20.46 -23.57
C ALA A 830 14.48 21.47 -22.54
N VAL A 831 14.19 22.68 -23.01
CA VAL A 831 13.57 23.72 -22.20
C VAL A 831 12.10 23.39 -21.99
N ARG A 832 11.67 23.38 -20.73
CA ARG A 832 10.29 23.08 -20.34
C ARG A 832 9.40 24.31 -20.43
N PHE A 833 8.29 24.17 -21.16
CA PHE A 833 7.29 25.23 -21.27
C PHE A 833 6.34 25.18 -20.06
N PRO A 834 5.64 26.29 -19.74
CA PRO A 834 4.66 26.29 -18.66
C PRO A 834 3.66 25.15 -18.81
N VAL A 835 3.40 24.43 -17.72
CA VAL A 835 2.46 23.29 -17.73
C VAL A 835 1.03 23.79 -17.78
N ARG A 836 0.22 23.20 -18.66
CA ARG A 836 -1.23 23.42 -18.64
C ARG A 836 -1.88 22.38 -17.75
N THR A 837 -2.72 22.83 -16.80
CA THR A 837 -3.54 21.94 -15.98
C THR A 837 -5.02 22.21 -16.23
N TYR A 838 -5.77 21.14 -16.48
CA TYR A 838 -7.23 21.10 -16.55
C TYR A 838 -7.80 20.19 -15.45
N THR A 839 -9.01 20.46 -14.99
CA THR A 839 -9.81 19.52 -14.20
C THR A 839 -10.73 18.77 -15.14
N ILE A 840 -10.61 17.45 -15.20
CA ILE A 840 -11.46 16.59 -16.03
C ILE A 840 -12.89 16.65 -15.52
N ARG A 841 -13.83 16.92 -16.44
CA ARG A 841 -15.26 16.78 -16.21
C ARG A 841 -15.78 15.66 -17.10
N ALA A 842 -15.83 14.45 -16.55
CA ALA A 842 -16.31 13.26 -17.24
C ALA A 842 -17.77 12.97 -16.86
N LEU A 843 -18.50 12.34 -17.76
CA LEU A 843 -19.92 12.03 -17.55
C LEU A 843 -20.05 10.96 -16.45
N ALA A 844 -20.56 11.31 -15.27
CA ALA A 844 -20.70 10.40 -14.14
C ALA A 844 -21.52 9.14 -14.50
N LEU A 845 -20.87 7.96 -14.48
CA LEU A 845 -21.53 6.70 -14.83
C LEU A 845 -22.41 6.20 -13.67
N ILE A 846 -23.72 6.18 -13.87
CA ILE A 846 -24.72 5.72 -12.91
C ILE A 846 -25.18 4.31 -13.29
N ALA A 847 -25.14 3.36 -12.34
CA ALA A 847 -25.69 2.03 -12.54
C ALA A 847 -27.21 2.10 -12.81
N PRO A 848 -27.74 1.28 -13.73
CA PRO A 848 -29.13 1.36 -14.09
C PRO A 848 -30.03 0.91 -12.92
N THR A 849 -31.17 1.56 -12.75
CA THR A 849 -32.22 1.18 -11.81
C THR A 849 -33.53 0.98 -12.55
N ILE A 850 -34.39 0.09 -12.05
CA ILE A 850 -35.82 0.10 -12.37
C ILE A 850 -36.50 0.73 -11.15
N ALA A 851 -36.95 1.96 -11.31
CA ALA A 851 -37.59 2.71 -10.23
C ALA A 851 -39.07 2.35 -10.10
N SER A 852 -39.74 2.14 -11.22
CA SER A 852 -41.18 1.87 -11.25
C SER A 852 -41.57 1.06 -12.49
N ILE A 853 -42.57 0.20 -12.33
CA ILE A 853 -43.23 -0.51 -13.43
C ILE A 853 -44.71 -0.22 -13.31
N ARG A 854 -45.26 0.41 -14.34
CA ARG A 854 -46.64 0.87 -14.39
C ARG A 854 -47.44 0.10 -15.43
N ASP A 855 -48.60 -0.43 -15.04
CA ASP A 855 -49.61 -0.94 -15.95
C ASP A 855 -50.71 0.10 -16.21
N SER A 856 -51.82 -0.28 -16.85
CA SER A 856 -52.96 0.61 -17.13
C SER A 856 -53.69 1.10 -15.86
N LYS A 857 -53.44 0.50 -14.70
CA LYS A 857 -54.08 0.83 -13.42
C LYS A 857 -53.18 1.58 -12.46
N GLY A 858 -51.87 1.53 -12.63
CA GLY A 858 -50.94 2.27 -11.79
C GLY A 858 -49.61 1.55 -11.62
N GLU A 859 -48.85 2.00 -10.62
CA GLU A 859 -47.57 1.40 -10.28
C GLU A 859 -47.78 0.01 -9.65
N LEU A 860 -46.98 -0.95 -10.09
CA LEU A 860 -46.91 -2.30 -9.54
C LEU A 860 -45.99 -2.33 -8.31
N THR A 861 -46.19 -3.31 -7.44
CA THR A 861 -45.23 -3.66 -6.37
C THR A 861 -44.11 -4.57 -6.92
N ASN A 862 -43.06 -4.81 -6.14
CA ASN A 862 -42.03 -5.82 -6.43
C ASN A 862 -42.01 -6.90 -5.33
N PRO A 863 -42.51 -8.13 -5.56
CA PRO A 863 -43.15 -8.61 -6.79
C PRO A 863 -44.54 -7.99 -7.00
N GLY A 864 -44.99 -7.91 -8.26
CA GLY A 864 -46.28 -7.35 -8.64
C GLY A 864 -47.04 -8.26 -9.61
N THR A 865 -48.37 -8.19 -9.62
CA THR A 865 -49.22 -8.91 -10.58
C THR A 865 -49.98 -7.90 -11.44
N THR A 866 -50.12 -8.18 -12.73
CA THR A 866 -50.95 -7.42 -13.67
C THR A 866 -51.66 -8.36 -14.64
N VAL A 867 -52.71 -7.88 -15.29
CA VAL A 867 -53.35 -8.55 -16.44
C VAL A 867 -52.96 -7.94 -17.78
N ASP A 868 -52.19 -6.85 -17.76
CA ASP A 868 -51.80 -6.15 -18.96
C ASP A 868 -50.61 -6.86 -19.63
N THR A 869 -50.71 -7.07 -20.93
CA THR A 869 -49.63 -7.64 -21.75
C THR A 869 -48.61 -6.58 -22.19
N SER A 870 -48.71 -5.37 -21.63
CA SER A 870 -47.76 -4.29 -21.79
C SER A 870 -47.65 -3.49 -20.50
N VAL A 871 -46.42 -3.15 -20.11
CA VAL A 871 -46.13 -2.28 -18.95
C VAL A 871 -45.16 -1.18 -19.36
N THR A 872 -45.15 -0.08 -18.63
CA THR A 872 -44.17 1.00 -18.80
C THR A 872 -43.16 0.93 -17.66
N LEU A 873 -41.88 0.79 -17.98
CA LEU A 873 -40.81 0.80 -17.00
C LEU A 873 -40.18 2.18 -16.97
N THR A 874 -39.97 2.73 -15.78
CA THR A 874 -39.18 3.93 -15.56
C THR A 874 -37.98 3.60 -14.68
N GLY A 875 -36.83 4.18 -15.02
CA GLY A 875 -35.59 3.92 -14.33
C GLY A 875 -34.60 5.06 -14.47
N ARG A 876 -33.48 4.94 -13.77
CA ARG A 876 -32.35 5.85 -13.92
C ARG A 876 -31.14 5.13 -14.46
N ALA A 877 -30.27 5.87 -15.14
CA ALA A 877 -29.00 5.43 -15.70
C ALA A 877 -28.21 6.68 -16.09
N THR A 878 -26.99 6.50 -16.61
CA THR A 878 -26.21 7.63 -17.12
C THR A 878 -26.91 8.28 -18.31
N GLY A 879 -27.22 9.58 -18.23
CA GLY A 879 -27.85 10.31 -19.32
C GLY A 879 -26.99 10.36 -20.57
N GLY A 880 -27.59 10.17 -21.75
CA GLY A 880 -26.90 10.11 -23.04
C GLY A 880 -26.36 8.73 -23.42
N LEU A 881 -26.34 7.74 -22.51
CA LEU A 881 -25.89 6.38 -22.78
C LEU A 881 -27.07 5.42 -22.95
N THR A 882 -26.80 4.13 -23.18
CA THR A 882 -27.84 3.13 -23.48
C THR A 882 -27.93 2.00 -22.44
N VAL A 883 -29.14 1.49 -22.25
CA VAL A 883 -29.44 0.33 -21.38
C VAL A 883 -30.31 -0.69 -22.14
N GLN A 884 -30.24 -1.96 -21.76
CA GLN A 884 -31.05 -3.05 -22.33
C GLN A 884 -31.81 -3.75 -21.21
N LEU A 885 -33.11 -4.01 -21.41
CA LEU A 885 -33.90 -4.82 -20.47
C LEU A 885 -33.67 -6.32 -20.73
N TYR A 886 -33.70 -7.11 -19.66
CA TYR A 886 -33.54 -8.56 -19.66
C TYR A 886 -34.63 -9.22 -18.83
N ASN A 887 -35.10 -10.40 -19.28
CA ASN A 887 -35.86 -11.35 -18.46
C ASN A 887 -34.93 -12.52 -18.09
N GLY A 888 -34.45 -12.55 -16.84
CA GLY A 888 -33.38 -13.46 -16.46
C GLY A 888 -32.10 -13.17 -17.25
N ALA A 889 -31.65 -14.11 -18.09
CA ALA A 889 -30.47 -13.94 -18.95
C ALA A 889 -30.80 -13.48 -20.38
N THR A 890 -32.07 -13.46 -20.78
CA THR A 890 -32.49 -13.19 -22.16
C THR A 890 -32.85 -11.71 -22.33
N PRO A 891 -32.29 -10.99 -23.32
CA PRO A 891 -32.71 -9.62 -23.65
C PRO A 891 -34.20 -9.58 -24.02
N ILE A 892 -34.92 -8.56 -23.54
CA ILE A 892 -36.33 -8.34 -23.83
C ILE A 892 -36.58 -6.86 -24.12
N GLY A 893 -37.32 -6.55 -25.19
CA GLY A 893 -37.54 -5.18 -25.65
C GLY A 893 -36.30 -4.55 -26.35
N PRO A 894 -36.43 -3.34 -26.90
CA PRO A 894 -35.35 -2.65 -27.59
C PRO A 894 -34.30 -2.08 -26.62
N VAL A 895 -33.12 -1.75 -27.18
CA VAL A 895 -32.12 -0.93 -26.49
C VAL A 895 -32.70 0.46 -26.25
N ILE A 896 -32.52 0.98 -25.03
CA ILE A 896 -33.08 2.25 -24.57
C ILE A 896 -31.96 3.28 -24.49
N THR A 897 -32.09 4.38 -25.22
CA THR A 897 -31.24 5.56 -25.02
C THR A 897 -31.75 6.37 -23.84
N VAL A 898 -30.91 6.57 -22.84
CA VAL A 898 -31.22 7.32 -21.63
C VAL A 898 -31.15 8.81 -21.96
N PRO A 899 -32.21 9.59 -21.74
CA PRO A 899 -32.18 11.04 -21.94
C PRO A 899 -31.11 11.72 -21.06
N ALA A 900 -30.64 12.91 -21.44
CA ALA A 900 -29.56 13.63 -20.74
C ALA A 900 -29.84 13.89 -19.24
N ASN A 901 -31.13 13.92 -18.84
CA ASN A 901 -31.54 14.05 -17.44
C ASN A 901 -31.37 12.75 -16.60
N GLY A 902 -30.86 11.67 -17.21
CA GLY A 902 -30.56 10.40 -16.55
C GLY A 902 -31.78 9.53 -16.21
N THR A 903 -33.00 9.92 -16.63
CA THR A 903 -34.22 9.16 -16.37
C THR A 903 -34.78 8.61 -17.68
N TRP A 904 -34.85 7.30 -17.80
CA TRP A 904 -35.41 6.61 -18.97
C TRP A 904 -36.80 6.07 -18.65
N THR A 905 -37.67 6.09 -19.66
CA THR A 905 -39.01 5.50 -19.61
C THR A 905 -39.22 4.73 -20.90
N THR A 906 -39.62 3.46 -20.81
CA THR A 906 -39.86 2.63 -22.00
C THR A 906 -41.10 1.75 -21.85
N PRO A 907 -41.93 1.60 -22.89
CA PRO A 907 -42.96 0.58 -22.93
C PRO A 907 -42.35 -0.80 -23.24
N LEU A 908 -42.78 -1.82 -22.49
CA LEU A 908 -42.48 -3.22 -22.74
C LEU A 908 -43.78 -3.94 -23.09
N SER A 909 -43.98 -4.25 -24.36
CA SER A 909 -45.17 -4.91 -24.91
C SER A 909 -44.90 -6.37 -25.30
N GLY A 910 -45.96 -7.14 -25.51
CA GLY A 910 -45.86 -8.54 -25.97
C GLY A 910 -45.58 -9.52 -24.83
N LEU A 911 -45.96 -9.16 -23.60
CA LEU A 911 -45.87 -10.06 -22.45
C LEU A 911 -46.97 -11.12 -22.55
N SER A 912 -46.60 -12.38 -22.36
CA SER A 912 -47.50 -13.52 -22.38
C SER A 912 -48.25 -13.64 -21.06
N VAL A 913 -49.54 -13.95 -21.14
CA VAL A 913 -50.35 -14.29 -19.96
C VAL A 913 -49.86 -15.59 -19.31
N ASN A 914 -50.13 -15.75 -18.02
CA ASN A 914 -49.68 -16.86 -17.19
C ASN A 914 -48.14 -17.01 -17.16
N THR A 915 -47.41 -15.90 -17.27
CA THR A 915 -45.94 -15.89 -17.30
C THR A 915 -45.38 -14.95 -16.25
N ILE A 916 -44.33 -15.38 -15.56
CA ILE A 916 -43.56 -14.56 -14.62
C ILE A 916 -42.34 -14.01 -15.34
N TYR A 917 -42.15 -12.70 -15.27
CA TYR A 917 -41.01 -11.97 -15.82
C TYR A 917 -40.14 -11.45 -14.69
N ASN A 918 -38.85 -11.84 -14.70
CA ASN A 918 -37.83 -11.34 -13.79
C ASN A 918 -37.00 -10.29 -14.52
N LEU A 919 -37.51 -9.06 -14.50
CA LEU A 919 -37.00 -7.95 -15.30
C LEU A 919 -35.80 -7.29 -14.61
N LYS A 920 -34.73 -7.03 -15.36
CA LYS A 920 -33.61 -6.19 -14.94
C LYS A 920 -33.13 -5.32 -16.09
N ALA A 921 -32.61 -4.14 -15.77
CA ALA A 921 -31.94 -3.28 -16.73
C ALA A 921 -30.42 -3.50 -16.62
N ARG A 922 -29.75 -3.72 -17.75
CA ARG A 922 -28.29 -3.80 -17.84
C ARG A 922 -27.77 -2.60 -18.62
N ALA A 923 -26.75 -1.94 -18.10
CA ALA A 923 -26.06 -0.88 -18.83
C ALA A 923 -25.24 -1.46 -19.97
N LEU A 924 -25.24 -0.79 -21.11
CA LEU A 924 -24.36 -1.11 -22.25
C LEU A 924 -23.08 -0.26 -22.23
N TYR A 925 -22.70 0.22 -21.04
CA TYR A 925 -21.54 1.06 -20.75
C TYR A 925 -20.90 0.64 -19.43
N GLY A 926 -19.66 1.09 -19.19
CA GLY A 926 -18.89 0.71 -18.00
C GLY A 926 -18.68 -0.81 -17.91
N THR A 927 -18.67 -1.34 -16.69
CA THR A 927 -18.61 -2.80 -16.41
C THR A 927 -19.93 -3.54 -16.68
N GLN A 928 -20.84 -2.90 -17.41
CA GLN A 928 -22.19 -3.38 -17.67
C GLN A 928 -22.98 -3.71 -16.38
N PRO A 929 -23.03 -2.78 -15.40
CA PRO A 929 -23.77 -3.00 -14.16
C PRO A 929 -25.25 -3.28 -14.44
N GLU A 930 -25.86 -4.09 -13.58
CA GLU A 930 -27.26 -4.49 -13.65
C GLU A 930 -28.07 -3.88 -12.50
N SER A 931 -29.34 -3.59 -12.76
CA SER A 931 -30.29 -3.23 -11.72
C SER A 931 -30.67 -4.43 -10.85
N ALA A 932 -31.27 -4.16 -9.70
CA ALA A 932 -32.03 -5.18 -8.99
C ALA A 932 -33.15 -5.76 -9.88
N VAL A 933 -33.49 -7.03 -9.63
CA VAL A 933 -34.56 -7.73 -10.35
C VAL A 933 -35.93 -7.24 -9.87
N TRP A 934 -36.81 -6.94 -10.82
CA TRP A 934 -38.23 -6.66 -10.58
C TRP A 934 -39.08 -7.80 -11.13
N THR A 935 -39.83 -8.46 -10.27
CA THR A 935 -40.68 -9.60 -10.66
C THR A 935 -42.09 -9.13 -11.00
N VAL A 936 -42.53 -9.39 -12.23
CA VAL A 936 -43.88 -9.09 -12.73
C VAL A 936 -44.57 -10.38 -13.15
N ASN A 937 -45.70 -10.71 -12.52
CA ASN A 937 -46.56 -11.81 -12.90
C ASN A 937 -47.68 -11.30 -13.81
N VAL A 938 -47.70 -11.75 -15.07
CA VAL A 938 -48.78 -11.41 -16.02
C VAL A 938 -49.83 -12.51 -15.95
N ALA A 939 -50.93 -12.26 -15.24
CA ALA A 939 -52.00 -13.21 -15.00
C ALA A 939 -53.10 -13.14 -16.07
N ALA A 940 -53.84 -14.23 -16.27
CA ALA A 940 -55.07 -14.21 -17.06
C ALA A 940 -56.19 -13.42 -16.36
N VAL A 941 -56.99 -12.70 -17.16
CA VAL A 941 -58.16 -11.97 -16.65
C VAL A 941 -59.27 -12.95 -16.26
N VAL A 942 -59.73 -12.88 -15.01
CA VAL A 942 -60.89 -13.59 -14.49
C VAL A 942 -61.91 -12.55 -14.06
N SER A 943 -63.11 -12.57 -14.62
CA SER A 943 -64.17 -11.63 -14.22
C SER A 943 -64.59 -11.91 -12.77
N PRO A 944 -64.84 -10.86 -11.96
CA PRO A 944 -65.21 -11.07 -10.57
C PRO A 944 -66.60 -11.71 -10.46
N THR A 945 -66.78 -12.61 -9.49
CA THR A 945 -68.07 -13.21 -9.15
C THR A 945 -68.41 -12.94 -7.70
N ILE A 946 -69.70 -12.93 -7.36
CA ILE A 946 -70.18 -13.16 -6.00
C ILE A 946 -70.82 -14.55 -6.04
N ASP A 947 -70.19 -15.50 -5.35
CA ASP A 947 -70.57 -16.91 -5.35
C ASP A 947 -71.50 -17.23 -4.17
N SER A 948 -71.27 -16.60 -3.00
CA SER A 948 -72.09 -16.80 -1.79
C SER A 948 -72.16 -15.51 -0.96
N ILE A 949 -73.32 -15.25 -0.34
CA ILE A 949 -73.46 -14.28 0.76
C ILE A 949 -74.05 -15.02 1.96
N ARG A 950 -73.40 -14.89 3.12
CA ARG A 950 -73.78 -15.57 4.36
C ARG A 950 -74.01 -14.60 5.50
N ASP A 951 -75.09 -14.80 6.24
CA ASP A 951 -75.32 -14.16 7.54
C ASP A 951 -75.02 -15.14 8.70
N SER A 952 -75.37 -14.80 9.93
CA SER A 952 -75.19 -15.66 11.10
C SER A 952 -75.99 -16.97 11.04
N LYS A 953 -77.00 -17.09 10.17
CA LYS A 953 -77.86 -18.27 10.02
C LYS A 953 -77.47 -19.15 8.84
N GLY A 954 -76.63 -18.65 7.94
CA GLY A 954 -76.14 -19.40 6.80
C GLY A 954 -76.27 -18.64 5.50
N GLU A 955 -76.48 -19.36 4.41
CA GLU A 955 -76.45 -18.81 3.06
C GLU A 955 -77.77 -18.10 2.70
N LEU A 956 -77.65 -16.86 2.21
CA LEU A 956 -78.77 -16.07 1.73
C LEU A 956 -79.09 -16.42 0.27
N ALA A 957 -80.36 -16.39 -0.10
CA ALA A 957 -80.78 -16.43 -1.50
C ALA A 957 -80.48 -15.10 -2.23
N ASN A 958 -80.68 -15.06 -3.55
CA ASN A 958 -80.64 -13.83 -4.34
C ASN A 958 -81.99 -13.65 -5.08
N PRO A 959 -82.90 -12.77 -4.61
CA PRO A 959 -82.80 -11.91 -3.43
C PRO A 959 -82.95 -12.66 -2.10
N GLY A 960 -82.32 -12.17 -1.04
CA GLY A 960 -82.39 -12.72 0.32
C GLY A 960 -82.69 -11.66 1.38
N THR A 961 -83.21 -12.06 2.54
CA THR A 961 -83.49 -11.16 3.68
C THR A 961 -82.69 -11.60 4.91
N THR A 962 -82.04 -10.66 5.57
CA THR A 962 -81.32 -10.88 6.84
C THR A 962 -81.70 -9.83 7.88
N PHE A 963 -81.46 -10.15 9.15
CA PHE A 963 -81.56 -9.21 10.27
C PHE A 963 -80.19 -8.77 10.77
N ASP A 964 -79.12 -9.36 10.23
CA ASP A 964 -77.76 -8.99 10.59
C ASP A 964 -77.35 -7.72 9.87
N THR A 965 -76.73 -6.80 10.60
CA THR A 965 -76.13 -5.59 10.03
C THR A 965 -74.75 -5.85 9.43
N SER A 966 -74.40 -7.13 9.24
CA SER A 966 -73.16 -7.59 8.60
C SER A 966 -73.35 -8.92 7.89
N VAL A 967 -72.76 -9.08 6.71
CA VAL A 967 -72.77 -10.32 5.93
C VAL A 967 -71.37 -10.67 5.44
N THR A 968 -71.09 -11.95 5.22
CA THR A 968 -69.83 -12.42 4.62
C THR A 968 -70.07 -12.78 3.16
N LEU A 969 -69.31 -12.18 2.25
CA LEU A 969 -69.36 -12.46 0.82
C LEU A 969 -68.15 -13.27 0.40
N THR A 970 -68.35 -14.28 -0.45
CA THR A 970 -67.28 -15.00 -1.14
C THR A 970 -67.45 -14.91 -2.65
N GLY A 971 -66.33 -14.96 -3.38
CA GLY A 971 -66.34 -14.86 -4.82
C GLY A 971 -64.99 -15.18 -5.45
N LYS A 972 -64.93 -15.14 -6.78
CA LYS A 972 -63.70 -15.33 -7.54
C LYS A 972 -63.30 -14.08 -8.29
N ALA A 973 -62.02 -13.98 -8.63
CA ALA A 973 -61.40 -12.90 -9.43
C ALA A 973 -59.94 -13.29 -9.77
N THR A 974 -59.24 -12.48 -10.54
CA THR A 974 -57.80 -12.72 -10.81
C THR A 974 -57.00 -12.63 -9.50
N GLY A 975 -56.29 -13.71 -9.15
CA GLY A 975 -55.48 -13.79 -7.94
C GLY A 975 -54.32 -12.80 -7.94
N GLY A 976 -54.00 -12.23 -6.78
CA GLY A 976 -52.99 -11.19 -6.60
C GLY A 976 -53.46 -9.78 -6.96
N LEU A 977 -54.68 -9.61 -7.47
CA LEU A 977 -55.27 -8.31 -7.81
C LEU A 977 -56.43 -7.96 -6.89
N THR A 978 -57.01 -6.77 -7.08
CA THR A 978 -58.02 -6.24 -6.17
C THR A 978 -59.40 -6.09 -6.81
N VAL A 979 -60.44 -6.27 -5.99
CA VAL A 979 -61.84 -6.02 -6.33
C VAL A 979 -62.45 -5.08 -5.29
N GLN A 980 -63.47 -4.31 -5.67
CA GLN A 980 -64.24 -3.46 -4.76
C GLN A 980 -65.71 -3.84 -4.83
N LEU A 981 -66.38 -3.96 -3.69
CA LEU A 981 -67.83 -4.16 -3.64
C LEU A 981 -68.55 -2.82 -3.83
N TYR A 982 -69.71 -2.87 -4.49
CA TYR A 982 -70.58 -1.73 -4.75
C TYR A 982 -72.03 -2.08 -4.39
N ASN A 983 -72.74 -1.15 -3.77
CA ASN A 983 -74.20 -1.13 -3.71
C ASN A 983 -74.73 -0.19 -4.81
N GLY A 984 -75.24 -0.75 -5.90
CA GLY A 984 -75.58 0.04 -7.09
C GLY A 984 -74.32 0.73 -7.66
N ALA A 985 -74.26 2.06 -7.60
CA ALA A 985 -73.11 2.85 -8.06
C ALA A 985 -72.15 3.23 -6.91
N THR A 986 -72.52 2.99 -5.65
CA THR A 986 -71.77 3.43 -4.48
C THR A 986 -70.82 2.34 -3.99
N PRO A 987 -69.51 2.59 -3.83
CA PRO A 987 -68.60 1.60 -3.27
C PRO A 987 -68.95 1.32 -1.80
N VAL A 988 -68.94 0.04 -1.41
CA VAL A 988 -69.24 -0.42 -0.05
C VAL A 988 -68.17 -1.38 0.43
N GLY A 989 -67.79 -1.31 1.70
CA GLY A 989 -66.72 -2.12 2.28
C GLY A 989 -65.33 -1.75 1.73
N PRO A 990 -64.27 -2.43 2.24
CA PRO A 990 -62.90 -2.17 1.81
C PRO A 990 -62.64 -2.73 0.41
N VAL A 991 -61.56 -2.25 -0.22
CA VAL A 991 -60.94 -2.92 -1.38
C VAL A 991 -60.43 -4.28 -0.92
N ILE A 992 -60.74 -5.33 -1.69
CA ILE A 992 -60.43 -6.72 -1.37
C ILE A 992 -59.27 -7.18 -2.24
N THR A 993 -58.15 -7.52 -1.62
CA THR A 993 -57.06 -8.23 -2.30
C THR A 993 -57.42 -9.69 -2.46
N VAL A 994 -57.47 -10.16 -3.70
CA VAL A 994 -57.79 -11.53 -4.06
C VAL A 994 -56.55 -12.38 -3.82
N PRO A 995 -56.60 -13.41 -2.96
CA PRO A 995 -55.47 -14.32 -2.77
C PRO A 995 -55.05 -15.00 -4.09
N ALA A 996 -53.82 -15.52 -4.15
CA ALA A 996 -53.27 -16.13 -5.36
C ALA A 996 -54.10 -17.30 -5.92
N ASN A 997 -54.90 -17.96 -5.07
CA ASN A 997 -55.84 -19.02 -5.49
C ASN A 997 -57.10 -18.50 -6.23
N GLY A 998 -57.25 -17.19 -6.37
CA GLY A 998 -58.35 -16.54 -7.10
C GLY A 998 -59.68 -16.49 -6.35
N THR A 999 -59.75 -16.91 -5.08
CA THR A 999 -60.99 -16.91 -4.28
C THR A 999 -60.89 -15.91 -3.14
N TRP A 1000 -61.77 -14.92 -3.11
CA TRP A 1000 -61.81 -13.88 -2.09
C TRP A 1000 -63.00 -14.08 -1.14
N THR A 1001 -62.80 -13.63 0.11
CA THR A 1001 -63.82 -13.62 1.16
C THR A 1001 -63.73 -12.30 1.90
N THR A 1002 -64.85 -11.62 2.14
CA THR A 1002 -64.89 -10.37 2.92
C THR A 1002 -66.14 -10.27 3.78
N ALA A 1003 -66.05 -9.56 4.89
CA ALA A 1003 -67.21 -9.17 5.70
C ALA A 1003 -67.63 -7.74 5.35
N LEU A 1004 -68.89 -7.55 5.00
CA LEU A 1004 -69.50 -6.24 4.80
C LEU A 1004 -70.36 -5.91 6.02
N SER A 1005 -69.91 -4.96 6.84
CA SER A 1005 -70.57 -4.53 8.09
C SER A 1005 -71.17 -3.13 8.00
N GLY A 1006 -71.94 -2.73 9.01
CA GLY A 1006 -72.58 -1.40 9.06
C GLY A 1006 -73.77 -1.27 8.12
N LEU A 1007 -74.40 -2.38 7.74
CA LEU A 1007 -75.61 -2.35 6.93
C LEU A 1007 -76.77 -1.77 7.75
N SER A 1008 -77.47 -0.81 7.17
CA SER A 1008 -78.63 -0.16 7.78
C SER A 1008 -79.85 -1.05 7.65
N VAL A 1009 -80.63 -1.14 8.73
CA VAL A 1009 -81.91 -1.85 8.73
C VAL A 1009 -82.95 -1.13 7.85
N ASN A 1010 -83.96 -1.87 7.41
CA ASN A 1010 -84.98 -1.45 6.44
C ASN A 1010 -84.40 -0.93 5.12
N THR A 1011 -83.26 -1.48 4.70
CA THR A 1011 -82.54 -1.05 3.48
C THR A 1011 -82.26 -2.24 2.57
N THR A 1012 -82.43 -2.05 1.26
CA THR A 1012 -82.04 -3.01 0.22
C THR A 1012 -80.66 -2.68 -0.33
N TYR A 1013 -79.79 -3.69 -0.38
CA TYR A 1013 -78.43 -3.61 -0.92
C TYR A 1013 -78.33 -4.45 -2.20
N ASN A 1014 -78.04 -3.79 -3.32
CA ASN A 1014 -77.79 -4.39 -4.63
C ASN A 1014 -76.27 -4.53 -4.82
N LEU A 1015 -75.71 -5.60 -4.28
CA LEU A 1015 -74.26 -5.80 -4.16
C LEU A 1015 -73.67 -6.36 -5.46
N LYS A 1016 -72.59 -5.75 -5.96
CA LYS A 1016 -71.77 -6.29 -7.06
C LYS A 1016 -70.29 -6.14 -6.74
N ALA A 1017 -69.46 -7.06 -7.22
CA ALA A 1017 -68.01 -6.96 -7.15
C ALA A 1017 -67.49 -6.41 -8.48
N ARG A 1018 -66.65 -5.37 -8.42
CA ARG A 1018 -66.01 -4.77 -9.59
C ARG A 1018 -64.50 -4.99 -9.52
N ALA A 1019 -63.91 -5.46 -10.61
CA ALA A 1019 -62.46 -5.57 -10.74
C ALA A 1019 -61.84 -4.18 -10.77
N LEU A 1020 -60.75 -3.98 -10.03
CA LEU A 1020 -59.91 -2.78 -10.14
C LEU A 1020 -58.77 -2.97 -11.15
N TYR A 1021 -58.77 -4.09 -11.86
CA TYR A 1021 -57.85 -4.47 -12.93
C TYR A 1021 -58.58 -4.63 -14.28
N GLY A 1022 -57.82 -4.75 -15.37
CA GLY A 1022 -58.36 -4.93 -16.71
C GLY A 1022 -59.34 -3.83 -17.13
N THR A 1023 -60.45 -4.21 -17.77
CA THR A 1023 -61.49 -3.24 -18.18
C THR A 1023 -62.47 -2.89 -17.06
N GLY A 1024 -62.25 -3.41 -15.84
CA GLY A 1024 -63.11 -3.16 -14.69
C GLY A 1024 -64.41 -3.96 -14.73
N GLN A 1025 -64.33 -5.22 -15.14
CA GLN A 1025 -65.46 -6.16 -15.21
C GLN A 1025 -66.21 -6.23 -13.88
N GLU A 1026 -67.52 -6.44 -13.94
CA GLU A 1026 -68.38 -6.52 -12.78
C GLU A 1026 -69.04 -7.91 -12.69
N SER A 1027 -69.32 -8.34 -11.45
CA SER A 1027 -70.14 -9.51 -11.20
C SER A 1027 -71.62 -9.24 -11.50
N ARG A 1028 -72.42 -10.31 -11.54
CA ARG A 1028 -73.88 -10.19 -11.36
C ARG A 1028 -74.23 -9.49 -10.04
N VAL A 1029 -75.38 -8.83 -10.00
CA VAL A 1029 -75.91 -8.19 -8.79
C VAL A 1029 -76.51 -9.24 -7.86
N TRP A 1030 -76.20 -9.14 -6.56
CA TRP A 1030 -76.78 -9.90 -5.47
C TRP A 1030 -77.59 -8.98 -4.56
N THR A 1031 -78.88 -9.23 -4.43
CA THR A 1031 -79.80 -8.39 -3.65
C THR A 1031 -79.94 -8.91 -2.22
N VAL A 1032 -79.65 -8.07 -1.23
CA VAL A 1032 -79.79 -8.37 0.20
C VAL A 1032 -80.68 -7.32 0.85
N ASN A 1033 -81.78 -7.75 1.46
CA ASN A 1033 -82.66 -6.89 2.26
C ASN A 1033 -82.28 -7.03 3.73
N VAL A 1034 -81.93 -5.92 4.38
CA VAL A 1034 -81.64 -5.90 5.82
C VAL A 1034 -82.89 -5.40 6.54
N ALA A 1035 -83.56 -6.26 7.29
CA ALA A 1035 -84.79 -5.93 8.01
C ALA A 1035 -84.51 -5.50 9.46
N ALA A 1036 -85.35 -4.62 10.02
CA ALA A 1036 -85.25 -4.25 11.44
C ALA A 1036 -85.73 -5.40 12.36
N MET A 1037 -84.97 -5.65 13.42
CA MET A 1037 -85.35 -6.61 14.47
C MET A 1037 -86.20 -5.89 15.54
N VAL A 1038 -87.33 -6.50 15.93
CA VAL A 1038 -88.17 -6.03 17.04
C VAL A 1038 -88.03 -6.99 18.22
N ILE A 1039 -87.66 -6.50 19.41
CA ILE A 1039 -87.60 -7.35 20.60
C ILE A 1039 -89.04 -7.62 21.08
N PRO A 1040 -89.43 -8.89 21.33
CA PRO A 1040 -90.75 -9.17 21.87
C PRO A 1040 -90.88 -8.63 23.31
N GLU A 1041 -92.08 -8.19 23.68
CA GLU A 1041 -92.40 -7.66 25.01
C GLU A 1041 -93.62 -8.36 25.60
N ILE A 1042 -93.56 -8.79 26.86
CA ILE A 1042 -94.75 -9.16 27.64
C ILE A 1042 -95.31 -7.87 28.26
N LYS A 1043 -96.50 -7.46 27.82
CA LYS A 1043 -97.19 -6.24 28.31
C LYS A 1043 -98.15 -6.51 29.45
N SER A 1044 -98.77 -7.68 29.47
CA SER A 1044 -99.83 -8.02 30.42
C SER A 1044 -99.85 -9.53 30.70
N VAL A 1045 -100.12 -9.85 31.97
CA VAL A 1045 -100.29 -11.24 32.44
C VAL A 1045 -101.59 -11.30 33.22
N GLN A 1046 -102.56 -12.05 32.72
CA GLN A 1046 -103.92 -12.07 33.26
C GLN A 1046 -104.31 -13.46 33.74
N ASN A 1047 -105.13 -13.53 34.79
CA ASN A 1047 -105.75 -14.79 35.23
C ASN A 1047 -106.98 -15.14 34.37
N ARG A 1048 -107.63 -16.29 34.65
CA ARG A 1048 -108.86 -16.72 33.94
C ARG A 1048 -110.03 -15.72 33.99
N ARG A 1049 -110.04 -14.80 34.97
CA ARG A 1049 -111.06 -13.75 35.15
C ARG A 1049 -110.61 -12.39 34.57
N GLN A 1050 -109.51 -12.36 33.79
CA GLN A 1050 -108.93 -11.17 33.18
C GLN A 1050 -108.34 -10.13 34.15
N PHE A 1051 -108.08 -10.50 35.41
CA PHE A 1051 -107.37 -9.62 36.34
C PHE A 1051 -105.86 -9.67 36.09
N GLU A 1052 -105.22 -8.50 36.13
CA GLU A 1052 -103.78 -8.32 35.95
C GLU A 1052 -102.96 -8.87 37.13
N ILE A 1053 -101.88 -9.58 36.79
CA ILE A 1053 -100.86 -10.07 37.70
C ILE A 1053 -99.61 -9.22 37.49
N GLY A 1054 -99.42 -8.23 38.35
CA GLY A 1054 -98.28 -7.33 38.28
C GLY A 1054 -96.93 -8.03 38.44
N LYS A 1055 -95.86 -7.40 37.96
CA LYS A 1055 -94.48 -7.87 38.13
C LYS A 1055 -94.12 -7.94 39.62
N GLY A 1056 -93.61 -9.08 40.08
CA GLY A 1056 -93.29 -9.38 41.47
C GLY A 1056 -94.49 -9.73 42.35
N ALA A 1057 -95.71 -9.78 41.81
CA ALA A 1057 -96.91 -10.08 42.57
C ALA A 1057 -96.95 -11.54 43.04
N THR A 1058 -97.73 -11.80 44.08
CA THR A 1058 -98.11 -13.15 44.50
C THR A 1058 -99.56 -13.43 44.12
N THR A 1059 -99.84 -14.59 43.54
CA THR A 1059 -101.19 -14.99 43.09
C THR A 1059 -101.50 -16.42 43.49
N THR A 1060 -102.77 -16.78 43.58
CA THR A 1060 -103.23 -18.16 43.81
C THR A 1060 -103.71 -18.84 42.52
N THR A 1061 -103.79 -18.11 41.41
CA THR A 1061 -104.20 -18.70 40.12
C THR A 1061 -103.12 -19.64 39.61
N THR A 1062 -103.53 -20.83 39.19
CA THR A 1062 -102.66 -21.82 38.51
C THR A 1062 -102.81 -21.76 37.00
N THR A 1063 -103.53 -20.76 36.46
CA THR A 1063 -103.63 -20.51 35.02
C THR A 1063 -103.48 -19.03 34.70
N VAL A 1064 -102.69 -18.70 33.67
CA VAL A 1064 -102.40 -17.33 33.24
C VAL A 1064 -102.36 -17.21 31.71
N ALA A 1065 -102.70 -16.06 31.15
CA ALA A 1065 -102.54 -15.73 29.74
C ALA A 1065 -101.63 -14.51 29.58
N PHE A 1066 -100.85 -14.47 28.50
CA PHE A 1066 -99.89 -13.42 28.21
C PHE A 1066 -100.35 -12.60 27.00
N LYS A 1067 -100.13 -11.29 27.05
CA LYS A 1067 -100.29 -10.39 25.90
C LYS A 1067 -99.03 -9.57 25.72
N GLY A 1068 -98.71 -9.24 24.48
CA GLY A 1068 -97.46 -8.56 24.17
C GLY A 1068 -97.32 -8.09 22.73
N THR A 1069 -96.14 -7.58 22.40
CA THR A 1069 -95.75 -7.19 21.04
C THR A 1069 -94.50 -7.91 20.58
N ALA A 1070 -94.29 -8.01 19.27
CA ALA A 1070 -93.17 -8.67 18.59
C ALA A 1070 -93.05 -8.18 17.13
N LEU A 1071 -92.08 -8.70 16.37
CA LEU A 1071 -91.99 -8.42 14.93
C LEU A 1071 -93.26 -8.94 14.20
N PRO A 1072 -93.94 -8.11 13.38
CA PRO A 1072 -95.17 -8.50 12.69
C PRO A 1072 -95.04 -9.78 11.88
N GLU A 1073 -96.10 -10.59 11.88
CA GLU A 1073 -96.18 -11.87 11.16
C GLU A 1073 -95.14 -12.93 11.56
N GLN A 1074 -94.43 -12.73 12.69
CA GLN A 1074 -93.44 -13.70 13.18
C GLN A 1074 -93.90 -14.40 14.46
N TYR A 1075 -93.33 -15.58 14.72
CA TYR A 1075 -93.66 -16.39 15.89
C TYR A 1075 -92.89 -15.94 17.15
N VAL A 1076 -93.52 -16.10 18.31
CA VAL A 1076 -93.02 -15.76 19.65
C VAL A 1076 -93.31 -16.91 20.60
N ASP A 1077 -92.28 -17.37 21.30
CA ASP A 1077 -92.35 -18.44 22.29
C ASP A 1077 -92.38 -17.87 23.71
N ILE A 1078 -93.34 -18.29 24.54
CA ILE A 1078 -93.38 -17.96 25.97
C ILE A 1078 -92.69 -19.07 26.77
N VAL A 1079 -91.65 -18.70 27.50
CA VAL A 1079 -90.72 -19.62 28.16
C VAL A 1079 -90.56 -19.26 29.64
N ALA A 1080 -90.54 -20.27 30.52
CA ALA A 1080 -90.09 -20.13 31.90
C ALA A 1080 -89.30 -21.37 32.34
N GLY A 1081 -88.21 -21.19 33.08
CA GLY A 1081 -87.36 -22.29 33.57
C GLY A 1081 -86.79 -23.19 32.46
N GLY A 1082 -86.56 -22.65 31.25
CA GLY A 1082 -86.05 -23.39 30.09
C GLY A 1082 -87.10 -24.20 29.31
N ARG A 1083 -88.36 -24.20 29.73
CA ARG A 1083 -89.47 -24.87 29.03
C ARG A 1083 -90.30 -23.86 28.22
N THR A 1084 -90.52 -24.13 26.94
CA THR A 1084 -91.53 -23.41 26.14
C THR A 1084 -92.93 -23.89 26.52
N TYR A 1085 -93.79 -22.95 26.92
CA TYR A 1085 -95.16 -23.22 27.32
C TYR A 1085 -96.12 -23.09 26.13
N ILE A 1086 -95.92 -22.08 25.29
CA ILE A 1086 -96.74 -21.83 24.11
C ILE A 1086 -95.96 -21.02 23.08
N SER A 1087 -96.25 -21.26 21.79
CA SER A 1087 -95.76 -20.47 20.67
C SER A 1087 -96.94 -19.79 19.98
N VAL A 1088 -96.84 -18.50 19.69
CA VAL A 1088 -97.90 -17.70 19.07
C VAL A 1088 -97.34 -16.81 17.97
N LYS A 1089 -98.08 -16.67 16.87
CA LYS A 1089 -97.73 -15.73 15.79
C LYS A 1089 -98.24 -14.33 16.13
N ALA A 1090 -97.39 -13.32 16.02
CA ALA A 1090 -97.81 -11.93 16.05
C ALA A 1090 -98.56 -11.57 14.77
N ASP A 1091 -99.57 -10.71 14.88
CA ASP A 1091 -100.35 -10.24 13.74
C ASP A 1091 -99.57 -9.23 12.87
N ALA A 1092 -100.22 -8.67 11.84
CA ALA A 1092 -99.63 -7.70 10.93
C ALA A 1092 -99.24 -6.37 11.60
N GLN A 1093 -99.74 -6.09 12.81
CA GLN A 1093 -99.38 -4.94 13.63
C GLN A 1093 -98.29 -5.27 14.66
N GLY A 1094 -97.98 -6.55 14.85
CA GLY A 1094 -96.97 -7.03 15.79
C GLY A 1094 -97.54 -7.34 17.18
N ASP A 1095 -98.86 -7.30 17.38
CA ASP A 1095 -99.49 -7.67 18.64
C ASP A 1095 -99.67 -9.20 18.70
N TRP A 1096 -99.55 -9.77 19.90
CA TRP A 1096 -99.82 -11.19 20.15
C TRP A 1096 -100.49 -11.42 21.51
N ASN A 1097 -101.29 -12.48 21.60
CA ASN A 1097 -101.92 -12.93 22.84
C ASN A 1097 -101.97 -14.45 22.89
N THR A 1098 -101.79 -15.01 24.09
CA THR A 1098 -101.84 -16.46 24.29
C THR A 1098 -103.18 -16.91 24.86
N THR A 1099 -103.54 -18.17 24.63
CA THR A 1099 -104.53 -18.85 25.47
C THR A 1099 -104.00 -19.04 26.90
N LEU A 1100 -104.88 -19.38 27.85
CA LEU A 1100 -104.49 -19.69 29.23
C LEU A 1100 -103.52 -20.88 29.25
N ILE A 1101 -102.39 -20.72 29.94
CA ILE A 1101 -101.41 -21.77 30.23
C ILE A 1101 -101.39 -22.09 31.73
N GLY A 1102 -101.13 -23.36 32.07
CA GLY A 1102 -101.05 -23.82 33.46
C GLY A 1102 -99.69 -23.53 34.10
N VAL A 1103 -99.70 -23.09 35.35
CA VAL A 1103 -98.52 -22.71 36.14
C VAL A 1103 -98.61 -23.35 37.54
N THR A 1104 -97.57 -24.04 37.97
CA THR A 1104 -97.53 -24.75 39.27
C THR A 1104 -97.28 -23.79 40.42
N PRO A 1105 -97.55 -24.16 41.68
CA PRO A 1105 -97.10 -23.38 42.84
C PRO A 1105 -95.57 -23.21 42.85
N GLY A 1106 -95.09 -22.01 43.19
CA GLY A 1106 -93.68 -21.62 43.16
C GLY A 1106 -93.47 -20.23 42.54
N THR A 1107 -92.23 -19.75 42.57
CA THR A 1107 -91.84 -18.49 41.91
C THR A 1107 -91.53 -18.76 40.43
N HIS A 1108 -92.14 -17.98 39.53
CA HIS A 1108 -91.98 -18.10 38.09
C HIS A 1108 -91.45 -16.80 37.48
N SER A 1109 -90.64 -16.95 36.43
CA SER A 1109 -90.04 -15.88 35.64
C SER A 1109 -90.26 -16.20 34.16
N PHE A 1110 -91.25 -15.56 33.53
CA PHE A 1110 -91.59 -15.79 32.12
C PHE A 1110 -90.91 -14.78 31.20
N ILE A 1111 -90.40 -15.25 30.07
CA ILE A 1111 -89.87 -14.43 28.97
C ILE A 1111 -90.58 -14.78 27.65
N ALA A 1112 -90.68 -13.81 26.75
CA ALA A 1112 -91.08 -14.03 25.36
C ALA A 1112 -89.83 -14.05 24.47
N ILE A 1113 -89.71 -15.02 23.57
CA ILE A 1113 -88.57 -15.21 22.66
C ILE A 1113 -89.08 -15.17 21.22
N GLY A 1114 -88.57 -14.26 20.39
CA GLY A 1114 -88.96 -14.18 18.98
C GLY A 1114 -88.29 -15.28 18.15
N ASN A 1115 -89.02 -15.96 17.28
CA ASN A 1115 -88.49 -16.97 16.36
C ASN A 1115 -88.01 -16.35 15.03
N TYR A 1116 -87.28 -15.24 15.13
CA TYR A 1116 -86.78 -14.42 14.04
C TYR A 1116 -85.55 -13.65 14.50
N GLY A 1117 -84.78 -13.06 13.58
CA GLY A 1117 -83.50 -12.43 13.92
C GLY A 1117 -82.61 -13.34 14.79
N ASN A 1118 -81.95 -12.77 15.80
CA ASN A 1118 -81.09 -13.50 16.74
C ASN A 1118 -81.82 -14.05 17.96
N LYS A 1119 -83.09 -14.45 17.78
CA LYS A 1119 -83.99 -14.89 18.85
C LYS A 1119 -84.10 -13.87 20.01
N PRO A 1120 -84.52 -12.62 19.73
CA PRO A 1120 -84.57 -11.58 20.73
C PRO A 1120 -85.54 -11.96 21.87
N GLN A 1121 -85.17 -11.62 23.11
CA GLN A 1121 -85.90 -12.01 24.31
C GLN A 1121 -86.44 -10.79 25.06
N SER A 1122 -87.66 -10.91 25.62
CA SER A 1122 -88.25 -9.89 26.48
C SER A 1122 -87.56 -9.83 27.85
N GLN A 1123 -87.79 -8.74 28.58
CA GLN A 1123 -87.55 -8.73 30.02
C GLN A 1123 -88.43 -9.76 30.73
N PRO A 1124 -87.97 -10.38 31.84
CA PRO A 1124 -88.75 -11.38 32.57
C PRO A 1124 -89.94 -10.75 33.28
N TRP A 1125 -91.08 -11.44 33.24
CA TRP A 1125 -92.26 -11.15 34.05
C TRP A 1125 -92.32 -12.13 35.22
N ASN A 1126 -91.95 -11.63 36.40
CA ASN A 1126 -91.87 -12.44 37.62
C ASN A 1126 -93.17 -12.41 38.40
N PHE A 1127 -93.62 -13.54 38.93
CA PHE A 1127 -94.67 -13.61 39.94
C PHE A 1127 -94.59 -14.95 40.68
N SER A 1128 -95.10 -14.99 41.92
CA SER A 1128 -95.13 -16.21 42.73
C SER A 1128 -96.54 -16.77 42.81
N VAL A 1129 -96.70 -18.06 42.50
CA VAL A 1129 -97.95 -18.79 42.69
C VAL A 1129 -97.89 -19.47 44.05
N VAL A 1130 -98.70 -19.03 45.02
CA VAL A 1130 -98.77 -19.67 46.34
C VAL A 1130 -99.95 -20.63 46.39
N LYS A 1131 -99.80 -21.72 47.14
CA LYS A 1131 -100.87 -22.68 47.41
C LYS A 1131 -101.86 -22.03 48.39
N GLY A 1132 -102.78 -21.22 47.86
CA GLY A 1132 -103.92 -20.69 48.60
C GLY A 1132 -105.18 -21.43 48.19
N GLU A 1133 -105.87 -22.03 49.15
CA GLU A 1133 -107.30 -22.29 48.98
C GLU A 1133 -108.01 -20.94 48.82
N ASP A 1134 -108.91 -20.87 47.84
CA ASP A 1134 -109.73 -19.71 47.55
C ASP A 1134 -110.75 -19.53 48.69
N PHE A 1135 -110.33 -18.95 49.82
CA PHE A 1135 -111.18 -18.76 51.01
C PHE A 1135 -112.26 -17.68 50.83
N ASN A 1136 -112.43 -17.11 49.62
CA ASN A 1136 -113.55 -16.24 49.26
C ASN A 1136 -114.85 -17.02 48.90
N ASP A 1137 -114.85 -18.35 49.08
CA ASP A 1137 -116.02 -19.23 48.93
C ASP A 1137 -116.43 -19.87 50.28
N LEU A 1138 -116.15 -19.21 51.42
CA LEU A 1138 -116.59 -19.62 52.75
C LEU A 1138 -117.49 -18.54 53.38
N ASP A 1139 -118.78 -18.87 53.40
CA ASP A 1139 -119.92 -18.08 53.84
C ASP A 1139 -119.80 -17.67 55.33
N LEU A 1140 -120.00 -16.38 55.62
CA LEU A 1140 -119.82 -15.75 56.95
C LEU A 1140 -121.01 -16.01 57.92
N GLN A 1141 -121.75 -17.12 57.78
CA GLN A 1141 -122.94 -17.38 58.60
C GLN A 1141 -122.90 -18.59 59.54
N THR A 1142 -121.81 -19.36 59.64
CA THR A 1142 -121.76 -20.43 60.65
C THR A 1142 -120.37 -20.64 61.21
N PHE A 1143 -120.09 -20.07 62.39
CA PHE A 1143 -119.05 -20.56 63.27
C PHE A 1143 -119.69 -21.35 64.42
N PRO A 1144 -119.56 -22.69 64.46
CA PRO A 1144 -119.87 -23.46 65.64
C PRO A 1144 -118.72 -23.34 66.65
N PHE A 1145 -119.05 -22.88 67.86
CA PHE A 1145 -118.15 -22.91 69.01
C PHE A 1145 -118.00 -24.35 69.51
N THR A 1146 -116.84 -24.97 69.29
CA THR A 1146 -116.42 -26.13 70.10
C THR A 1146 -114.93 -26.06 70.43
N THR A 1147 -114.69 -25.81 71.71
CA THR A 1147 -113.58 -26.24 72.58
C THR A 1147 -112.11 -25.92 72.18
N THR A 1148 -111.53 -25.04 73.00
CA THR A 1148 -110.14 -25.07 73.54
C THR A 1148 -109.01 -25.01 72.51
N THR A 1149 -108.35 -23.87 72.24
CA THR A 1149 -107.28 -23.33 73.11
C THR A 1149 -106.70 -22.01 72.55
N PHE A 1150 -107.29 -20.82 72.71
CA PHE A 1150 -106.56 -19.55 72.47
C PHE A 1150 -107.20 -18.36 73.22
N PRO A 1151 -106.44 -17.50 73.94
CA PRO A 1151 -106.92 -16.17 74.29
C PRO A 1151 -106.62 -15.21 73.13
N TRP A 1152 -107.68 -14.59 72.62
CA TRP A 1152 -107.64 -13.52 71.62
C TRP A 1152 -108.04 -12.21 72.34
N LEU A 1153 -107.32 -11.11 72.12
CA LEU A 1153 -107.77 -9.79 72.57
C LEU A 1153 -108.35 -9.03 71.37
N PHE A 1154 -109.67 -8.83 71.37
CA PHE A 1154 -110.36 -8.02 70.38
C PHE A 1154 -110.78 -6.68 71.01
N ILE A 1155 -110.47 -5.59 70.30
CA ILE A 1155 -111.05 -4.28 70.54
C ILE A 1155 -111.90 -3.94 69.32
N ILE A 1156 -113.22 -3.86 69.51
CA ILE A 1156 -114.18 -3.62 68.43
C ILE A 1156 -114.85 -2.27 68.68
N ASN A 1157 -114.80 -1.39 67.67
CA ASN A 1157 -115.62 -0.19 67.62
C ASN A 1157 -116.90 -0.50 66.83
N THR A 1158 -118.04 -0.42 67.49
CA THR A 1158 -119.36 -0.76 66.93
C THR A 1158 -120.00 0.37 66.12
N GLY A 1159 -119.37 1.55 66.08
CA GLY A 1159 -119.84 2.73 65.36
C GLY A 1159 -119.24 2.90 63.96
N GLY A 1160 -119.49 1.95 63.06
CA GLY A 1160 -119.43 2.15 61.60
C GLY A 1160 -118.11 2.61 60.94
N GLN A 1161 -117.44 1.67 60.28
CA GLN A 1161 -116.98 1.81 58.88
C GLN A 1161 -115.70 2.70 58.58
N ASN A 1162 -114.51 2.04 58.56
CA ASN A 1162 -113.13 2.18 57.90
C ASN A 1162 -111.97 3.15 58.20
N VAL A 1163 -110.77 2.63 57.84
CA VAL A 1163 -109.35 3.10 57.81
C VAL A 1163 -108.55 2.34 58.89
N SER A 1164 -107.46 1.57 58.72
CA SER A 1164 -106.34 1.33 57.77
C SER A 1164 -104.95 1.73 58.34
N SER A 1165 -104.26 0.78 58.99
CA SER A 1165 -102.79 0.68 59.01
C SER A 1165 -102.34 -0.67 59.61
N ILE A 1166 -101.44 -1.37 58.94
CA ILE A 1166 -100.63 -2.47 59.51
C ILE A 1166 -99.27 -1.89 59.85
N VAL A 1167 -98.83 -2.01 61.11
CA VAL A 1167 -97.41 -1.91 61.49
C VAL A 1167 -96.98 -3.27 62.01
N ARG A 1168 -95.85 -3.77 61.51
CA ARG A 1168 -95.09 -4.88 62.10
C ARG A 1168 -93.66 -4.36 62.31
N ALA A 1169 -93.22 -4.27 63.55
CA ALA A 1169 -91.81 -4.03 63.89
C ALA A 1169 -91.01 -5.36 63.86
N PRO A 1170 -89.68 -5.28 63.71
CA PRO A 1170 -88.81 -6.39 63.31
C PRO A 1170 -88.49 -7.36 64.45
N ASN A 1171 -87.88 -8.48 64.08
CA ASN A 1171 -87.22 -9.46 64.94
C ASN A 1171 -86.56 -8.88 66.21
N SER A 1172 -87.03 -9.23 67.41
CA SER A 1172 -86.19 -9.40 68.61
C SER A 1172 -87.01 -9.86 69.82
N ALA A 1173 -86.32 -10.48 70.77
CA ALA A 1173 -86.78 -11.05 72.03
C ALA A 1173 -87.43 -10.01 72.99
N PRO A 1174 -88.01 -10.42 74.14
CA PRO A 1174 -89.11 -9.74 74.82
C PRO A 1174 -88.70 -8.42 75.50
N GLY A 1175 -89.61 -7.43 75.42
CA GLY A 1175 -89.59 -6.23 76.25
C GLY A 1175 -89.28 -4.93 75.50
N GLN A 1176 -90.25 -4.41 74.75
CA GLN A 1176 -90.56 -3.00 74.43
C GLN A 1176 -91.40 -2.96 73.15
N PHE A 1177 -92.62 -2.40 73.22
CA PHE A 1177 -93.46 -2.12 72.04
C PHE A 1177 -93.48 -0.61 71.79
N GLU A 1178 -93.23 -0.19 70.55
CA GLU A 1178 -93.21 1.23 70.14
C GLU A 1178 -94.60 1.87 70.17
N GLU A 1179 -94.62 3.16 70.51
CA GLU A 1179 -95.78 4.05 70.67
C GLU A 1179 -96.46 4.32 69.30
N HIS A 1180 -97.79 4.19 69.21
CA HIS A 1180 -98.51 4.47 67.95
C HIS A 1180 -99.81 5.25 68.20
N ALA A 1181 -99.86 6.50 67.74
CA ALA A 1181 -101.06 7.32 67.73
C ALA A 1181 -101.90 7.10 66.45
N PHE A 1182 -103.20 6.87 66.60
CA PHE A 1182 -104.13 6.65 65.47
C PHE A 1182 -105.11 7.83 65.30
N LYS A 1183 -105.40 8.24 64.05
CA LYS A 1183 -106.45 9.22 63.71
C LYS A 1183 -107.38 8.64 62.63
N THR A 1184 -108.70 8.84 62.76
CA THR A 1184 -109.71 8.37 61.80
C THR A 1184 -110.35 9.54 61.05
N ASN A 1185 -110.36 9.51 59.71
CA ASN A 1185 -110.99 10.50 58.84
C ASN A 1185 -111.96 9.79 57.85
N GLY A 1186 -113.23 9.60 58.25
CA GLY A 1186 -114.45 9.44 57.40
C GLY A 1186 -114.58 8.36 56.29
N ARG A 1187 -115.33 7.26 56.59
CA ARG A 1187 -116.06 6.25 55.73
C ARG A 1187 -115.21 5.16 54.99
N ALA A 1188 -115.55 3.86 54.77
CA ALA A 1188 -116.51 2.82 55.31
C ALA A 1188 -116.00 1.30 55.11
N ASN A 1189 -116.09 0.31 56.09
CA ASN A 1189 -115.13 -0.70 56.78
C ASN A 1189 -114.22 -1.83 56.17
N SER A 1190 -113.17 -2.17 56.97
CA SER A 1190 -112.42 -3.44 57.16
C SER A 1190 -111.86 -3.54 58.61
N ASP A 1191 -111.76 -4.77 59.13
CA ASP A 1191 -111.40 -5.14 60.51
C ASP A 1191 -109.92 -4.89 60.88
N ILE A 1192 -109.64 -4.55 62.15
CA ILE A 1192 -108.29 -4.55 62.73
C ILE A 1192 -108.05 -5.91 63.41
N ARG A 1193 -107.05 -6.66 62.96
CA ARG A 1193 -106.59 -7.91 63.62
C ARG A 1193 -105.16 -7.74 64.14
N ILE A 1194 -104.97 -7.98 65.43
CA ILE A 1194 -103.65 -8.09 66.06
C ILE A 1194 -103.42 -9.59 66.35
N THR A 1195 -102.36 -10.16 65.78
CA THR A 1195 -102.00 -11.57 66.00
C THR A 1195 -100.62 -11.65 66.65
N CYS A 1196 -100.55 -12.17 67.89
CA CYS A 1196 -99.31 -12.56 68.54
C CYS A 1196 -99.16 -14.09 68.45
N ILE A 1197 -97.98 -14.58 68.07
CA ILE A 1197 -97.73 -16.00 67.79
C ILE A 1197 -96.71 -16.55 68.79
N SER A 1198 -97.11 -16.75 70.04
CA SER A 1198 -96.42 -17.66 70.97
C SER A 1198 -97.37 -18.14 72.08
N PRO A 1199 -97.40 -19.44 72.41
CA PRO A 1199 -98.32 -20.00 73.39
C PRO A 1199 -97.85 -19.73 74.84
N GLY A 1200 -98.63 -19.00 75.63
CA GLY A 1200 -98.41 -18.81 77.07
C GLY A 1200 -99.68 -18.33 77.78
N ARG A 1201 -99.88 -18.70 79.05
CA ARG A 1201 -100.99 -18.19 79.89
C ARG A 1201 -100.65 -16.78 80.36
N PHE A 1202 -101.63 -15.86 80.40
CA PHE A 1202 -101.42 -14.48 80.83
C PHE A 1202 -101.94 -14.27 82.26
N SER A 1203 -101.16 -13.61 83.12
CA SER A 1203 -101.54 -13.28 84.50
C SER A 1203 -102.21 -11.90 84.61
N LYS A 1204 -101.79 -10.94 83.77
CA LYS A 1204 -102.28 -9.56 83.75
C LYS A 1204 -102.12 -8.93 82.38
N ILE A 1205 -103.11 -8.16 81.94
CA ILE A 1205 -103.00 -7.26 80.78
C ILE A 1205 -103.33 -5.85 81.27
N SER A 1206 -102.49 -4.88 80.94
CA SER A 1206 -102.76 -3.46 81.21
C SER A 1206 -102.39 -2.58 80.03
N PHE A 1207 -103.12 -1.49 79.84
CA PHE A 1207 -102.78 -0.46 78.86
C PHE A 1207 -103.23 0.91 79.35
N ASN A 1208 -102.56 1.95 78.86
CA ASN A 1208 -103.01 3.32 79.04
C ASN A 1208 -103.90 3.70 77.87
N TYR A 1209 -104.88 4.57 78.12
CA TYR A 1209 -105.68 5.18 77.06
C TYR A 1209 -105.78 6.69 77.24
N THR A 1210 -105.98 7.39 76.13
CA THR A 1210 -106.21 8.84 76.06
C THR A 1210 -107.34 9.11 75.05
N ILE A 1211 -108.28 10.00 75.36
CA ILE A 1211 -109.47 10.29 74.54
C ILE A 1211 -109.48 11.78 74.18
N SER A 1212 -109.65 12.10 72.90
CA SER A 1212 -109.76 13.48 72.41
C SER A 1212 -110.86 13.65 71.34
N PRO A 1213 -111.72 14.68 71.44
CA PRO A 1213 -111.86 15.60 72.59
C PRO A 1213 -112.39 14.89 73.84
N ALA A 1214 -112.15 15.50 75.00
CA ALA A 1214 -112.48 15.00 76.33
C ALA A 1214 -113.96 14.58 76.50
N GLN A 1215 -114.24 13.29 76.73
CA GLN A 1215 -115.60 12.77 76.98
C GLN A 1215 -115.59 11.43 77.74
N THR A 1216 -116.67 11.15 78.48
CA THR A 1216 -116.86 9.90 79.24
C THR A 1216 -117.32 8.78 78.31
N LEU A 1217 -116.58 7.66 78.25
CA LEU A 1217 -116.95 6.49 77.47
C LEU A 1217 -117.47 5.37 78.39
N THR A 1218 -118.43 4.60 77.88
CA THR A 1218 -118.92 3.39 78.58
C THR A 1218 -118.36 2.17 77.87
N GLY A 1219 -117.52 1.40 78.54
CA GLY A 1219 -117.02 0.12 78.04
C GLY A 1219 -117.81 -1.05 78.61
N SER A 1220 -117.94 -2.12 77.85
CA SER A 1220 -118.43 -3.40 78.37
C SER A 1220 -117.47 -4.52 78.03
N LEU A 1221 -117.20 -5.40 79.00
CA LEU A 1221 -116.44 -6.64 78.78
C LEU A 1221 -117.38 -7.83 78.64
N ARG A 1222 -117.05 -8.73 77.71
CA ARG A 1222 -117.68 -10.06 77.62
C ARG A 1222 -116.62 -11.16 77.69
N THR A 1223 -116.81 -12.07 78.64
CA THR A 1223 -116.21 -13.41 78.61
C THR A 1223 -117.25 -14.36 78.02
N GLY A 1224 -116.83 -15.33 77.21
CA GLY A 1224 -117.66 -16.03 76.22
C GLY A 1224 -118.91 -16.79 76.71
N ILE A 1225 -119.25 -16.78 78.00
CA ILE A 1225 -120.46 -17.39 78.54
C ILE A 1225 -120.90 -16.59 79.80
N THR A 1226 -121.70 -15.53 79.61
CA THR A 1226 -122.44 -14.74 80.63
C THR A 1226 -121.70 -14.20 81.86
N ASP A 1227 -121.33 -12.90 81.84
CA ASP A 1227 -121.67 -11.86 82.84
C ASP A 1227 -121.08 -10.51 82.39
N ILE A 1228 -121.89 -9.45 82.44
CA ILE A 1228 -121.56 -8.08 81.98
C ILE A 1228 -120.93 -7.32 83.14
N VAL A 1229 -119.65 -6.97 83.04
CA VAL A 1229 -119.07 -5.89 83.87
C VAL A 1229 -118.94 -4.67 82.97
N ALA A 1230 -119.81 -3.68 83.19
CA ALA A 1230 -119.72 -2.37 82.56
C ALA A 1230 -118.78 -1.50 83.42
N GLU A 1231 -117.53 -1.35 82.99
CA GLU A 1231 -116.62 -0.36 83.57
C GLU A 1231 -116.75 0.95 82.80
N ARG A 1232 -117.14 2.02 83.51
CA ARG A 1232 -117.21 3.36 82.94
C ARG A 1232 -115.81 3.97 82.93
N PHE A 1233 -115.28 4.26 81.74
CA PHE A 1233 -114.06 5.04 81.56
C PHE A 1233 -114.37 6.50 81.89
N SER A 1234 -114.14 6.90 83.16
CA SER A 1234 -114.60 8.18 83.69
C SER A 1234 -113.59 9.33 83.56
N SER A 1235 -112.57 9.22 82.72
CA SER A 1235 -111.61 10.31 82.50
C SER A 1235 -111.02 10.31 81.09
N ASN A 1236 -110.55 11.49 80.65
CA ASN A 1236 -109.97 11.72 79.31
C ASN A 1236 -108.67 10.94 79.07
N SER A 1237 -108.11 10.34 80.12
CA SER A 1237 -106.96 9.46 80.05
C SER A 1237 -106.87 8.61 81.31
N GLY A 1238 -106.54 7.33 81.20
CA GLY A 1238 -106.38 6.46 82.37
C GLY A 1238 -105.63 5.19 82.05
N ARG A 1239 -105.29 4.41 83.08
CA ARG A 1239 -104.74 3.06 82.91
C ARG A 1239 -105.82 2.04 83.23
N VAL A 1240 -106.01 1.08 82.34
CA VAL A 1240 -106.93 -0.04 82.52
C VAL A 1240 -106.09 -1.27 82.81
N GLU A 1241 -106.45 -1.98 83.88
CA GLU A 1241 -105.77 -3.21 84.27
C GLU A 1241 -106.79 -4.33 84.40
N PHE A 1242 -106.50 -5.46 83.74
CA PHE A 1242 -107.31 -6.65 83.87
C PHE A 1242 -106.47 -7.81 84.42
N THR A 1243 -106.87 -8.30 85.60
CA THR A 1243 -106.24 -9.42 86.29
C THR A 1243 -107.21 -10.60 86.37
N ARG A 1244 -107.53 -11.24 85.24
CA ARG A 1244 -108.25 -12.53 85.19
C ARG A 1244 -107.83 -13.37 83.98
N ALA A 1245 -107.74 -14.68 84.19
CA ALA A 1245 -107.05 -15.65 83.34
C ALA A 1245 -107.70 -15.97 81.97
N ASN A 1246 -108.83 -15.37 81.60
CA ASN A 1246 -109.47 -15.57 80.28
C ASN A 1246 -110.32 -14.35 79.92
N ILE A 1247 -109.73 -13.39 79.21
CA ILE A 1247 -110.43 -12.22 78.69
C ILE A 1247 -110.48 -12.34 77.18
N LEU A 1248 -111.67 -12.13 76.59
CA LEU A 1248 -111.91 -12.39 75.17
C LEU A 1248 -112.32 -11.15 74.37
N LEU A 1249 -112.88 -10.11 74.99
CA LEU A 1249 -113.45 -8.99 74.23
C LEU A 1249 -113.60 -7.72 75.07
N VAL A 1250 -113.08 -6.59 74.57
CA VAL A 1250 -113.34 -5.23 75.09
C VAL A 1250 -114.13 -4.45 74.04
N LEU A 1251 -115.37 -4.06 74.36
CA LEU A 1251 -116.24 -3.27 73.48
C LEU A 1251 -116.30 -1.83 73.97
N VAL A 1252 -116.05 -0.87 73.07
CA VAL A 1252 -116.13 0.57 73.37
C VAL A 1252 -116.98 1.26 72.31
N ASP A 1253 -118.11 1.83 72.73
CA ASP A 1253 -118.95 2.65 71.86
C ASP A 1253 -118.40 4.08 71.80
N THR A 1254 -118.16 4.61 70.59
CA THR A 1254 -117.64 5.97 70.38
C THR A 1254 -118.52 6.76 69.39
N PRO A 1255 -118.77 8.05 69.64
CA PRO A 1255 -119.32 8.96 68.63
C PRO A 1255 -118.32 9.21 67.49
N ALA A 1256 -118.83 9.59 66.31
CA ALA A 1256 -117.99 9.98 65.16
C ALA A 1256 -116.99 11.10 65.54
N ASN A 1257 -115.78 11.05 64.96
CA ASN A 1257 -114.65 11.96 65.22
C ASN A 1257 -114.02 11.88 66.63
N THR A 1258 -114.23 10.78 67.35
CA THR A 1258 -113.51 10.49 68.60
C THR A 1258 -112.20 9.77 68.31
N VAL A 1259 -111.09 10.25 68.88
CA VAL A 1259 -109.80 9.55 68.84
C VAL A 1259 -109.55 8.90 70.21
N ILE A 1260 -109.37 7.58 70.22
CA ILE A 1260 -108.84 6.84 71.36
C ILE A 1260 -107.41 6.43 71.01
N THR A 1261 -106.46 6.89 71.80
CA THR A 1261 -105.06 6.43 71.74
C THR A 1261 -104.88 5.37 72.82
N ILE A 1262 -104.26 4.24 72.46
CA ILE A 1262 -103.92 3.16 73.40
C ILE A 1262 -102.42 2.98 73.36
N ASP A 1263 -101.78 3.20 74.50
CA ASP A 1263 -100.32 3.14 74.64
C ASP A 1263 -99.93 2.27 75.83
N ASN A 1264 -98.66 1.87 75.90
CA ASN A 1264 -98.11 1.03 76.98
C ASN A 1264 -98.91 -0.26 77.23
N ILE A 1265 -99.21 -1.01 76.16
CA ILE A 1265 -99.80 -2.33 76.29
C ILE A 1265 -98.76 -3.25 76.94
N LEU A 1266 -98.98 -3.56 78.22
CA LEU A 1266 -98.19 -4.50 78.99
C LEU A 1266 -98.96 -5.80 79.12
N VAL A 1267 -98.32 -6.88 78.70
CA VAL A 1267 -98.83 -8.24 78.81
C VAL A 1267 -97.88 -9.01 79.72
N GLU A 1268 -98.33 -9.34 80.93
CA GLU A 1268 -97.61 -10.19 81.85
C GLU A 1268 -98.01 -11.65 81.61
N TYR A 1269 -97.01 -12.47 81.27
CA TYR A 1269 -97.15 -13.90 81.10
C TYR A 1269 -96.97 -14.60 82.46
N GLN A 1270 -97.62 -15.75 82.66
CA GLN A 1270 -97.26 -16.68 83.75
C GLN A 1270 -96.05 -17.52 83.37
#